data_AF-K7KYE4-F1
#
_entry.id   AF-K7KYE4-F1
#
_cell.length_a   1.000
_cell.length_b   1.000
_cell.length_c   1.000
_cell.angle_alpha   90.00
_cell.angle_beta   90.00
_cell.angle_gamma   90.00
#
_symmetry.space_group_name_H-M   'P 1'
#
loop_
_entity.id
_entity.type
_entity.pdbx_description
1 polymer ?
#
loop_
_entity_poly.entity_id
_entity_poly.type
_entity_poly.pdbx_seq_one_letter_code
_entity_poly.pdbx_strand_id
1 'polypeptide(L)'
;MAVMLCGGASSSAFGRGWTYDVFLSFRGEDTRRTFTGSLYHGLHQRGINVFIDDEKLRRGEEISPALIGAIEESRIAIIVFSQNYASSTWCLDELAKILECYKTRGQLVWPVFFHVDPSAVRHQRGSFATAMAKHEDRFKGDVQKLQKWKMALFEAANLSGWTLKNGYEFKLIQEIIEEASRKLNHTILHIAEYPVGIENRISELKLLLHIEPGEDIRVIGIYGLGGIGKTTIARALYNLIAGQFEATSFLTDIRESSNQRQGLVQLQETLLFDTVGDKNIKLGSIYKGIPIIKKRLCCKKVLLILDDVDKLEQLQALAGGRDWFGFGSVIIITTRDKHLLAAQQVDKTYEVKKLNHDEAFDLFTWSAFKRKAPDAGYFDISNRVVLYAEGLPLALKVMGSNLFGKTVEEWKSALGKYEKIPNKEVQNVLRVTFDNLEENEKEIFLDIACFFKGETMEYIEKTLQACGLYPKFGISVLVDRSLVSIDKYDRLRMHDLIQDMGREIVREVSPLEPGKRSRLWYHEDVFEVLSENTGTYRIQGMMVDLPDQYTVHLKDESFKKMRNLKILIVRSGHFFGSPQHLPNNLRLLDWMEYPSSSLPSSFQPKKLVVLNLSHSRFTMQEPFKYLDSLTSMDLTHCELLTKLPDITGVPNLTELHLDYCTNLEEVHDSVGFLEKLVELRAYGCTKLKVFPSALRLASLRSLILNWCSSLQNFPAILGKMDNLKSVSIDSTGIRELPPSIGNLVGLQELSMTSCLSLKELPDNFDMLQNLINLDIEGCPQLRSFLTKLRDMGQSTLTFGNIQSLNLENCGLIDEDLPIIFHCFPKVSSLVLSKNDFVALPICIQEFPCLELLHLDNCKKLQEIPGFPPNIQYVNARNCTSLTAESSNLLLSQETFEECEMQVMVPGTRVPEWFDHITKGEYMTFWVREKFPATILCFALAVESEMKESFDCEIRFYINGDEVYELEMPRNFSDMVTDHVWLYDLRTHPSIQWRSLDLYLMDDWNQVEISCEKILGASNVTVSWCGVHVIKQETNMKDILFADPDPDLDSSLHSEKIDIDLDTDGEESTKSIEDSQYCNLVDDNCYINFETPDRQMEEWWNISKEAENNRVVCHTEMDQNQDKNLLPEKTLYSVTEDSLFSLYLEDIGSVKASGSNSSILVVDHPVKNQPQSQVTGFIQTPNVQEPRTTVSMDHKVTRGESPQKTNSTMELPTTIDSLKKQTNLTINDADMEAFYAVLDAETSDSRVVSKLAHKIPSEETKKALKTFQDFVTKDFSVLLGPSEYSTMKDTLDYLTNLPAEDGISVEIRSLVIQVSRQFTHWSKDYTYESKKLESTTAKLLKADELEEGLEANKTHFKEVMCLENELCSELAYLEQRKKELEEQINAVKSNISASQAARNMASQRKREIFGEAKILKAQRDGLREQMPHLRDEQELAKKIKANIREEWSKLGEKFNNILRHEGFD
;
A
#
# COMPACT_ATOMS: atom_id res chain seq x y z
N MET A 1 -0.22 -8.52 37.04
CA MET A 1 0.17 -7.10 36.99
C MET A 1 -0.31 -6.41 35.71
N ALA A 2 -0.24 -7.02 34.52
CA ALA A 2 -0.77 -6.42 33.29
C ALA A 2 -2.31 -6.36 33.21
N VAL A 3 -3.03 -7.32 33.80
CA VAL A 3 -4.51 -7.43 33.68
C VAL A 3 -5.28 -6.43 34.57
N MET A 4 -4.66 -5.85 35.59
CA MET A 4 -5.37 -4.92 36.52
C MET A 4 -5.36 -3.44 36.10
N LEU A 5 -4.78 -3.09 34.94
CA LEU A 5 -4.72 -1.69 34.47
C LEU A 5 -5.81 -1.35 33.43
N CYS A 6 -6.73 -2.27 33.15
CA CYS A 6 -7.85 -2.07 32.22
C CYS A 6 -9.15 -1.75 32.98
N GLY A 7 -9.23 -0.56 33.56
CA GLY A 7 -10.47 -0.02 34.13
C GLY A 7 -10.99 1.11 33.24
N GLY A 8 -12.13 0.91 32.58
CA GLY A 8 -12.82 1.92 31.80
C GLY A 8 -13.44 3.00 32.69
N ALA A 9 -13.35 4.27 32.28
CA ALA A 9 -14.21 5.36 32.75
C ALA A 9 -14.20 6.53 31.75
N SER A 10 -15.40 7.06 31.53
CA SER A 10 -15.87 8.09 30.60
C SER A 10 -15.17 9.45 30.63
N SER A 11 -15.03 10.06 29.44
CA SER A 11 -14.87 11.49 29.01
C SER A 11 -14.03 12.49 29.83
N SER A 12 -13.32 12.09 30.87
CA SER A 12 -12.46 12.98 31.68
C SER A 12 -10.97 12.60 31.67
N ALA A 13 -10.56 11.64 30.82
CA ALA A 13 -9.21 11.08 30.80
C ALA A 13 -8.08 12.06 30.44
N PHE A 14 -8.36 13.30 30.02
CA PHE A 14 -7.33 14.29 29.65
C PHE A 14 -6.73 15.09 30.80
N GLY A 15 -7.24 14.90 32.02
CA GLY A 15 -6.50 15.20 33.24
C GLY A 15 -6.72 14.04 34.18
N ARG A 16 -5.67 13.36 34.66
CA ARG A 16 -5.82 12.62 35.92
C ARG A 16 -6.38 13.66 36.89
N GLY A 17 -7.58 13.45 37.42
CA GLY A 17 -8.35 14.42 38.21
C GLY A 17 -7.68 14.79 39.53
N TRP A 18 -6.51 15.40 39.45
CA TRP A 18 -5.77 15.96 40.56
C TRP A 18 -6.26 17.39 40.75
N THR A 19 -7.10 17.61 41.75
CA THR A 19 -7.52 18.96 42.17
C THR A 19 -6.33 19.75 42.72
N TYR A 20 -5.36 19.08 43.35
CA TYR A 20 -4.20 19.69 44.00
C TYR A 20 -2.88 19.16 43.42
N ASP A 21 -1.89 20.03 43.31
CA ASP A 21 -0.53 19.65 42.93
C ASP A 21 0.22 18.99 44.09
N VAL A 22 0.03 19.51 45.30
CA VAL A 22 0.76 19.08 46.50
C VAL A 22 -0.19 18.97 47.70
N PHE A 23 -0.18 17.84 48.40
CA PHE A 23 -0.71 17.66 49.75
C PHE A 23 0.40 17.82 50.78
N LEU A 24 0.19 18.65 51.81
CA LEU A 24 1.11 18.74 52.94
C LEU A 24 0.57 17.95 54.14
N SER A 25 1.24 16.86 54.51
CA SER A 25 0.99 16.18 55.79
C SER A 25 2.01 16.64 56.83
N PHE A 26 1.54 17.16 57.96
CA PHE A 26 2.41 17.73 58.98
C PHE A 26 1.73 17.76 60.35
N ARG A 27 2.54 17.88 61.41
CA ARG A 27 2.02 18.18 62.74
C ARG A 27 1.87 19.69 62.91
N GLY A 28 0.62 20.16 62.98
CA GLY A 28 0.32 21.58 63.09
C GLY A 28 0.97 22.30 64.28
N GLU A 29 1.04 21.67 65.46
CA GLU A 29 1.68 22.23 66.65
C GLU A 29 3.19 22.47 66.48
N ASP A 30 3.85 21.66 65.65
CA ASP A 30 5.31 21.67 65.53
C ASP A 30 5.80 22.61 64.42
N THR A 31 5.09 22.68 63.29
CA THR A 31 5.64 23.26 62.05
C THR A 31 4.72 24.24 61.30
N ARG A 32 3.44 24.39 61.70
CA ARG A 32 2.45 25.19 60.95
C ARG A 32 2.88 26.63 60.71
N ARG A 33 3.39 27.31 61.74
CA ARG A 33 3.77 28.74 61.68
C ARG A 33 5.25 28.96 61.33
N THR A 34 6.01 27.89 61.10
CA THR A 34 7.44 27.94 60.82
C THR A 34 7.70 27.32 59.45
N PHE A 35 8.28 26.13 59.41
CA PHE A 35 8.70 25.43 58.20
C PHE A 35 7.55 25.18 57.22
N THR A 36 6.44 24.57 57.67
CA THR A 36 5.34 24.18 56.79
C THR A 36 4.61 25.38 56.22
N GLY A 37 4.39 26.43 57.02
CA GLY A 37 3.78 27.68 56.54
C GLY A 37 4.64 28.37 55.49
N SER A 38 5.96 28.36 55.66
CA SER A 38 6.90 28.92 54.68
C SER A 38 7.01 28.06 53.42
N LEU A 39 6.96 26.74 53.55
CA LEU A 39 6.90 25.82 52.43
C LEU A 39 5.62 26.00 51.61
N TYR A 40 4.46 26.03 52.27
CA TYR A 40 3.17 26.32 51.65
C TYR A 40 3.19 27.65 50.90
N HIS A 41 3.66 28.71 51.56
CA HIS A 41 3.74 30.02 50.93
C HIS A 41 4.68 30.01 49.70
N GLY A 42 5.83 29.37 49.80
CA GLY A 42 6.80 29.30 48.70
C GLY A 42 6.31 28.47 47.50
N LEU A 43 5.60 27.37 47.74
CA LEU A 43 4.93 26.60 46.69
C LEU A 43 3.81 27.42 46.03
N HIS A 44 2.94 28.05 46.83
CA HIS A 44 1.86 28.90 46.33
C HIS A 44 2.40 30.11 45.53
N GLN A 45 3.51 30.73 45.94
CA GLN A 45 4.15 31.80 45.17
C GLN A 45 4.64 31.33 43.79
N ARG A 46 4.96 30.04 43.63
CA ARG A 46 5.30 29.43 42.33
C ARG A 46 4.08 29.01 41.52
N GLY A 47 2.87 29.32 41.99
CA GLY A 47 1.62 28.93 41.33
C GLY A 47 1.26 27.44 41.48
N ILE A 48 1.90 26.74 42.41
CA ILE A 48 1.61 25.34 42.72
C ILE A 48 0.38 25.30 43.62
N ASN A 49 -0.66 24.56 43.22
CA ASN A 49 -1.88 24.42 43.99
C ASN A 49 -1.68 23.44 45.16
N VAL A 50 -1.54 23.97 46.38
CA VAL A 50 -1.22 23.16 47.56
C VAL A 50 -2.43 23.01 48.46
N PHE A 51 -2.77 21.78 48.82
CA PHE A 51 -3.68 21.50 49.92
C PHE A 51 -2.92 21.52 51.25
N ILE A 52 -3.40 22.34 52.18
CA ILE A 52 -2.95 22.38 53.57
C ILE A 52 -4.19 22.33 54.47
N ASP A 53 -4.19 21.44 55.48
CA ASP A 53 -5.24 21.45 56.49
C ASP A 53 -5.08 22.68 57.41
N ASP A 54 -5.88 23.71 57.12
CA ASP A 54 -5.94 24.98 57.88
C ASP A 54 -6.93 24.93 59.05
N GLU A 55 -7.78 23.90 59.15
CA GLU A 55 -8.73 23.81 60.27
C GLU A 55 -8.04 23.40 61.58
N LYS A 56 -8.53 23.95 62.70
CA LYS A 56 -8.22 23.47 64.05
C LYS A 56 -9.28 22.44 64.43
N LEU A 57 -9.29 21.26 63.82
CA LEU A 57 -10.18 20.20 64.25
C LEU A 57 -9.88 19.83 65.72
N ARG A 58 -10.94 19.61 66.50
CA ARG A 58 -10.84 19.34 67.95
C ARG A 58 -10.29 17.93 68.16
N ARG A 59 -9.62 17.71 69.30
CA ARG A 59 -9.02 16.40 69.66
C ARG A 59 -10.08 15.28 69.59
N GLY A 60 -9.90 14.32 68.67
CA GLY A 60 -10.64 13.05 68.66
C GLY A 60 -11.54 12.77 67.44
N GLU A 61 -11.56 13.62 66.42
CA GLU A 61 -12.34 13.39 65.19
C GLU A 61 -11.62 12.47 64.19
N GLU A 62 -12.41 11.68 63.45
CA GLU A 62 -11.95 10.85 62.31
C GLU A 62 -11.56 11.72 61.11
N ILE A 63 -10.72 11.20 60.21
CA ILE A 63 -10.38 11.89 58.96
C ILE A 63 -11.67 12.25 58.23
N SER A 64 -11.86 13.54 57.93
CA SER A 64 -13.03 13.97 57.15
C SER A 64 -12.97 13.35 55.74
N PRO A 65 -14.10 12.96 55.14
CA PRO A 65 -14.13 12.49 53.75
C PRO A 65 -13.47 13.48 52.77
N ALA A 66 -13.57 14.78 53.06
CA ALA A 66 -12.92 15.84 52.29
C ALA A 66 -11.38 15.76 52.33
N LEU A 67 -10.79 15.38 53.46
CA LEU A 67 -9.33 15.20 53.57
C LEU A 67 -8.87 13.94 52.82
N ILE A 68 -9.63 12.84 52.91
CA ILE A 68 -9.36 11.63 52.11
C ILE A 68 -9.41 11.99 50.62
N GLY A 69 -10.44 12.73 50.19
CA GLY A 69 -10.57 13.27 48.85
C GLY A 69 -9.36 14.11 48.45
N ALA A 70 -8.93 15.06 49.28
CA ALA A 70 -7.76 15.90 49.01
C ALA A 70 -6.46 15.10 48.86
N ILE A 71 -6.23 14.07 49.69
CA ILE A 71 -5.07 13.17 49.54
C ILE A 71 -5.17 12.40 48.22
N GLU A 72 -6.35 11.87 47.89
CA GLU A 72 -6.61 11.14 46.66
C GLU A 72 -6.49 12.01 45.40
N GLU A 73 -6.80 13.30 45.51
CA GLU A 73 -6.78 14.30 44.44
C GLU A 73 -5.48 15.14 44.42
N SER A 74 -4.46 14.76 45.18
CA SER A 74 -3.15 15.43 45.16
C SER A 74 -2.10 14.67 44.36
N ARG A 75 -1.35 15.35 43.49
CA ARG A 75 -0.31 14.70 42.67
C ARG A 75 0.96 14.33 43.46
N ILE A 76 1.36 15.18 44.40
CA ILE A 76 2.53 15.01 45.28
C ILE A 76 2.04 15.07 46.73
N ALA A 77 2.54 14.22 47.61
CA ALA A 77 2.33 14.31 49.04
C ALA A 77 3.69 14.54 49.74
N ILE A 78 3.84 15.70 50.37
CA ILE A 78 5.03 16.04 51.17
C ILE A 78 4.72 15.79 52.63
N ILE A 79 5.49 14.91 53.27
CA ILE A 79 5.29 14.51 54.67
C ILE A 79 6.37 15.16 55.52
N VAL A 80 6.00 16.11 56.37
CA VAL A 80 6.92 16.78 57.29
C VAL A 80 6.96 16.04 58.63
N PHE A 81 7.91 15.12 58.77
CA PHE A 81 8.17 14.40 60.01
C PHE A 81 8.87 15.29 61.04
N SER A 82 8.09 15.87 61.95
CA SER A 82 8.55 16.57 63.16
C SER A 82 8.60 15.65 64.39
N GLN A 83 9.20 16.13 65.48
CA GLN A 83 9.44 15.31 66.67
C GLN A 83 8.16 14.72 67.28
N ASN A 84 7.02 15.41 67.20
CA ASN A 84 5.73 14.94 67.73
C ASN A 84 4.77 14.45 66.64
N TYR A 85 5.21 14.23 65.40
CA TYR A 85 4.33 13.81 64.30
C TYR A 85 3.51 12.56 64.65
N ALA A 86 4.17 11.50 65.13
CA ALA A 86 3.51 10.25 65.51
C ALA A 86 2.62 10.34 66.76
N SER A 87 2.62 11.45 67.51
CA SER A 87 1.68 11.64 68.62
C SER A 87 0.23 11.88 68.15
N SER A 88 0.05 12.27 66.88
CA SER A 88 -1.23 12.54 66.26
C SER A 88 -1.75 11.29 65.56
N THR A 89 -2.88 10.74 66.02
CA THR A 89 -3.57 9.64 65.30
C THR A 89 -3.99 10.08 63.90
N TRP A 90 -4.38 11.34 63.75
CA TRP A 90 -4.74 11.97 62.48
C TRP A 90 -3.59 11.94 61.47
N CYS A 91 -2.38 12.38 61.87
CA CYS A 91 -1.22 12.37 60.97
C CYS A 91 -0.81 10.95 60.59
N LEU A 92 -1.01 9.96 61.49
CA LEU A 92 -0.74 8.56 61.19
C LEU A 92 -1.77 7.95 60.22
N ASP A 93 -3.04 8.34 60.34
CA ASP A 93 -4.09 7.95 59.40
C ASP A 93 -3.88 8.61 58.01
N GLU A 94 -3.50 9.89 57.95
CA GLU A 94 -3.08 10.58 56.72
C GLU A 94 -1.92 9.85 56.04
N LEU A 95 -0.88 9.54 56.81
CA LEU A 95 0.31 8.83 56.31
C LEU A 95 -0.05 7.48 55.71
N ALA A 96 -0.93 6.73 56.38
CA ALA A 96 -1.40 5.44 55.90
C ALA A 96 -2.18 5.57 54.58
N LYS A 97 -3.01 6.61 54.43
CA LYS A 97 -3.74 6.88 53.17
C LYS A 97 -2.83 7.39 52.05
N ILE A 98 -1.86 8.25 52.36
CA ILE A 98 -0.84 8.72 51.39
C ILE A 98 -0.07 7.54 50.81
N LEU A 99 0.36 6.58 51.65
CA LEU A 99 1.09 5.41 51.16
C LEU A 99 0.19 4.39 50.45
N GLU A 100 -1.11 4.38 50.74
CA GLU A 100 -2.09 3.67 49.93
C GLU A 100 -2.19 4.28 48.53
N CYS A 101 -2.36 5.62 48.42
CA CYS A 101 -2.39 6.36 47.15
C CYS A 101 -1.06 6.27 46.37
N TYR A 102 0.08 6.25 47.06
CA TYR A 102 1.39 5.98 46.49
C TYR A 102 1.42 4.65 45.73
N LYS A 103 0.86 3.60 46.33
CA LYS A 103 0.84 2.24 45.77
C LYS A 103 -0.23 2.05 44.70
N THR A 104 -1.42 2.65 44.88
CA THR A 104 -2.58 2.40 44.01
C THR A 104 -2.71 3.41 42.86
N ARG A 105 -2.37 4.69 43.09
CA ARG A 105 -2.53 5.79 42.11
C ARG A 105 -1.21 6.31 41.54
N GLY A 106 -0.07 5.91 42.10
CA GLY A 106 1.25 6.39 41.70
C GLY A 106 1.52 7.84 42.10
N GLN A 107 0.89 8.31 43.18
CA GLN A 107 1.19 9.62 43.79
C GLN A 107 2.68 9.71 44.16
N LEU A 108 3.32 10.88 44.06
CA LEU A 108 4.71 11.03 44.52
C LEU A 108 4.73 11.32 46.02
N VAL A 109 5.55 10.60 46.80
CA VAL A 109 5.62 10.79 48.26
C VAL A 109 7.02 11.22 48.69
N TRP A 110 7.09 12.36 49.38
CA TRP A 110 8.31 13.06 49.73
C TRP A 110 8.45 13.29 51.23
N PRO A 111 9.24 12.46 51.95
CA PRO A 111 9.47 12.67 53.36
C PRO A 111 10.47 13.80 53.62
N VAL A 112 10.12 14.70 54.53
CA VAL A 112 10.96 15.77 55.05
C VAL A 112 11.12 15.55 56.55
N PHE A 113 12.32 15.15 56.98
CA PHE A 113 12.62 14.92 58.39
C PHE A 113 13.09 16.22 59.05
N PHE A 114 12.16 16.91 59.71
CA PHE A 114 12.36 18.22 60.34
C PHE A 114 12.87 18.06 61.78
N HIS A 115 14.18 18.25 61.99
CA HIS A 115 14.86 18.00 63.28
C HIS A 115 14.65 16.59 63.84
N VAL A 116 14.41 15.61 62.97
CA VAL A 116 14.24 14.20 63.31
C VAL A 116 15.21 13.38 62.47
N ASP A 117 15.81 12.34 63.05
CA ASP A 117 16.61 11.38 62.29
C ASP A 117 15.67 10.39 61.55
N PRO A 118 15.88 10.12 60.25
CA PRO A 118 15.07 9.14 59.51
C PRO A 118 14.99 7.76 60.20
N SER A 119 16.05 7.33 60.89
CA SER A 119 16.07 6.08 61.65
C SER A 119 15.14 6.09 62.85
N ALA A 120 14.89 7.27 63.45
CA ALA A 120 13.93 7.43 64.54
C ALA A 120 12.49 7.23 64.04
N VAL A 121 12.18 7.64 62.81
CA VAL A 121 10.89 7.38 62.18
C VAL A 121 10.80 5.90 61.74
N ARG A 122 11.81 5.39 61.03
CA ARG A 122 11.88 4.04 60.46
C ARG A 122 11.74 2.94 61.49
N HIS A 123 12.42 3.08 62.63
CA HIS A 123 12.40 2.10 63.72
C HIS A 123 11.56 2.56 64.91
N GLN A 124 10.80 3.65 64.75
CA GLN A 124 9.99 4.26 65.80
C GLN A 124 10.77 4.40 67.12
N ARG A 125 11.92 5.08 67.10
CA ARG A 125 12.80 5.34 68.25
C ARG A 125 12.58 6.76 68.81
N GLY A 126 13.00 6.99 70.06
CA GLY A 126 12.90 8.32 70.68
C GLY A 126 11.45 8.76 70.88
N SER A 127 11.10 9.97 70.43
CA SER A 127 9.73 10.51 70.56
C SER A 127 8.70 9.64 69.85
N PHE A 128 9.06 9.04 68.70
CA PHE A 128 8.19 8.12 67.96
C PHE A 128 7.91 6.84 68.77
N ALA A 129 8.91 6.30 69.49
CA ALA A 129 8.70 5.16 70.39
C ALA A 129 7.69 5.51 71.48
N THR A 130 7.86 6.66 72.11
CA THR A 130 6.99 7.11 73.21
C THR A 130 5.57 7.39 72.74
N ALA A 131 5.40 7.92 71.52
CA ALA A 131 4.10 8.14 70.92
C ALA A 131 3.41 6.81 70.56
N MET A 132 4.15 5.88 69.94
CA MET A 132 3.61 4.56 69.60
C MET A 132 3.24 3.75 70.84
N ALA A 133 4.04 3.79 71.92
CA ALA A 133 3.68 3.15 73.19
C ALA A 133 2.39 3.72 73.79
N LYS A 134 2.19 5.06 73.74
CA LYS A 134 0.94 5.70 74.17
C LYS A 134 -0.26 5.27 73.32
N HIS A 135 -0.09 5.12 72.01
CA HIS A 135 -1.15 4.64 71.12
C HIS A 135 -1.43 3.15 71.32
N GLU A 136 -0.41 2.33 71.52
CA GLU A 136 -0.57 0.92 71.90
C GLU A 136 -1.38 0.78 73.18
N ASP A 137 -1.14 1.65 74.18
CA ASP A 137 -1.94 1.65 75.41
C ASP A 137 -3.38 2.11 75.19
N ARG A 138 -3.60 3.12 74.34
CA ARG A 138 -4.92 3.68 74.06
C ARG A 138 -5.79 2.81 73.16
N PHE A 139 -5.18 2.09 72.20
CA PHE A 139 -5.85 1.31 71.17
C PHE A 139 -5.55 -0.20 71.29
N LYS A 140 -5.42 -0.75 72.51
CA LYS A 140 -5.12 -2.18 72.74
C LYS A 140 -6.03 -3.16 71.96
N GLY A 141 -7.23 -2.74 71.56
CA GLY A 141 -8.16 -3.55 70.76
C GLY A 141 -7.97 -3.49 69.24
N ASP A 142 -7.25 -2.50 68.70
CA ASP A 142 -7.12 -2.27 67.26
C ASP A 142 -5.67 -2.50 66.79
N VAL A 143 -5.26 -3.77 66.88
CA VAL A 143 -3.90 -4.22 66.51
C VAL A 143 -3.62 -3.96 65.02
N GLN A 144 -4.63 -4.10 64.15
CA GLN A 144 -4.49 -3.88 62.72
C GLN A 144 -4.17 -2.42 62.40
N LYS A 145 -4.87 -1.46 63.01
CA LYS A 145 -4.58 -0.04 62.83
C LYS A 145 -3.19 0.34 63.30
N LEU A 146 -2.78 -0.15 64.47
CA LEU A 146 -1.42 0.05 65.00
C LEU A 146 -0.34 -0.53 64.06
N GLN A 147 -0.57 -1.71 63.48
CA GLN A 147 0.34 -2.27 62.48
C GLN A 147 0.36 -1.45 61.19
N LYS A 148 -0.79 -0.99 60.68
CA LYS A 148 -0.88 -0.11 59.50
C LYS A 148 -0.05 1.15 59.70
N TRP A 149 -0.13 1.78 60.88
CA TRP A 149 0.69 2.95 61.22
C TRP A 149 2.18 2.67 61.32
N LYS A 150 2.58 1.55 61.97
CA LYS A 150 4.00 1.16 62.04
C LYS A 150 4.58 0.89 60.67
N MET A 151 3.85 0.18 59.80
CA MET A 151 4.25 -0.06 58.43
C MET A 151 4.33 1.23 57.63
N ALA A 152 3.36 2.13 57.80
CA ALA A 152 3.34 3.42 57.12
C ALA A 152 4.56 4.29 57.50
N LEU A 153 4.91 4.37 58.79
CA LEU A 153 6.13 5.05 59.25
C LEU A 153 7.40 4.40 58.71
N PHE A 154 7.46 3.07 58.70
CA PHE A 154 8.60 2.32 58.17
C PHE A 154 8.79 2.57 56.67
N GLU A 155 7.73 2.45 55.88
CA GLU A 155 7.76 2.62 54.43
C GLU A 155 8.08 4.07 54.03
N ALA A 156 7.39 5.06 54.62
CA ALA A 156 7.68 6.46 54.33
C ALA A 156 9.11 6.85 54.72
N ALA A 157 9.67 6.26 55.79
CA ALA A 157 11.06 6.50 56.18
C ALA A 157 12.10 5.74 55.33
N ASN A 158 11.67 4.82 54.46
CA ASN A 158 12.49 4.17 53.45
C ASN A 158 12.47 4.91 52.10
N LEU A 159 11.54 5.85 51.91
CA LEU A 159 11.54 6.70 50.72
C LEU A 159 12.68 7.72 50.77
N SER A 160 13.19 8.10 49.60
CA SER A 160 14.18 9.17 49.48
C SER A 160 13.54 10.51 49.80
N GLY A 161 14.20 11.32 50.63
CA GLY A 161 13.71 12.64 51.00
C GLY A 161 14.78 13.45 51.71
N TRP A 162 14.37 14.53 52.38
CA TRP A 162 15.29 15.52 52.92
C TRP A 162 15.36 15.47 54.45
N THR A 163 16.56 15.64 55.01
CA THR A 163 16.74 15.69 56.47
C THR A 163 17.32 17.03 56.88
N LEU A 164 16.60 17.77 57.72
CA LEU A 164 17.07 19.03 58.32
C LEU A 164 17.68 18.75 59.69
N LYS A 165 19.02 18.61 59.76
CA LYS A 165 19.77 18.52 61.02
C LYS A 165 20.29 19.88 61.49
N ASN A 166 21.22 20.50 60.75
CA ASN A 166 21.89 21.77 61.08
C ASN A 166 21.93 22.79 59.91
N GLY A 167 20.87 22.83 59.08
CA GLY A 167 20.80 23.67 57.87
C GLY A 167 19.86 24.86 58.02
N TYR A 168 19.89 25.78 57.05
CA TYR A 168 18.89 26.84 56.93
C TYR A 168 17.59 26.30 56.32
N GLU A 169 16.46 26.49 57.01
CA GLU A 169 15.13 26.09 56.53
C GLU A 169 14.84 26.61 55.13
N PHE A 170 15.19 27.88 54.84
CA PHE A 170 14.91 28.49 53.54
C PHE A 170 15.58 27.78 52.35
N LYS A 171 16.80 27.23 52.55
CA LYS A 171 17.50 26.48 51.48
C LYS A 171 16.79 25.19 51.17
N LEU A 172 16.41 24.46 52.21
CA LEU A 172 15.65 23.23 52.06
C LEU A 172 14.28 23.49 51.42
N ILE A 173 13.59 24.55 51.84
CA ILE A 173 12.33 24.98 51.22
C ILE A 173 12.54 25.30 49.74
N GLN A 174 13.59 26.04 49.38
CA GLN A 174 13.91 26.29 47.97
C GLN A 174 14.18 25.01 47.18
N GLU A 175 14.97 24.07 47.72
CA GLU A 175 15.24 22.78 47.08
C GLU A 175 13.95 21.98 46.85
N ILE A 176 13.05 21.93 47.83
CA ILE A 176 11.76 21.26 47.71
C ILE A 176 10.87 21.96 46.68
N ILE A 177 10.83 23.30 46.67
CA ILE A 177 10.06 24.08 45.70
C ILE A 177 10.59 23.88 44.28
N GLU A 178 11.91 23.85 44.10
CA GLU A 178 12.55 23.58 42.81
C GLU A 178 12.26 22.16 42.33
N GLU A 179 12.30 21.18 43.24
CA GLU A 179 11.96 19.78 42.94
C GLU A 179 10.47 19.62 42.60
N ALA A 180 9.58 20.24 43.38
CA ALA A 180 8.14 20.31 43.12
C ALA A 180 7.88 20.94 41.74
N SER A 181 8.44 22.12 41.49
CA SER A 181 8.31 22.81 40.21
C SER A 181 8.81 21.92 39.08
N ARG A 182 9.96 21.27 39.21
CA ARG A 182 10.53 20.39 38.18
C ARG A 182 9.60 19.21 37.84
N LYS A 183 8.97 18.61 38.85
CA LYS A 183 8.09 17.45 38.69
C LYS A 183 6.69 17.83 38.22
N LEU A 184 6.22 19.02 38.60
CA LEU A 184 4.94 19.56 38.17
C LEU A 184 5.02 20.17 36.76
N ASN A 185 6.15 20.77 36.39
CA ASN A 185 6.47 21.33 35.07
C ASN A 185 6.61 20.28 33.95
N HIS A 186 5.95 19.13 34.05
CA HIS A 186 5.60 18.41 32.84
C HIS A 186 4.73 19.36 32.01
N THR A 187 5.32 19.99 31.00
CA THR A 187 4.62 20.92 30.12
C THR A 187 3.53 20.14 29.40
N ILE A 188 2.28 20.29 29.87
CA ILE A 188 1.12 19.79 29.16
C ILE A 188 1.06 20.59 27.86
N LEU A 189 1.20 19.91 26.73
CA LEU A 189 1.14 20.54 25.42
C LEU A 189 -0.31 20.92 25.13
N HIS A 190 -0.52 22.15 24.66
CA HIS A 190 -1.84 22.55 24.18
C HIS A 190 -2.22 21.73 22.94
N ILE A 191 -3.26 20.90 23.07
CA ILE A 191 -3.73 19.99 22.02
C ILE A 191 -4.43 20.79 20.93
N ALA A 192 -5.61 21.33 21.25
CA ALA A 192 -6.45 22.14 20.38
C ALA A 192 -7.44 22.94 21.24
N GLU A 193 -8.00 24.02 20.68
CA GLU A 193 -9.08 24.80 21.33
C GLU A 193 -10.31 23.92 21.60
N TYR A 194 -10.62 23.01 20.66
CA TYR A 194 -11.72 22.04 20.74
C TYR A 194 -11.21 20.67 20.28
N PRO A 195 -10.83 19.76 21.20
CA PRO A 195 -10.39 18.41 20.83
C PRO A 195 -11.60 17.56 20.43
N VAL A 196 -11.66 17.12 19.17
CA VAL A 196 -12.72 16.26 18.62
C VAL A 196 -12.11 15.08 17.88
N GLY A 197 -12.67 13.88 18.04
CA GLY A 197 -12.23 12.64 17.37
C GLY A 197 -10.86 12.10 17.81
N ILE A 198 -10.24 12.68 18.84
CA ILE A 198 -8.88 12.30 19.25
C ILE A 198 -8.86 10.95 19.97
N GLU A 199 -9.91 10.63 20.74
CA GLU A 199 -9.97 9.44 21.60
C GLU A 199 -9.91 8.13 20.81
N ASN A 200 -10.66 8.05 19.71
CA ASN A 200 -10.67 6.90 18.81
C ASN A 200 -9.27 6.62 18.25
N ARG A 201 -8.58 7.67 17.79
CA ARG A 201 -7.23 7.59 17.20
C ARG A 201 -6.15 7.28 18.25
N ILE A 202 -6.29 7.82 19.46
CA ILE A 202 -5.41 7.45 20.59
C ILE A 202 -5.59 5.99 20.97
N SER A 203 -6.81 5.47 20.95
CA SER A 203 -7.10 4.08 21.30
C SER A 203 -6.45 3.13 20.29
N GLU A 204 -6.52 3.44 19.00
CA GLU A 204 -5.77 2.73 17.95
C GLU A 204 -4.25 2.82 18.17
N LEU A 205 -3.70 4.00 18.47
CA LEU A 205 -2.27 4.19 18.72
C LEU A 205 -1.77 3.51 20.00
N LYS A 206 -2.60 3.37 21.03
CA LYS A 206 -2.24 2.65 22.26
C LYS A 206 -1.89 1.19 21.98
N LEU A 207 -2.57 0.55 21.04
CA LEU A 207 -2.27 -0.82 20.62
C LEU A 207 -0.88 -0.92 20.00
N LEU A 208 -0.41 0.13 19.32
CA LEU A 208 0.92 0.18 18.69
C LEU A 208 2.06 0.50 19.67
N LEU A 209 1.75 0.98 20.88
CA LEU A 209 2.74 1.30 21.92
C LEU A 209 3.22 0.07 22.70
N HIS A 210 2.55 -1.08 22.62
CA HIS A 210 2.96 -2.28 23.34
C HIS A 210 4.35 -2.72 22.85
N ILE A 211 5.30 -2.93 23.77
CA ILE A 211 6.65 -3.42 23.46
C ILE A 211 6.64 -4.92 23.75
N GLU A 212 6.86 -5.74 22.71
CA GLU A 212 6.85 -7.19 22.84
C GLU A 212 8.11 -7.68 23.58
N PRO A 213 8.07 -8.85 24.25
CA PRO A 213 9.25 -9.44 24.88
C PRO A 213 10.35 -9.70 23.83
N GLY A 214 11.45 -8.95 23.90
CA GLY A 214 12.58 -9.06 22.96
C GLY A 214 12.86 -7.81 22.13
N GLU A 215 11.99 -6.79 22.20
CA GLU A 215 12.22 -5.50 21.56
C GLU A 215 12.83 -4.49 22.52
N ASP A 216 13.88 -3.79 22.08
CA ASP A 216 14.62 -2.83 22.92
C ASP A 216 13.99 -1.43 22.92
N ILE A 217 13.57 -0.94 21.75
CA ILE A 217 13.09 0.42 21.50
C ILE A 217 11.96 0.34 20.47
N ARG A 218 10.93 1.18 20.64
CA ARG A 218 9.80 1.28 19.71
C ARG A 218 9.85 2.59 18.92
N VAL A 219 9.84 2.50 17.60
CA VAL A 219 9.71 3.63 16.68
C VAL A 219 8.36 3.54 15.96
N ILE A 220 7.54 4.59 16.10
CA ILE A 220 6.21 4.69 15.49
C ILE A 220 6.19 5.86 14.50
N GLY A 221 5.70 5.62 13.30
CA GLY A 221 5.52 6.65 12.28
C GLY A 221 4.06 7.01 12.10
N ILE A 222 3.67 8.23 12.46
CA ILE A 222 2.33 8.79 12.23
C ILE A 222 2.37 9.58 10.92
N TYR A 223 1.64 9.14 9.90
CA TYR A 223 1.63 9.80 8.60
C TYR A 223 0.23 10.08 8.05
N GLY A 224 0.16 10.88 6.99
CA GLY A 224 -1.09 11.25 6.34
C GLY A 224 -1.07 12.68 5.78
N LEU A 225 -2.20 13.11 5.22
CA LEU A 225 -2.34 14.37 4.51
C LEU A 225 -2.00 15.63 5.36
N GLY A 226 -1.58 16.71 4.71
CA GLY A 226 -1.41 18.01 5.38
C GLY A 226 -2.71 18.47 6.05
N GLY A 227 -2.65 18.94 7.30
CA GLY A 227 -3.85 19.41 8.02
C GLY A 227 -4.77 18.32 8.59
N ILE A 228 -4.43 17.02 8.43
CA ILE A 228 -5.25 15.89 8.92
C ILE A 228 -5.26 15.71 10.45
N GLY A 229 -4.39 16.40 11.19
CA GLY A 229 -4.34 16.34 12.66
C GLY A 229 -3.20 15.50 13.27
N LYS A 230 -2.18 15.10 12.49
CA LYS A 230 -1.00 14.34 12.99
C LYS A 230 -0.37 14.98 14.24
N THR A 231 -0.03 16.26 14.17
CA THR A 231 0.56 17.02 15.28
C THR A 231 -0.36 17.05 16.50
N THR A 232 -1.67 17.23 16.29
CA THR A 232 -2.68 17.24 17.36
C THR A 232 -2.73 15.89 18.10
N ILE A 233 -2.74 14.79 17.35
CA ILE A 233 -2.72 13.43 17.91
C ILE A 233 -1.40 13.17 18.65
N ALA A 234 -0.27 13.59 18.07
CA ALA A 234 1.04 13.43 18.70
C ALA A 234 1.14 14.22 20.03
N ARG A 235 0.60 15.44 20.11
CA ARG A 235 0.51 16.23 21.36
C ARG A 235 -0.38 15.56 22.39
N ALA A 236 -1.54 15.06 21.97
CA ALA A 236 -2.46 14.36 22.86
C ALA A 236 -1.84 13.06 23.40
N LEU A 237 -1.12 12.33 22.55
CA LEU A 237 -0.37 11.15 22.94
C LEU A 237 0.75 11.50 23.92
N TYR A 238 1.54 12.53 23.64
CA TYR A 238 2.58 13.04 24.54
C TYR A 238 2.03 13.31 25.94
N ASN A 239 0.94 14.07 26.04
CA ASN A 239 0.31 14.40 27.32
C ASN A 239 -0.11 13.15 28.10
N LEU A 240 -0.55 12.11 27.39
CA LEU A 240 -1.01 10.87 27.98
C LEU A 240 0.14 9.99 28.52
N ILE A 241 1.26 9.88 27.79
CA ILE A 241 2.30 8.88 28.09
C ILE A 241 3.62 9.47 28.61
N ALA A 242 3.87 10.78 28.49
CA ALA A 242 5.14 11.41 28.89
C ALA A 242 5.55 11.10 30.34
N GLY A 243 4.59 10.95 31.25
CA GLY A 243 4.86 10.60 32.65
C GLY A 243 5.50 9.22 32.87
N GLN A 244 5.56 8.36 31.85
CA GLN A 244 6.09 6.99 31.93
C GLN A 244 7.58 6.88 31.55
N PHE A 245 8.23 8.01 31.23
CA PHE A 245 9.58 8.08 30.69
C PHE A 245 10.49 8.94 31.56
N GLU A 246 11.81 8.67 31.53
CA GLU A 246 12.82 9.38 32.32
C GLU A 246 13.22 10.72 31.71
N ALA A 247 13.11 10.82 30.39
CA ALA A 247 13.35 12.03 29.62
C ALA A 247 12.36 12.10 28.47
N THR A 248 11.84 13.29 28.21
CA THR A 248 10.84 13.52 27.16
C THR A 248 11.21 14.75 26.36
N SER A 249 10.97 14.74 25.06
CA SER A 249 11.11 15.93 24.21
C SER A 249 10.11 15.87 23.06
N PHE A 250 9.51 17.02 22.77
CA PHE A 250 8.61 17.22 21.65
C PHE A 250 9.22 18.31 20.76
N LEU A 251 9.81 17.90 19.63
CA LEU A 251 10.38 18.81 18.66
C LEU A 251 9.32 19.17 17.61
N THR A 252 8.75 20.37 17.70
CA THR A 252 7.72 20.90 16.79
C THR A 252 8.31 21.39 15.46
N ASP A 253 7.52 21.34 14.39
CA ASP A 253 7.76 22.04 13.12
C ASP A 253 9.18 21.84 12.57
N ILE A 254 9.68 20.60 12.56
CA ILE A 254 11.07 20.28 12.20
C ILE A 254 11.39 20.71 10.77
N ARG A 255 10.46 20.52 9.83
CA ARG A 255 10.59 21.00 8.46
C ARG A 255 10.93 22.49 8.40
N GLU A 256 10.18 23.34 9.10
CA GLU A 256 10.37 24.79 9.04
C GLU A 256 11.58 25.25 9.85
N SER A 257 11.75 24.68 11.05
CA SER A 257 12.86 24.96 11.94
C SER A 257 14.21 24.60 11.31
N SER A 258 14.29 23.47 10.61
CA SER A 258 15.54 23.00 9.98
C SER A 258 15.97 23.83 8.77
N ASN A 259 15.05 24.51 8.08
CA ASN A 259 15.37 25.36 6.93
C ASN A 259 16.05 26.69 7.33
N GLN A 260 16.05 27.04 8.62
CA GLN A 260 16.75 28.22 9.13
C GLN A 260 18.28 27.99 9.18
N ARG A 261 19.07 29.07 9.13
CA ARG A 261 20.53 28.97 9.33
C ARG A 261 20.81 28.37 10.71
N GLN A 262 21.51 27.23 10.75
CA GLN A 262 21.79 26.45 11.97
C GLN A 262 20.54 25.83 12.65
N GLY A 263 19.41 25.73 11.95
CA GLY A 263 18.16 25.22 12.51
C GLY A 263 18.25 23.81 13.11
N LEU A 264 18.91 22.87 12.42
CA LEU A 264 19.15 21.53 12.96
C LEU A 264 20.02 21.54 14.23
N VAL A 265 20.96 22.48 14.35
CA VAL A 265 21.79 22.61 15.57
C VAL A 265 20.94 23.09 16.73
N GLN A 266 20.03 24.04 16.49
CA GLN A 266 19.09 24.50 17.51
C GLN A 266 18.14 23.39 17.95
N LEU A 267 17.65 22.55 17.04
CA LEU A 267 16.83 21.39 17.38
C LEU A 267 17.60 20.37 18.24
N GLN A 268 18.89 20.13 17.96
CA GLN A 268 19.75 19.30 18.81
C GLN A 268 19.97 19.93 20.20
N GLU A 269 20.12 21.25 20.28
CA GLU A 269 20.25 21.99 21.55
C GLU A 269 18.95 21.92 22.37
N THR A 270 17.78 22.08 21.73
CA THR A 270 16.46 21.91 22.36
C THR A 270 16.25 20.48 22.86
N LEU A 271 16.59 19.47 22.05
CA LEU A 271 16.51 18.07 22.47
C LEU A 271 17.34 17.81 23.74
N LEU A 272 18.58 18.30 23.78
CA LEU A 272 19.44 18.15 24.95
C LEU A 272 18.94 18.97 26.15
N PHE A 273 18.38 20.16 25.92
CA PHE A 273 17.75 20.96 26.96
C PHE A 273 16.57 20.23 27.61
N ASP A 274 15.65 19.68 26.82
CA ASP A 274 14.46 18.97 27.31
C ASP A 274 14.84 17.68 28.07
N THR A 275 15.83 16.95 27.56
CA THR A 275 16.18 15.61 28.06
C THR A 275 17.25 15.58 29.14
N VAL A 276 18.16 16.57 29.15
CA VAL A 276 19.28 16.67 30.09
C VAL A 276 19.10 17.83 31.07
N GLY A 277 18.33 18.87 30.72
CA GLY A 277 18.05 20.02 31.57
C GLY A 277 19.14 21.10 31.57
N ASP A 278 20.14 21.02 30.68
CA ASP A 278 21.26 21.96 30.62
C ASP A 278 20.94 23.13 29.67
N LYS A 279 20.73 24.32 30.25
CA LYS A 279 20.37 25.55 29.52
C LYS A 279 21.52 26.17 28.73
N ASN A 280 22.76 25.74 28.97
CA ASN A 280 23.97 26.40 28.44
C ASN A 280 24.67 25.61 27.34
N ILE A 281 24.04 24.54 26.81
CA ILE A 281 24.61 23.74 25.74
C ILE A 281 24.63 24.55 24.44
N LYS A 282 25.83 24.80 23.91
CA LYS A 282 26.05 25.29 22.56
C LYS A 282 26.86 24.28 21.77
N LEU A 283 26.24 23.65 20.78
CA LEU A 283 26.87 22.60 19.98
C LEU A 283 27.70 23.17 18.83
N GLY A 284 27.23 24.25 18.21
CA GLY A 284 27.88 24.97 17.12
C GLY A 284 27.97 24.22 15.78
N SER A 285 27.72 22.91 15.74
CA SER A 285 27.69 22.08 14.53
C SER A 285 26.90 20.80 14.75
N ILE A 286 26.17 20.36 13.72
CA ILE A 286 25.36 19.13 13.72
C ILE A 286 26.21 17.90 14.06
N TYR A 287 27.39 17.79 13.45
CA TYR A 287 28.30 16.66 13.63
C TYR A 287 28.91 16.59 15.03
N LYS A 288 28.97 17.72 15.76
CA LYS A 288 29.34 17.72 17.18
C LYS A 288 28.17 17.29 18.06
N GLY A 289 26.94 17.65 17.69
CA GLY A 289 25.73 17.29 18.42
C GLY A 289 25.41 15.80 18.43
N ILE A 290 25.53 15.13 17.29
CA ILE A 290 25.24 13.69 17.13
C ILE A 290 25.88 12.80 18.22
N PRO A 291 27.22 12.80 18.42
CA PRO A 291 27.85 11.96 19.43
C PRO A 291 27.47 12.37 20.87
N ILE A 292 27.15 13.65 21.10
CA ILE A 292 26.72 14.15 22.42
C ILE A 292 25.33 13.62 22.76
N ILE A 293 24.37 13.72 21.82
CA ILE A 293 23.02 13.18 21.98
C ILE A 293 23.08 11.68 22.27
N LYS A 294 23.75 10.92 21.41
CA LYS A 294 23.93 9.48 21.57
C LYS A 294 24.50 9.12 22.94
N LYS A 295 25.58 9.78 23.38
CA LYS A 295 26.20 9.53 24.69
C LYS A 295 25.27 9.86 25.87
N ARG A 296 24.42 10.88 25.75
CA ARG A 296 23.55 11.35 26.85
C ARG A 296 22.25 10.57 26.95
N LEU A 297 21.72 10.06 25.84
CA LEU A 297 20.41 9.41 25.77
C LEU A 297 20.46 7.87 25.77
N CYS A 298 21.59 7.25 25.41
CA CYS A 298 21.70 5.77 25.30
C CYS A 298 21.41 4.98 26.58
N CYS A 299 21.43 5.64 27.75
CA CYS A 299 21.16 5.01 29.04
C CYS A 299 19.85 5.49 29.68
N LYS A 300 19.01 6.24 28.96
CA LYS A 300 17.74 6.77 29.48
C LYS A 300 16.55 6.16 28.75
N LYS A 301 15.45 5.94 29.46
CA LYS A 301 14.16 5.64 28.84
C LYS A 301 13.54 6.94 28.31
N VAL A 302 13.60 7.16 27.00
CA VAL A 302 13.23 8.43 26.34
C VAL A 302 11.89 8.33 25.61
N LEU A 303 11.04 9.35 25.75
CA LEU A 303 9.95 9.62 24.80
C LEU A 303 10.36 10.79 23.89
N LEU A 304 10.56 10.52 22.61
CA LEU A 304 10.93 11.54 21.63
C LEU A 304 9.84 11.65 20.56
N ILE A 305 9.25 12.83 20.42
CA ILE A 305 8.33 13.12 19.31
C ILE A 305 9.01 14.08 18.34
N LEU A 306 9.16 13.64 17.08
CA LEU A 306 9.69 14.41 15.97
C LEU A 306 8.53 14.83 15.05
N ASP A 307 8.12 16.09 15.11
CA ASP A 307 6.93 16.58 14.41
C ASP A 307 7.25 17.27 13.08
N ASP A 308 6.46 16.97 12.04
CA ASP A 308 6.53 17.47 10.66
C ASP A 308 7.92 17.28 10.03
N VAL A 309 8.39 16.03 9.99
CA VAL A 309 9.64 15.64 9.32
C VAL A 309 9.39 15.48 7.81
N ASP A 310 10.23 16.10 6.97
CA ASP A 310 10.15 16.02 5.50
C ASP A 310 11.47 15.63 4.81
N LYS A 311 12.57 15.45 5.55
CA LYS A 311 13.88 15.05 5.00
C LYS A 311 14.57 14.01 5.88
N LEU A 312 15.25 13.04 5.25
CA LEU A 312 16.02 12.01 5.95
C LEU A 312 17.16 12.60 6.80
N GLU A 313 17.78 13.70 6.34
CA GLU A 313 18.84 14.40 7.09
C GLU A 313 18.37 14.90 8.47
N GLN A 314 17.09 15.26 8.62
CA GLN A 314 16.50 15.67 9.90
C GLN A 314 16.48 14.50 10.89
N LEU A 315 16.08 13.30 10.42
CA LEU A 315 16.10 12.08 11.22
C LEU A 315 17.53 11.68 11.57
N GLN A 316 18.46 11.73 10.62
CA GLN A 316 19.88 11.42 10.88
C GLN A 316 20.52 12.36 11.90
N ALA A 317 20.10 13.63 11.94
CA ALA A 317 20.60 14.63 12.88
C ALA A 317 20.01 14.50 14.30
N LEU A 318 18.77 14.05 14.43
CA LEU A 318 18.00 14.07 15.70
C LEU A 318 17.79 12.69 16.32
N ALA A 319 17.67 11.65 15.50
CA ALA A 319 17.43 10.26 15.90
C ALA A 319 18.08 9.27 14.91
N GLY A 320 19.38 9.40 14.65
CA GLY A 320 20.05 8.68 13.56
C GLY A 320 20.22 7.17 13.74
N GLY A 321 19.94 6.61 14.92
CA GLY A 321 20.00 5.17 15.18
C GLY A 321 19.31 4.77 16.48
N ARG A 322 18.97 3.47 16.61
CA ARG A 322 18.34 2.91 17.81
C ARG A 322 19.28 2.97 19.02
N ASP A 323 20.58 2.82 18.79
CA ASP A 323 21.65 2.89 19.78
C ASP A 323 21.84 4.27 20.44
N TRP A 324 21.05 5.27 20.04
CA TRP A 324 21.04 6.58 20.69
C TRP A 324 20.20 6.61 21.96
N PHE A 325 19.29 5.66 22.16
CA PHE A 325 18.29 5.69 23.23
C PHE A 325 18.40 4.45 24.12
N GLY A 326 17.94 4.55 25.37
CA GLY A 326 17.93 3.43 26.30
C GLY A 326 16.74 2.48 26.09
N PHE A 327 16.80 1.32 26.75
CA PHE A 327 15.77 0.30 26.70
C PHE A 327 14.38 0.84 27.13
N GLY A 328 13.33 0.45 26.41
CA GLY A 328 11.95 0.89 26.63
C GLY A 328 11.65 2.31 26.13
N SER A 329 12.56 2.91 25.35
CA SER A 329 12.31 4.21 24.72
C SER A 329 11.27 4.12 23.61
N VAL A 330 10.51 5.20 23.42
CA VAL A 330 9.50 5.33 22.37
C VAL A 330 9.83 6.58 21.55
N ILE A 331 9.94 6.40 20.24
CA ILE A 331 10.22 7.47 19.28
C ILE A 331 9.02 7.57 18.35
N ILE A 332 8.37 8.72 18.27
CA ILE A 332 7.23 8.97 17.40
C ILE A 332 7.64 10.00 16.35
N ILE A 333 7.45 9.66 15.08
CA ILE A 333 7.76 10.55 13.96
C ILE A 333 6.44 10.92 13.30
N THR A 334 6.13 12.22 13.20
CA THR A 334 5.03 12.68 12.35
C THR A 334 5.58 13.15 11.00
N THR A 335 4.95 12.72 9.91
CA THR A 335 5.39 13.09 8.56
C THR A 335 4.22 13.07 7.57
N ARG A 336 4.42 13.68 6.40
CA ARG A 336 3.52 13.52 5.25
C ARG A 336 4.02 12.46 4.27
N ASP A 337 5.23 11.96 4.48
CA ASP A 337 5.92 11.07 3.55
C ASP A 337 6.21 9.71 4.22
N LYS A 338 5.45 8.70 3.81
CA LYS A 338 5.57 7.31 4.26
C LYS A 338 6.94 6.72 3.92
N HIS A 339 7.58 7.13 2.83
CA HIS A 339 8.89 6.62 2.43
C HIS A 339 9.98 7.00 3.44
N LEU A 340 9.89 8.16 4.11
CA LEU A 340 10.82 8.54 5.17
C LEU A 340 10.77 7.57 6.37
N LEU A 341 9.59 7.03 6.68
CA LEU A 341 9.41 6.04 7.75
C LEU A 341 10.06 4.70 7.38
N ALA A 342 9.91 4.27 6.12
CA ALA A 342 10.57 3.08 5.61
C ALA A 342 12.10 3.22 5.61
N ALA A 343 12.62 4.37 5.18
CA ALA A 343 14.05 4.67 5.17
C ALA A 343 14.68 4.66 6.58
N GLN A 344 13.91 5.05 7.60
CA GLN A 344 14.31 5.05 9.01
C GLN A 344 14.12 3.69 9.71
N GLN A 345 13.55 2.68 9.03
CA GLN A 345 13.25 1.36 9.59
C GLN A 345 12.35 1.44 10.85
N VAL A 346 11.27 2.19 10.73
CA VAL A 346 10.22 2.32 11.75
C VAL A 346 9.53 0.97 11.99
N ASP A 347 9.19 0.65 13.25
CA ASP A 347 8.60 -0.65 13.62
C ASP A 347 7.13 -0.75 13.25
N LYS A 348 6.37 0.33 13.48
CA LYS A 348 4.92 0.41 13.22
C LYS A 348 4.57 1.76 12.60
N THR A 349 3.69 1.75 11.60
CA THR A 349 3.18 2.97 10.97
C THR A 349 1.68 3.12 11.20
N TYR A 350 1.23 4.35 11.45
CA TYR A 350 -0.16 4.71 11.64
C TYR A 350 -0.56 5.79 10.64
N GLU A 351 -1.48 5.47 9.75
CA GLU A 351 -2.09 6.43 8.83
C GLU A 351 -3.27 7.13 9.49
N VAL A 352 -3.21 8.45 9.61
CA VAL A 352 -4.28 9.21 10.27
C VAL A 352 -5.51 9.29 9.36
N LYS A 353 -6.60 8.66 9.80
CA LYS A 353 -7.90 8.70 9.13
C LYS A 353 -8.57 10.08 9.27
N LYS A 354 -9.29 10.50 8.23
CA LYS A 354 -10.19 11.68 8.24
C LYS A 354 -11.24 11.57 9.34
N LEU A 355 -11.74 12.71 9.83
CA LEU A 355 -12.85 12.71 10.77
C LEU A 355 -14.07 12.07 10.10
N ASN A 356 -14.83 11.27 10.86
CA ASN A 356 -16.14 10.82 10.39
C ASN A 356 -17.11 12.03 10.33
N HIS A 357 -18.30 11.84 9.77
CA HIS A 357 -19.23 12.94 9.55
C HIS A 357 -19.57 13.68 10.86
N ASP A 358 -19.83 12.95 11.94
CA ASP A 358 -20.21 13.52 13.23
C ASP A 358 -19.06 14.27 13.91
N GLU A 359 -17.85 13.67 13.93
CA GLU A 359 -16.63 14.32 14.44
C GLU A 359 -16.30 15.59 13.63
N ALA A 360 -16.51 15.54 12.32
CA ALA A 360 -16.29 16.69 11.44
C ALA A 360 -17.31 17.80 11.70
N PHE A 361 -18.57 17.42 11.89
CA PHE A 361 -19.66 18.33 12.22
C PHE A 361 -19.41 19.03 13.57
N ASP A 362 -19.06 18.27 14.61
CA ASP A 362 -18.70 18.80 15.93
C ASP A 362 -17.53 19.80 15.86
N LEU A 363 -16.45 19.45 15.15
CA LEU A 363 -15.30 20.35 15.03
C LEU A 363 -15.66 21.65 14.28
N PHE A 364 -16.50 21.53 13.25
CA PHE A 364 -16.99 22.68 12.50
C PHE A 364 -17.89 23.57 13.35
N THR A 365 -18.87 23.01 14.07
CA THR A 365 -19.80 23.78 14.89
C THR A 365 -19.08 24.51 16.03
N TRP A 366 -18.09 23.87 16.67
CA TRP A 366 -17.22 24.53 17.62
C TRP A 366 -16.47 25.72 17.00
N SER A 367 -15.96 25.56 15.79
CA SER A 367 -15.20 26.60 15.10
C SER A 367 -16.10 27.79 14.67
N ALA A 368 -17.30 27.48 14.16
CA ALA A 368 -18.25 28.43 13.57
C ALA A 368 -19.22 29.09 14.56
N PHE A 369 -19.54 28.43 15.68
CA PHE A 369 -20.52 28.90 16.68
C PHE A 369 -19.95 28.97 18.10
N LYS A 370 -18.77 28.39 18.37
CA LYS A 370 -18.18 28.26 19.73
C LYS A 370 -19.03 27.40 20.69
N ARG A 371 -19.84 26.49 20.14
CA ARG A 371 -20.68 25.50 20.84
C ARG A 371 -20.88 24.26 19.97
N LYS A 372 -21.32 23.14 20.57
CA LYS A 372 -21.54 21.86 19.86
C LYS A 372 -22.68 21.88 18.83
N ALA A 373 -23.73 22.65 19.08
CA ALA A 373 -24.91 22.70 18.21
C ALA A 373 -24.92 23.98 17.36
N PRO A 374 -25.32 23.88 16.07
CA PRO A 374 -25.51 25.06 15.23
C PRO A 374 -26.73 25.88 15.69
N ASP A 375 -26.76 27.14 15.27
CA ASP A 375 -27.91 28.01 15.46
C ASP A 375 -29.10 27.53 14.60
N ALA A 376 -30.33 27.81 15.04
CA ALA A 376 -31.54 27.41 14.29
C ALA A 376 -31.50 27.93 12.85
N GLY A 377 -31.73 27.04 11.88
CA GLY A 377 -31.66 27.34 10.45
C GLY A 377 -30.27 27.24 9.80
N TYR A 378 -29.21 26.96 10.57
CA TYR A 378 -27.85 26.76 10.03
C TYR A 378 -27.48 25.28 9.82
N PHE A 379 -28.34 24.34 10.19
CA PHE A 379 -28.04 22.90 10.15
C PHE A 379 -27.68 22.42 8.74
N ASP A 380 -28.55 22.64 7.75
CA ASP A 380 -28.35 22.17 6.37
C ASP A 380 -27.09 22.76 5.73
N ILE A 381 -26.84 24.05 5.97
CA ILE A 381 -25.65 24.69 5.42
C ILE A 381 -24.37 24.27 6.14
N SER A 382 -24.45 23.96 7.43
CA SER A 382 -23.32 23.38 8.17
C SER A 382 -22.97 22.00 7.61
N ASN A 383 -23.97 21.16 7.35
CA ASN A 383 -23.77 19.86 6.69
C ASN A 383 -23.13 19.99 5.32
N ARG A 384 -23.55 20.96 4.50
CA ARG A 384 -22.91 21.22 3.21
C ARG A 384 -21.43 21.60 3.33
N VAL A 385 -21.07 22.41 4.33
CA VAL A 385 -19.65 22.76 4.58
C VAL A 385 -18.85 21.53 5.02
N VAL A 386 -19.42 20.70 5.90
CA VAL A 386 -18.79 19.46 6.38
C VAL A 386 -18.58 18.46 5.24
N LEU A 387 -19.56 18.31 4.35
CA LEU A 387 -19.46 17.49 3.14
C LEU A 387 -18.34 18.00 2.23
N TYR A 388 -18.27 19.31 1.96
CA TYR A 388 -17.19 19.89 1.15
C TYR A 388 -15.80 19.70 1.76
N ALA A 389 -15.67 19.83 3.08
CA ALA A 389 -14.39 19.66 3.76
C ALA A 389 -13.96 18.18 3.91
N GLU A 390 -14.86 17.23 3.63
CA GLU A 390 -14.69 15.77 3.75
C GLU A 390 -13.95 15.32 5.02
N GLY A 391 -14.23 15.93 6.17
CA GLY A 391 -13.62 15.55 7.44
C GLY A 391 -12.15 15.96 7.62
N LEU A 392 -11.61 16.87 6.79
CA LEU A 392 -10.27 17.44 6.98
C LEU A 392 -10.27 18.51 8.11
N PRO A 393 -9.64 18.27 9.27
CA PRO A 393 -9.73 19.17 10.44
C PRO A 393 -9.32 20.62 10.17
N LEU A 394 -8.23 20.82 9.40
CA LEU A 394 -7.76 22.15 9.06
C LEU A 394 -8.79 22.93 8.23
N ALA A 395 -9.41 22.27 7.24
CA ALA A 395 -10.42 22.91 6.39
C ALA A 395 -11.65 23.31 7.21
N LEU A 396 -12.12 22.42 8.09
CA LEU A 396 -13.24 22.68 9.00
C LEU A 396 -12.96 23.88 9.92
N LYS A 397 -11.76 23.95 10.52
CA LYS A 397 -11.36 25.06 11.38
C LYS A 397 -11.32 26.39 10.63
N VAL A 398 -10.69 26.42 9.45
CA VAL A 398 -10.55 27.63 8.63
C VAL A 398 -11.90 28.12 8.13
N MET A 399 -12.75 27.22 7.62
CA MET A 399 -14.08 27.57 7.14
C MET A 399 -14.95 28.06 8.30
N GLY A 400 -14.99 27.33 9.42
CA GLY A 400 -15.74 27.75 10.61
C GLY A 400 -15.30 29.12 11.12
N SER A 401 -13.99 29.39 11.17
CA SER A 401 -13.47 30.70 11.57
C SER A 401 -13.85 31.84 10.60
N ASN A 402 -13.88 31.57 9.29
CA ASN A 402 -14.26 32.57 8.28
C ASN A 402 -15.77 32.84 8.25
N LEU A 403 -16.57 31.85 8.66
CA LEU A 403 -18.02 31.90 8.68
C LEU A 403 -18.60 32.37 10.03
N PHE A 404 -17.76 32.44 11.07
CA PHE A 404 -18.15 32.89 12.41
C PHE A 404 -18.81 34.28 12.37
N GLY A 405 -20.02 34.37 12.94
CA GLY A 405 -20.78 35.62 13.05
C GLY A 405 -21.38 36.13 11.73
N LYS A 406 -21.40 35.30 10.67
CA LYS A 406 -21.99 35.61 9.37
C LYS A 406 -23.41 35.07 9.24
N THR A 407 -24.21 35.70 8.39
CA THR A 407 -25.60 35.30 8.08
C THR A 407 -25.65 34.05 7.18
N VAL A 408 -26.77 33.32 7.17
CA VAL A 408 -26.98 32.14 6.28
C VAL A 408 -26.74 32.49 4.80
N GLU A 409 -27.14 33.66 4.34
CA GLU A 409 -26.94 34.08 2.95
C GLU A 409 -25.45 34.39 2.64
N GLU A 410 -24.73 34.98 3.59
CA GLU A 410 -23.26 35.12 3.47
C GLU A 410 -22.57 33.76 3.47
N TRP A 411 -23.07 32.77 4.23
CA TRP A 411 -22.55 31.39 4.21
C TRP A 411 -22.78 30.74 2.85
N LYS A 412 -23.97 30.85 2.26
CA LYS A 412 -24.28 30.32 0.92
C LYS A 412 -23.34 30.94 -0.13
N SER A 413 -23.14 32.25 -0.05
CA SER A 413 -22.25 32.97 -0.95
C SER A 413 -20.78 32.56 -0.75
N ALA A 414 -20.32 32.42 0.49
CA ALA A 414 -18.96 31.99 0.80
C ALA A 414 -18.69 30.55 0.38
N LEU A 415 -19.63 29.63 0.60
CA LEU A 415 -19.53 28.24 0.17
C LEU A 415 -19.52 28.13 -1.36
N GLY A 416 -20.43 28.83 -2.05
CA GLY A 416 -20.42 28.88 -3.52
C GLY A 416 -19.13 29.50 -4.09
N LYS A 417 -18.43 30.33 -3.32
CA LYS A 417 -17.07 30.77 -3.66
C LYS A 417 -16.05 29.67 -3.42
N TYR A 418 -16.07 28.98 -2.27
CA TYR A 418 -15.10 27.91 -1.95
C TYR A 418 -15.18 26.73 -2.91
N GLU A 419 -16.40 26.33 -3.31
CA GLU A 419 -16.67 25.29 -4.31
C GLU A 419 -16.05 25.62 -5.69
N LYS A 420 -15.85 26.91 -6.01
CA LYS A 420 -15.24 27.37 -7.27
C LYS A 420 -13.76 27.72 -7.15
N ILE A 421 -13.37 28.35 -6.05
CA ILE A 421 -12.01 28.81 -5.78
C ILE A 421 -11.68 28.42 -4.33
N PRO A 422 -10.79 27.43 -4.16
CA PRO A 422 -10.42 26.93 -2.83
C PRO A 422 -9.90 28.05 -1.92
N ASN A 423 -10.14 27.89 -0.62
CA ASN A 423 -9.63 28.84 0.36
C ASN A 423 -8.09 28.82 0.35
N LYS A 424 -7.46 29.99 0.19
CA LYS A 424 -5.99 30.13 0.10
C LYS A 424 -5.24 29.56 1.30
N GLU A 425 -5.79 29.66 2.52
CA GLU A 425 -5.12 29.15 3.72
C GLU A 425 -5.08 27.62 3.71
N VAL A 426 -6.20 26.97 3.39
CA VAL A 426 -6.27 25.51 3.22
C VAL A 426 -5.37 25.07 2.07
N GLN A 427 -5.48 25.74 0.92
CA GLN A 427 -4.68 25.45 -0.26
C GLN A 427 -3.17 25.56 0.03
N ASN A 428 -2.72 26.60 0.72
CA ASN A 428 -1.31 26.80 1.04
C ASN A 428 -0.74 25.64 1.86
N VAL A 429 -1.51 25.11 2.82
CA VAL A 429 -1.04 23.99 3.66
C VAL A 429 -0.94 22.69 2.87
N LEU A 430 -1.89 22.44 1.96
CA LEU A 430 -1.86 21.24 1.10
C LEU A 430 -0.75 21.35 0.03
N ARG A 431 -0.60 22.54 -0.57
CA ARG A 431 0.33 22.84 -1.67
C ARG A 431 1.78 22.59 -1.35
N VAL A 432 2.19 22.69 -0.07
CA VAL A 432 3.59 22.41 0.33
C VAL A 432 4.08 21.05 -0.14
N THR A 433 3.21 20.03 -0.14
CA THR A 433 3.60 18.68 -0.59
C THR A 433 3.79 18.60 -2.11
N PHE A 434 2.97 19.31 -2.88
CA PHE A 434 3.08 19.44 -4.32
C PHE A 434 4.33 20.22 -4.74
N ASP A 435 4.62 21.34 -4.07
CA ASP A 435 5.76 22.19 -4.43
C ASP A 435 7.10 21.43 -4.33
N ASN A 436 7.18 20.47 -3.41
CA ASN A 436 8.33 19.59 -3.18
C ASN A 436 8.42 18.38 -4.14
N LEU A 437 7.51 18.22 -5.10
CA LEU A 437 7.58 17.16 -6.12
C LEU A 437 8.53 17.55 -7.26
N GLU A 438 9.15 16.56 -7.91
CA GLU A 438 9.89 16.76 -9.16
C GLU A 438 8.93 16.95 -10.34
N GLU A 439 9.46 17.37 -11.50
CA GLU A 439 8.64 17.76 -12.65
C GLU A 439 7.74 16.63 -13.17
N ASN A 440 8.24 15.38 -13.21
CA ASN A 440 7.46 14.23 -13.66
C ASN A 440 6.24 13.98 -12.75
N GLU A 441 6.45 13.95 -11.43
CA GLU A 441 5.41 13.72 -10.43
C GLU A 441 4.42 14.88 -10.38
N LYS A 442 4.88 16.13 -10.61
CA LYS A 442 4.00 17.30 -10.73
C LYS A 442 3.05 17.16 -11.92
N GLU A 443 3.54 16.78 -13.09
CA GLU A 443 2.69 16.59 -14.26
C GLU A 443 1.70 15.43 -14.07
N ILE A 444 2.15 14.30 -13.50
CA ILE A 444 1.27 13.17 -13.14
C ILE A 444 0.19 13.62 -12.15
N PHE A 445 0.56 14.34 -11.09
CA PHE A 445 -0.38 14.84 -10.09
C PHE A 445 -1.46 15.74 -10.71
N LEU A 446 -1.06 16.67 -11.59
CA LEU A 446 -2.01 17.58 -12.26
C LEU A 446 -2.91 16.86 -13.26
N ASP A 447 -2.39 15.87 -14.01
CA ASP A 447 -3.21 15.02 -14.88
C ASP A 447 -4.25 14.23 -14.08
N ILE A 448 -3.85 13.67 -12.94
CA ILE A 448 -4.77 12.96 -12.04
C ILE A 448 -5.85 13.89 -11.50
N ALA A 449 -5.47 15.04 -10.94
CA ALA A 449 -6.40 15.99 -10.36
C ALA A 449 -7.44 16.50 -11.37
N CYS A 450 -7.01 16.69 -12.62
CA CYS A 450 -7.91 17.15 -13.68
C CYS A 450 -8.77 16.03 -14.27
N PHE A 451 -8.24 14.80 -14.44
CA PHE A 451 -8.84 13.82 -15.35
C PHE A 451 -9.05 12.40 -14.79
N PHE A 452 -8.26 11.94 -13.82
CA PHE A 452 -8.15 10.49 -13.54
C PHE A 452 -8.57 10.06 -12.14
N LYS A 453 -9.21 10.94 -11.36
CA LYS A 453 -9.80 10.55 -10.07
C LYS A 453 -10.94 9.54 -10.32
N GLY A 454 -10.85 8.37 -9.70
CA GLY A 454 -11.84 7.30 -9.77
C GLY A 454 -11.62 6.29 -10.90
N GLU A 455 -10.64 6.53 -11.78
CA GLU A 455 -10.31 5.66 -12.90
C GLU A 455 -9.42 4.48 -12.48
N THR A 456 -9.39 3.43 -13.30
CA THR A 456 -8.56 2.23 -13.06
C THR A 456 -7.08 2.51 -13.28
N MET A 457 -6.21 1.92 -12.46
CA MET A 457 -4.75 2.09 -12.57
C MET A 457 -4.23 1.69 -13.95
N GLU A 458 -4.78 0.65 -14.57
CA GLU A 458 -4.41 0.22 -15.91
C GLU A 458 -4.64 1.30 -16.98
N TYR A 459 -5.81 1.94 -16.98
CA TYR A 459 -6.14 3.03 -17.92
C TYR A 459 -5.23 4.24 -17.71
N ILE A 460 -4.96 4.58 -16.45
CA ILE A 460 -4.08 5.70 -16.06
C ILE A 460 -2.64 5.43 -16.49
N GLU A 461 -2.10 4.25 -16.16
CA GLU A 461 -0.71 3.89 -16.48
C GLU A 461 -0.47 3.90 -17.99
N LYS A 462 -1.35 3.26 -18.78
CA LYS A 462 -1.26 3.26 -20.24
C LYS A 462 -1.22 4.69 -20.79
N THR A 463 -2.12 5.54 -20.32
CA THR A 463 -2.26 6.93 -20.81
C THR A 463 -1.04 7.78 -20.42
N LEU A 464 -0.62 7.78 -19.16
CA LEU A 464 0.49 8.59 -18.68
C LEU A 464 1.83 8.13 -19.27
N GLN A 465 2.04 6.81 -19.41
CA GLN A 465 3.20 6.25 -20.09
C GLN A 465 3.27 6.75 -21.55
N ALA A 466 2.14 6.78 -22.25
CA ALA A 466 2.04 7.31 -23.62
C ALA A 466 2.33 8.83 -23.71
N CYS A 467 2.00 9.58 -22.66
CA CYS A 467 2.32 11.00 -22.51
C CYS A 467 3.82 11.28 -22.28
N GLY A 468 4.64 10.24 -22.11
CA GLY A 468 6.08 10.33 -21.84
C GLY A 468 6.43 10.50 -20.37
N LEU A 469 5.49 10.15 -19.47
CA LEU A 469 5.67 10.18 -18.03
C LEU A 469 6.00 8.78 -17.50
N TYR A 470 6.43 8.69 -16.23
CA TYR A 470 6.76 7.43 -15.58
C TYR A 470 5.72 7.10 -14.48
N PRO A 471 4.52 6.60 -14.84
CA PRO A 471 3.39 6.48 -13.91
C PRO A 471 3.64 5.51 -12.75
N LYS A 472 4.26 4.34 -13.00
CA LYS A 472 4.53 3.35 -11.94
C LYS A 472 5.33 3.92 -10.78
N PHE A 473 6.41 4.64 -11.08
CA PHE A 473 7.22 5.29 -10.06
C PHE A 473 6.54 6.56 -9.53
N GLY A 474 6.02 7.41 -10.42
CA GLY A 474 5.46 8.69 -10.03
C GLY A 474 4.21 8.56 -9.14
N ILE A 475 3.29 7.66 -9.47
CA ILE A 475 2.10 7.38 -8.64
C ILE A 475 2.52 6.80 -7.29
N SER A 476 3.52 5.91 -7.24
CA SER A 476 4.07 5.42 -5.97
C SER A 476 4.57 6.56 -5.07
N VAL A 477 5.26 7.55 -5.64
CA VAL A 477 5.70 8.75 -4.89
C VAL A 477 4.51 9.57 -4.38
N LEU A 478 3.44 9.70 -5.17
CA LEU A 478 2.23 10.41 -4.75
C LEU A 478 1.49 9.66 -3.62
N VAL A 479 1.46 8.33 -3.67
CA VAL A 479 0.91 7.49 -2.58
C VAL A 479 1.74 7.63 -1.32
N ASP A 480 3.06 7.55 -1.43
CA ASP A 480 3.97 7.71 -0.28
C ASP A 480 3.81 9.08 0.37
N ARG A 481 3.54 10.13 -0.41
CA ARG A 481 3.27 11.49 0.07
C ARG A 481 1.82 11.76 0.50
N SER A 482 0.98 10.72 0.58
CA SER A 482 -0.43 10.81 0.96
C SER A 482 -1.26 11.79 0.11
N LEU A 483 -0.89 12.00 -1.16
CA LEU A 483 -1.63 12.84 -2.10
C LEU A 483 -2.73 12.07 -2.83
N VAL A 484 -2.51 10.77 -3.06
CA VAL A 484 -3.45 9.83 -3.69
C VAL A 484 -3.43 8.51 -2.94
N SER A 485 -4.45 7.68 -3.16
CA SER A 485 -4.54 6.31 -2.66
C SER A 485 -5.11 5.40 -3.75
N ILE A 486 -4.94 4.09 -3.61
CA ILE A 486 -5.51 3.08 -4.51
C ILE A 486 -6.47 2.25 -3.68
N ASP A 487 -7.70 2.07 -4.14
CA ASP A 487 -8.70 1.28 -3.43
C ASP A 487 -8.59 -0.23 -3.73
N LYS A 488 -9.46 -1.03 -3.11
CA LYS A 488 -9.48 -2.49 -3.28
C LYS A 488 -9.83 -2.96 -4.70
N TYR A 489 -10.35 -2.06 -5.55
CA TYR A 489 -10.74 -2.34 -6.94
C TYR A 489 -9.72 -1.78 -7.95
N ASP A 490 -8.50 -1.46 -7.49
CA ASP A 490 -7.43 -0.89 -8.30
C ASP A 490 -7.80 0.45 -8.97
N ARG A 491 -8.68 1.23 -8.32
CA ARG A 491 -9.04 2.58 -8.75
C ARG A 491 -8.30 3.63 -7.95
N LEU A 492 -7.85 4.67 -8.65
CA LEU A 492 -7.12 5.77 -8.04
C LEU A 492 -8.07 6.74 -7.34
N ARG A 493 -7.84 7.00 -6.05
CA ARG A 493 -8.59 7.95 -5.23
C ARG A 493 -7.73 9.16 -4.87
N MET A 494 -8.34 10.32 -4.87
CA MET A 494 -7.75 11.59 -4.47
C MET A 494 -8.80 12.37 -3.66
N HIS A 495 -8.40 12.95 -2.52
CA HIS A 495 -9.27 13.76 -1.68
C HIS A 495 -9.69 15.03 -2.44
N ASP A 496 -10.95 15.45 -2.30
CA ASP A 496 -11.54 16.56 -3.07
C ASP A 496 -10.77 17.87 -2.91
N LEU A 497 -10.36 18.22 -1.69
CA LEU A 497 -9.56 19.43 -1.45
C LEU A 497 -8.16 19.38 -2.09
N ILE A 498 -7.61 18.18 -2.31
CA ILE A 498 -6.34 17.98 -3.03
C ILE A 498 -6.56 18.11 -4.53
N GLN A 499 -7.65 17.53 -5.03
CA GLN A 499 -8.06 17.66 -6.42
C GLN A 499 -8.29 19.14 -6.77
N ASP A 500 -9.04 19.85 -5.94
CA ASP A 500 -9.32 21.28 -6.02
C ASP A 500 -8.04 22.11 -6.00
N MET A 501 -7.10 21.79 -5.10
CA MET A 501 -5.80 22.45 -5.07
C MET A 501 -5.03 22.24 -6.38
N GLY A 502 -5.00 21.02 -6.93
CA GLY A 502 -4.36 20.72 -8.22
C GLY A 502 -4.98 21.49 -9.39
N ARG A 503 -6.32 21.53 -9.42
CA ARG A 503 -7.12 22.30 -10.38
C ARG A 503 -6.84 23.81 -10.27
N GLU A 504 -6.78 24.35 -9.05
CA GLU A 504 -6.47 25.75 -8.81
C GLU A 504 -5.06 26.12 -9.28
N ILE A 505 -4.06 25.25 -9.10
CA ILE A 505 -2.69 25.46 -9.62
C ILE A 505 -2.71 25.66 -11.14
N VAL A 506 -3.51 24.89 -11.87
CA VAL A 506 -3.65 25.07 -13.34
C VAL A 506 -4.39 26.37 -13.67
N ARG A 507 -5.43 26.71 -12.90
CA ARG A 507 -6.22 27.94 -13.09
C ARG A 507 -5.36 29.19 -12.87
N GLU A 508 -4.49 29.21 -11.86
CA GLU A 508 -3.61 30.32 -11.51
C GLU A 508 -2.64 30.71 -12.63
N VAL A 509 -2.25 29.77 -13.50
CA VAL A 509 -1.37 30.04 -14.65
C VAL A 509 -2.03 31.01 -15.65
N SER A 510 -3.35 30.92 -15.81
CA SER A 510 -4.12 31.82 -16.67
C SER A 510 -5.56 31.97 -16.14
N PRO A 511 -5.79 32.87 -15.16
CA PRO A 511 -7.09 32.98 -14.51
C PRO A 511 -8.20 33.47 -15.44
N LEU A 512 -7.89 34.41 -16.33
CA LEU A 512 -8.86 35.10 -17.19
C LEU A 512 -9.02 34.49 -18.58
N GLU A 513 -8.06 33.68 -19.03
CA GLU A 513 -8.06 33.13 -20.39
C GLU A 513 -7.91 31.60 -20.30
N PRO A 514 -9.03 30.84 -20.25
CA PRO A 514 -8.98 29.38 -20.11
C PRO A 514 -8.22 28.73 -21.27
N GLY A 515 -8.32 29.27 -22.49
CA GLY A 515 -7.58 28.78 -23.66
C GLY A 515 -6.05 28.79 -23.56
N LYS A 516 -5.47 29.46 -22.55
CA LYS A 516 -4.02 29.52 -22.29
C LYS A 516 -3.56 28.60 -21.14
N ARG A 517 -4.46 27.85 -20.50
CA ARG A 517 -4.14 26.85 -19.46
C ARG A 517 -3.61 25.56 -20.09
N SER A 518 -2.91 24.74 -19.31
CA SER A 518 -2.41 23.44 -19.78
C SER A 518 -3.47 22.33 -19.76
N ARG A 519 -4.43 22.41 -18.83
CA ARG A 519 -5.51 21.43 -18.64
C ARG A 519 -6.84 22.15 -18.51
N LEU A 520 -7.90 21.55 -19.04
CA LEU A 520 -9.28 22.06 -18.95
C LEU A 520 -10.21 20.92 -18.54
N TRP A 521 -11.03 21.14 -17.51
CA TRP A 521 -11.97 20.15 -16.95
C TRP A 521 -13.30 20.78 -16.55
N TYR A 522 -13.31 22.07 -16.22
CA TYR A 522 -14.52 22.77 -15.79
C TYR A 522 -15.39 23.12 -17.00
N HIS A 523 -16.65 22.69 -16.97
CA HIS A 523 -17.56 22.68 -18.10
C HIS A 523 -17.75 24.07 -18.75
N GLU A 524 -17.85 25.15 -17.97
CA GLU A 524 -17.99 26.52 -18.51
C GLU A 524 -16.75 26.96 -19.30
N ASP A 525 -15.55 26.67 -18.78
CA ASP A 525 -14.28 27.01 -19.44
C ASP A 525 -14.09 26.19 -20.73
N VAL A 526 -14.44 24.90 -20.69
CA VAL A 526 -14.39 24.00 -21.86
C VAL A 526 -15.35 24.47 -22.93
N PHE A 527 -16.59 24.79 -22.54
CA PHE A 527 -17.63 25.30 -23.43
C PHE A 527 -17.19 26.61 -24.11
N GLU A 528 -16.65 27.58 -23.35
CA GLU A 528 -16.13 28.83 -23.89
C GLU A 528 -15.00 28.57 -24.90
N VAL A 529 -14.03 27.72 -24.52
CA VAL A 529 -12.86 27.43 -25.36
C VAL A 529 -13.22 26.77 -26.69
N LEU A 530 -14.16 25.83 -26.67
CA LEU A 530 -14.65 25.14 -27.87
C LEU A 530 -15.57 26.04 -28.71
N SER A 531 -16.53 26.73 -28.09
CA SER A 531 -17.52 27.56 -28.81
C SER A 531 -16.88 28.80 -29.43
N GLU A 532 -15.92 29.44 -28.75
CA GLU A 532 -15.25 30.66 -29.21
C GLU A 532 -13.91 30.39 -29.93
N ASN A 533 -13.47 29.14 -30.08
CA ASN A 533 -12.20 28.76 -30.70
C ASN A 533 -10.97 29.49 -30.10
N THR A 534 -10.99 29.73 -28.80
CA THR A 534 -9.93 30.46 -28.06
C THR A 534 -8.79 29.54 -27.60
N GLY A 535 -8.93 28.23 -27.83
CA GLY A 535 -7.89 27.24 -27.53
C GLY A 535 -6.54 27.55 -28.17
N THR A 536 -5.47 27.35 -27.42
CA THR A 536 -4.09 27.60 -27.88
C THR A 536 -3.23 26.34 -27.81
N TYR A 537 -2.01 26.40 -28.34
CA TYR A 537 -1.04 25.31 -28.27
C TYR A 537 -0.60 24.96 -26.83
N ARG A 538 -1.00 25.73 -25.81
CA ARG A 538 -0.66 25.45 -24.41
C ARG A 538 -1.48 24.31 -23.82
N ILE A 539 -2.69 24.07 -24.34
CA ILE A 539 -3.56 22.99 -23.86
C ILE A 539 -2.92 21.65 -24.21
N GLN A 540 -2.73 20.82 -23.19
CA GLN A 540 -2.18 19.47 -23.25
C GLN A 540 -3.23 18.41 -22.89
N GLY A 541 -4.21 18.76 -22.07
CA GLY A 541 -5.32 17.86 -21.73
C GLY A 541 -6.66 18.59 -21.66
N MET A 542 -7.72 17.91 -22.05
CA MET A 542 -9.09 18.44 -21.98
C MET A 542 -10.04 17.29 -21.61
N MET A 543 -10.85 17.51 -20.58
CA MET A 543 -12.00 16.68 -20.23
C MET A 543 -13.26 17.50 -20.47
N VAL A 544 -14.17 16.96 -21.26
CA VAL A 544 -15.46 17.54 -21.61
C VAL A 544 -16.53 16.73 -20.90
N ASP A 545 -17.14 17.36 -19.90
CA ASP A 545 -18.24 16.80 -19.12
C ASP A 545 -19.26 17.92 -18.95
N LEU A 546 -20.17 18.03 -19.91
CA LEU A 546 -21.09 19.15 -20.06
C LEU A 546 -22.49 18.75 -19.60
N PRO A 547 -23.13 19.52 -18.69
CA PRO A 547 -24.54 19.35 -18.39
C PRO A 547 -25.42 19.48 -19.65
N ASP A 548 -26.56 18.78 -19.69
CA ASP A 548 -27.45 18.69 -20.88
C ASP A 548 -27.86 20.04 -21.49
N GLN A 549 -27.95 21.08 -20.66
CA GLN A 549 -28.28 22.44 -21.10
C GLN A 549 -27.22 23.10 -21.99
N TYR A 550 -25.99 22.55 -22.04
CA TYR A 550 -24.91 23.05 -22.88
C TYR A 550 -24.87 22.30 -24.22
N THR A 551 -24.84 23.06 -25.31
CA THR A 551 -24.66 22.50 -26.65
C THR A 551 -23.53 23.19 -27.39
N VAL A 552 -22.50 22.43 -27.75
CA VAL A 552 -21.30 22.96 -28.40
C VAL A 552 -21.44 22.86 -29.91
N HIS A 553 -21.40 24.00 -30.60
CA HIS A 553 -21.27 24.04 -32.06
C HIS A 553 -19.78 23.91 -32.45
N LEU A 554 -19.36 22.70 -32.85
CA LEU A 554 -18.00 22.47 -33.31
C LEU A 554 -17.76 23.17 -34.65
N LYS A 555 -16.90 24.19 -34.61
CA LYS A 555 -16.39 24.91 -35.80
C LYS A 555 -15.18 24.17 -36.38
N ASP A 556 -14.88 24.37 -37.66
CA ASP A 556 -13.77 23.69 -38.37
C ASP A 556 -12.40 23.84 -37.66
N GLU A 557 -12.19 24.96 -36.96
CA GLU A 557 -10.91 25.31 -36.32
C GLU A 557 -10.83 24.94 -34.82
N SER A 558 -11.87 24.32 -34.24
CA SER A 558 -12.04 24.17 -32.78
C SER A 558 -10.81 23.55 -32.09
N PHE A 559 -10.26 22.46 -32.66
CA PHE A 559 -9.07 21.79 -32.11
C PHE A 559 -7.77 22.15 -32.84
N LYS A 560 -7.83 22.85 -33.98
CA LYS A 560 -6.67 23.04 -34.88
C LYS A 560 -5.52 23.82 -34.24
N LYS A 561 -5.84 24.75 -33.34
CA LYS A 561 -4.84 25.54 -32.59
C LYS A 561 -4.23 24.78 -31.41
N MET A 562 -4.88 23.72 -30.91
CA MET A 562 -4.48 22.93 -29.74
C MET A 562 -3.47 21.84 -30.11
N ARG A 563 -2.38 22.22 -30.78
CA ARG A 563 -1.43 21.27 -31.40
C ARG A 563 -0.72 20.34 -30.40
N ASN A 564 -0.67 20.70 -29.12
CA ASN A 564 -0.02 19.91 -28.07
C ASN A 564 -0.97 19.05 -27.24
N LEU A 565 -2.27 19.03 -27.58
CA LEU A 565 -3.25 18.20 -26.88
C LEU A 565 -2.85 16.72 -26.96
N LYS A 566 -2.67 16.09 -25.79
CA LYS A 566 -2.31 14.68 -25.59
C LYS A 566 -3.50 13.86 -25.07
N ILE A 567 -4.34 14.46 -24.24
CA ILE A 567 -5.48 13.82 -23.59
C ILE A 567 -6.76 14.54 -24.00
N LEU A 568 -7.71 13.83 -24.59
CA LEU A 568 -9.07 14.31 -24.82
C LEU A 568 -10.05 13.26 -24.32
N ILE A 569 -10.82 13.61 -23.29
CA ILE A 569 -11.85 12.77 -22.68
C ILE A 569 -13.18 13.50 -22.82
N VAL A 570 -14.21 12.84 -23.33
CA VAL A 570 -15.58 13.37 -23.45
C VAL A 570 -16.51 12.38 -22.79
N ARG A 571 -17.04 12.76 -21.62
CA ARG A 571 -17.97 11.95 -20.83
C ARG A 571 -19.43 12.27 -21.15
N SER A 572 -19.73 13.55 -21.38
CA SER A 572 -21.08 14.03 -21.66
C SER A 572 -21.05 15.34 -22.48
N GLY A 573 -22.10 15.57 -23.27
CA GLY A 573 -22.33 16.85 -23.96
C GLY A 573 -22.89 16.71 -25.37
N HIS A 574 -23.80 17.62 -25.74
CA HIS A 574 -24.36 17.67 -27.09
C HIS A 574 -23.46 18.46 -28.05
N PHE A 575 -23.01 17.82 -29.12
CA PHE A 575 -22.18 18.45 -30.15
C PHE A 575 -22.96 18.62 -31.46
N PHE A 576 -23.06 19.85 -31.94
CA PHE A 576 -23.50 20.14 -33.31
C PHE A 576 -22.30 20.26 -34.24
N GLY A 577 -22.29 19.45 -35.30
CA GLY A 577 -21.20 19.39 -36.27
C GLY A 577 -20.24 18.24 -36.01
N SER A 578 -19.18 18.19 -36.80
CA SER A 578 -18.18 17.12 -36.80
C SER A 578 -16.79 17.74 -36.70
N PRO A 579 -15.88 17.25 -35.83
CA PRO A 579 -14.54 17.81 -35.75
C PRO A 579 -13.79 17.56 -37.06
N GLN A 580 -13.57 18.59 -37.88
CA GLN A 580 -12.83 18.48 -39.15
C GLN A 580 -11.31 18.31 -38.95
N HIS A 581 -10.82 18.62 -37.76
CA HIS A 581 -9.41 18.49 -37.38
C HIS A 581 -9.30 17.95 -35.95
N LEU A 582 -8.43 16.97 -35.75
CA LEU A 582 -7.96 16.52 -34.45
C LEU A 582 -6.42 16.57 -34.42
N PRO A 583 -5.80 16.93 -33.28
CA PRO A 583 -4.36 17.09 -33.20
C PRO A 583 -3.63 15.74 -33.20
N ASN A 584 -2.66 15.56 -34.09
CA ASN A 584 -1.86 14.32 -34.20
C ASN A 584 -0.97 14.02 -32.97
N ASN A 585 -0.91 14.92 -31.99
CA ASN A 585 -0.18 14.71 -30.74
C ASN A 585 -1.02 14.02 -29.65
N LEU A 586 -2.24 13.57 -29.95
CA LEU A 586 -3.03 12.78 -29.00
C LEU A 586 -2.34 11.46 -28.61
N ARG A 587 -2.63 11.02 -27.39
CA ARG A 587 -2.20 9.77 -26.74
C ARG A 587 -3.42 8.99 -26.23
N LEU A 588 -4.40 9.72 -25.73
CA LEU A 588 -5.72 9.24 -25.33
C LEU A 588 -6.79 10.05 -26.07
N LEU A 589 -7.65 9.35 -26.81
CA LEU A 589 -8.89 9.88 -27.36
C LEU A 589 -10.04 9.02 -26.82
N ASP A 590 -10.72 9.52 -25.81
CA ASP A 590 -11.88 8.88 -25.19
C ASP A 590 -13.09 9.77 -25.45
N TRP A 591 -13.89 9.42 -26.47
CA TRP A 591 -15.00 10.24 -26.91
C TRP A 591 -16.23 9.37 -27.15
N MET A 592 -16.95 9.11 -26.06
CA MET A 592 -18.26 8.46 -26.09
C MET A 592 -19.24 9.28 -26.94
N GLU A 593 -20.04 8.62 -27.77
CA GLU A 593 -20.95 9.26 -28.73
C GLU A 593 -20.26 10.19 -29.73
N TYR A 594 -19.06 9.82 -30.20
CA TYR A 594 -18.34 10.60 -31.20
C TYR A 594 -19.23 11.01 -32.40
N PRO A 595 -19.33 12.32 -32.74
CA PRO A 595 -20.42 12.85 -33.57
C PRO A 595 -20.25 12.59 -35.08
N SER A 596 -19.14 11.97 -35.51
CA SER A 596 -18.84 11.72 -36.92
C SER A 596 -18.75 10.23 -37.23
N SER A 597 -19.12 9.87 -38.45
CA SER A 597 -19.02 8.49 -38.94
C SER A 597 -17.60 8.04 -39.25
N SER A 598 -16.61 8.93 -39.23
CA SER A 598 -15.20 8.60 -39.45
C SER A 598 -14.28 9.60 -38.76
N LEU A 599 -13.04 9.19 -38.49
CA LEU A 599 -12.00 10.10 -38.01
C LEU A 599 -11.58 11.06 -39.13
N PRO A 600 -11.09 12.29 -38.83
CA PRO A 600 -10.73 13.26 -39.85
C PRO A 600 -9.59 12.75 -40.73
N SER A 601 -9.64 12.98 -42.04
CA SER A 601 -8.60 12.52 -42.98
C SER A 601 -7.20 13.08 -42.69
N SER A 602 -7.12 14.24 -42.03
CA SER A 602 -5.87 14.86 -41.58
C SER A 602 -5.29 14.24 -40.30
N PHE A 603 -6.06 13.39 -39.61
CA PHE A 603 -5.70 12.78 -38.35
C PHE A 603 -4.86 11.52 -38.58
N GLN A 604 -3.57 11.60 -38.26
CA GLN A 604 -2.57 10.54 -38.38
C GLN A 604 -1.77 10.42 -37.08
N PRO A 605 -2.40 9.99 -35.96
CA PRO A 605 -1.80 10.08 -34.64
C PRO A 605 -0.90 8.87 -34.34
N LYS A 606 0.35 8.92 -34.81
CA LYS A 606 1.35 7.83 -34.65
C LYS A 606 1.63 7.37 -33.22
N LYS A 607 1.26 8.18 -32.22
CA LYS A 607 1.52 7.94 -30.81
C LYS A 607 0.24 7.71 -29.99
N LEU A 608 -0.92 7.59 -30.64
CA LEU A 608 -2.18 7.26 -29.95
C LEU A 608 -2.05 5.85 -29.35
N VAL A 609 -2.44 5.69 -28.09
CA VAL A 609 -2.37 4.43 -27.33
C VAL A 609 -3.76 3.93 -26.98
N VAL A 610 -4.69 4.83 -26.64
CA VAL A 610 -6.07 4.49 -26.30
C VAL A 610 -7.03 5.24 -27.21
N LEU A 611 -7.97 4.52 -27.81
CA LEU A 611 -9.07 5.03 -28.64
C LEU A 611 -10.39 4.44 -28.15
N ASN A 612 -11.22 5.24 -27.51
CA ASN A 612 -12.60 4.88 -27.16
C ASN A 612 -13.56 5.76 -27.97
N LEU A 613 -14.36 5.13 -28.82
CA LEU A 613 -15.44 5.75 -29.61
C LEU A 613 -16.76 5.02 -29.35
N SER A 614 -16.95 4.52 -28.14
CA SER A 614 -18.17 3.82 -27.75
C SER A 614 -19.42 4.67 -27.99
N HIS A 615 -20.56 4.03 -28.28
CA HIS A 615 -21.85 4.65 -28.58
C HIS A 615 -21.86 5.63 -29.78
N SER A 616 -20.84 5.58 -30.64
CA SER A 616 -20.74 6.49 -31.77
C SER A 616 -21.43 5.95 -33.03
N ARG A 617 -21.74 6.84 -33.97
CA ARG A 617 -22.24 6.49 -35.31
C ARG A 617 -21.10 6.09 -36.27
N PHE A 618 -20.01 5.54 -35.72
CA PHE A 618 -18.79 5.29 -36.45
C PHE A 618 -18.97 4.19 -37.49
N THR A 619 -18.45 4.43 -38.69
CA THR A 619 -18.43 3.50 -39.81
C THR A 619 -16.99 3.31 -40.24
N MET A 620 -16.53 2.07 -40.34
CA MET A 620 -15.21 1.77 -40.90
C MET A 620 -15.33 1.26 -42.33
N GLN A 621 -14.86 2.07 -43.29
CA GLN A 621 -14.73 1.65 -44.68
C GLN A 621 -13.27 1.45 -45.12
N GLU A 622 -12.32 2.10 -44.45
CA GLU A 622 -10.89 1.99 -44.76
C GLU A 622 -10.09 1.38 -43.59
N PRO A 623 -9.04 0.59 -43.87
CA PRO A 623 -8.09 0.12 -42.86
C PRO A 623 -7.44 1.27 -42.08
N PHE A 624 -7.18 1.07 -40.78
CA PHE A 624 -6.42 2.03 -39.98
C PHE A 624 -5.01 2.19 -40.54
N LYS A 625 -4.65 3.43 -40.88
CA LYS A 625 -3.29 3.80 -41.31
C LYS A 625 -2.65 4.60 -40.16
N TYR A 626 -1.40 4.29 -39.83
CA TYR A 626 -0.55 5.07 -38.89
C TYR A 626 -0.94 5.00 -37.39
N LEU A 627 -1.65 3.96 -36.94
CA LEU A 627 -1.99 3.73 -35.53
C LEU A 627 -1.08 2.69 -34.88
N ASP A 628 0.21 2.66 -35.25
CA ASP A 628 1.15 1.63 -34.83
C ASP A 628 1.32 1.52 -33.30
N SER A 629 1.07 2.60 -32.55
CA SER A 629 1.20 2.64 -31.09
C SER A 629 -0.07 2.25 -30.33
N LEU A 630 -1.19 2.01 -31.03
CA LEU A 630 -2.48 1.77 -30.38
C LEU A 630 -2.48 0.43 -29.64
N THR A 631 -2.91 0.44 -28.39
CA THR A 631 -3.01 -0.76 -27.52
C THR A 631 -4.43 -1.06 -27.12
N SER A 632 -5.29 -0.05 -26.96
CA SER A 632 -6.69 -0.25 -26.53
C SER A 632 -7.64 0.43 -27.52
N MET A 633 -8.62 -0.33 -28.01
CA MET A 633 -9.66 0.14 -28.93
C MET A 633 -11.03 -0.30 -28.44
N ASP A 634 -11.88 0.68 -28.15
CA ASP A 634 -13.26 0.46 -27.73
C ASP A 634 -14.24 1.09 -28.74
N LEU A 635 -15.05 0.24 -29.36
CA LEU A 635 -16.11 0.59 -30.31
C LEU A 635 -17.47 0.07 -29.84
N THR A 636 -17.61 -0.23 -28.55
CA THR A 636 -18.84 -0.75 -27.94
C THR A 636 -20.04 0.14 -28.31
N HIS A 637 -21.20 -0.44 -28.64
CA HIS A 637 -22.40 0.25 -29.12
C HIS A 637 -22.23 1.11 -30.39
N CYS A 638 -21.23 0.84 -31.25
CA CYS A 638 -21.17 1.46 -32.59
C CYS A 638 -22.22 0.86 -33.55
N GLU A 639 -23.46 1.33 -33.49
CA GLU A 639 -24.59 0.73 -34.22
C GLU A 639 -24.49 0.79 -35.75
N LEU A 640 -23.73 1.73 -36.33
CA LEU A 640 -23.56 1.81 -37.79
C LEU A 640 -22.37 0.99 -38.31
N LEU A 641 -21.58 0.39 -37.41
CA LEU A 641 -20.43 -0.41 -37.77
C LEU A 641 -20.90 -1.75 -38.35
N THR A 642 -20.85 -1.88 -39.69
CA THR A 642 -21.25 -3.12 -40.38
C THR A 642 -20.11 -4.10 -40.56
N LYS A 643 -18.87 -3.61 -40.64
CA LYS A 643 -17.67 -4.43 -40.81
C LYS A 643 -16.49 -3.82 -40.07
N LEU A 644 -15.69 -4.67 -39.42
CA LEU A 644 -14.35 -4.33 -38.95
C LEU A 644 -13.34 -4.68 -40.06
N PRO A 645 -12.70 -3.71 -40.74
CA PRO A 645 -11.81 -3.96 -41.87
C PRO A 645 -10.46 -4.52 -41.40
N ASP A 646 -9.51 -4.62 -42.32
CA ASP A 646 -8.15 -5.05 -41.99
C ASP A 646 -7.49 -4.14 -40.93
N ILE A 647 -7.06 -4.76 -39.83
CA ILE A 647 -6.38 -4.11 -38.71
C ILE A 647 -4.87 -4.41 -38.63
N THR A 648 -4.24 -4.85 -39.73
CA THR A 648 -2.76 -4.99 -39.81
C THR A 648 -1.99 -3.71 -39.45
N GLY A 649 -2.63 -2.54 -39.58
CA GLY A 649 -2.08 -1.24 -39.18
C GLY A 649 -2.09 -0.92 -37.67
N VAL A 650 -2.62 -1.82 -36.81
CA VAL A 650 -2.60 -1.70 -35.34
C VAL A 650 -2.00 -2.96 -34.68
N PRO A 651 -0.74 -3.33 -34.99
CA PRO A 651 -0.15 -4.60 -34.56
C PRO A 651 0.10 -4.71 -33.04
N ASN A 652 0.01 -3.60 -32.31
CA ASN A 652 0.28 -3.55 -30.87
C ASN A 652 -0.99 -3.61 -29.99
N LEU A 653 -2.14 -3.88 -30.60
CA LEU A 653 -3.42 -3.92 -29.89
C LEU A 653 -3.45 -5.05 -28.86
N THR A 654 -3.82 -4.71 -27.62
CA THR A 654 -3.98 -5.59 -26.46
C THR A 654 -5.45 -5.77 -26.08
N GLU A 655 -6.30 -4.78 -26.36
CA GLU A 655 -7.73 -4.80 -26.04
C GLU A 655 -8.54 -4.35 -27.25
N LEU A 656 -9.56 -5.14 -27.60
CA LEU A 656 -10.53 -4.81 -28.63
C LEU A 656 -11.94 -5.11 -28.13
N HIS A 657 -12.74 -4.05 -27.92
CA HIS A 657 -14.13 -4.14 -27.50
C HIS A 657 -15.07 -3.73 -28.63
N LEU A 658 -15.97 -4.62 -29.01
CA LEU A 658 -16.97 -4.45 -30.06
C LEU A 658 -18.38 -4.72 -29.51
N ASP A 659 -18.54 -4.68 -28.20
CA ASP A 659 -19.77 -5.12 -27.53
C ASP A 659 -20.97 -4.31 -28.03
N TYR A 660 -22.11 -4.95 -28.23
CA TYR A 660 -23.36 -4.38 -28.72
C TYR A 660 -23.25 -3.60 -30.05
N CYS A 661 -22.25 -3.88 -30.90
CA CYS A 661 -22.28 -3.47 -32.30
C CYS A 661 -23.32 -4.29 -33.08
N THR A 662 -24.61 -3.97 -32.93
CA THR A 662 -25.74 -4.81 -33.41
C THR A 662 -25.82 -4.99 -34.92
N ASN A 663 -25.27 -4.06 -35.71
CA ASN A 663 -25.19 -4.20 -37.17
C ASN A 663 -23.87 -4.78 -37.69
N LEU A 664 -22.93 -5.15 -36.81
CA LEU A 664 -21.66 -5.73 -37.20
C LEU A 664 -21.89 -7.12 -37.80
N GLU A 665 -21.63 -7.26 -39.10
CA GLU A 665 -21.79 -8.52 -39.84
C GLU A 665 -20.46 -9.28 -40.00
N GLU A 666 -19.34 -8.56 -40.05
CA GLU A 666 -18.03 -9.10 -40.40
C GLU A 666 -16.91 -8.49 -39.54
N VAL A 667 -16.08 -9.35 -38.96
CA VAL A 667 -14.80 -9.02 -38.34
C VAL A 667 -13.70 -9.66 -39.19
N HIS A 668 -12.82 -8.84 -39.77
CA HIS A 668 -11.78 -9.31 -40.69
C HIS A 668 -10.78 -10.29 -40.04
N ASP A 669 -10.31 -11.27 -40.81
CA ASP A 669 -9.42 -12.36 -40.37
C ASP A 669 -8.13 -11.87 -39.68
N SER A 670 -7.63 -10.67 -39.99
CA SER A 670 -6.41 -10.15 -39.39
C SER A 670 -6.49 -9.96 -37.87
N VAL A 671 -7.69 -9.83 -37.29
CA VAL A 671 -7.89 -9.85 -35.84
C VAL A 671 -7.38 -11.16 -35.22
N GLY A 672 -7.54 -12.29 -35.92
CA GLY A 672 -7.11 -13.61 -35.46
C GLY A 672 -5.59 -13.79 -35.36
N PHE A 673 -4.80 -12.82 -35.82
CA PHE A 673 -3.33 -12.87 -35.83
C PHE A 673 -2.66 -11.78 -34.98
N LEU A 674 -3.41 -11.06 -34.14
CA LEU A 674 -2.85 -10.09 -33.20
C LEU A 674 -2.11 -10.76 -32.04
N GLU A 675 -0.80 -10.95 -32.16
CA GLU A 675 0.01 -11.68 -31.17
C GLU A 675 -0.03 -11.10 -29.74
N LYS A 676 -0.31 -9.80 -29.61
CA LYS A 676 -0.34 -9.06 -28.34
C LYS A 676 -1.75 -8.89 -27.75
N LEU A 677 -2.79 -9.33 -28.44
CA LEU A 677 -4.17 -9.20 -27.98
C LEU A 677 -4.36 -10.04 -26.72
N VAL A 678 -4.80 -9.40 -25.63
CA VAL A 678 -5.08 -9.98 -24.31
C VAL A 678 -6.58 -10.19 -24.13
N GLU A 679 -7.39 -9.28 -24.66
CA GLU A 679 -8.85 -9.32 -24.51
C GLU A 679 -9.56 -8.97 -25.83
N LEU A 680 -10.51 -9.82 -26.20
CA LEU A 680 -11.36 -9.65 -27.39
C LEU A 680 -12.82 -9.84 -27.01
N ARG A 681 -13.62 -8.79 -27.17
CA ARG A 681 -15.05 -8.80 -26.85
C ARG A 681 -15.88 -8.37 -28.05
N ALA A 682 -16.93 -9.13 -28.34
CA ALA A 682 -17.98 -8.80 -29.31
C ALA A 682 -19.35 -9.25 -28.78
N TYR A 683 -19.56 -9.11 -27.47
CA TYR A 683 -20.80 -9.44 -26.78
C TYR A 683 -21.98 -8.74 -27.47
N GLY A 684 -23.13 -9.39 -27.68
CA GLY A 684 -24.33 -8.74 -28.22
C GLY A 684 -24.28 -8.33 -29.70
N CYS A 685 -23.24 -8.72 -30.46
CA CYS A 685 -23.19 -8.49 -31.91
C CYS A 685 -24.12 -9.45 -32.68
N THR A 686 -25.43 -9.21 -32.61
CA THR A 686 -26.47 -10.14 -33.09
C THR A 686 -26.42 -10.46 -34.60
N LYS A 687 -25.90 -9.56 -35.45
CA LYS A 687 -25.74 -9.78 -36.90
C LYS A 687 -24.38 -10.35 -37.31
N LEU A 688 -23.47 -10.60 -36.37
CA LEU A 688 -22.11 -11.06 -36.66
C LEU A 688 -22.15 -12.45 -37.31
N LYS A 689 -21.81 -12.54 -38.59
CA LYS A 689 -21.81 -13.77 -39.39
C LYS A 689 -20.39 -14.26 -39.67
N VAL A 690 -19.50 -13.33 -39.97
CA VAL A 690 -18.11 -13.60 -40.33
C VAL A 690 -17.22 -13.11 -39.20
N PHE A 691 -16.53 -14.04 -38.56
CA PHE A 691 -15.51 -13.80 -37.54
C PHE A 691 -14.20 -14.46 -38.04
N PRO A 692 -13.01 -14.08 -37.53
CA PRO A 692 -11.76 -14.66 -38.00
C PRO A 692 -11.83 -16.19 -38.07
N SER A 693 -11.61 -16.77 -39.24
CA SER A 693 -11.74 -18.21 -39.47
C SER A 693 -10.74 -19.05 -38.66
N ALA A 694 -9.63 -18.43 -38.27
CA ALA A 694 -8.60 -19.03 -37.46
C ALA A 694 -8.01 -18.05 -36.44
N LEU A 695 -7.73 -18.53 -35.22
CA LEU A 695 -7.09 -17.77 -34.15
C LEU A 695 -5.68 -18.31 -33.86
N ARG A 696 -4.70 -17.40 -33.85
CA ARG A 696 -3.33 -17.60 -33.38
C ARG A 696 -2.95 -16.44 -32.44
N LEU A 697 -3.65 -16.35 -31.32
CA LEU A 697 -3.54 -15.23 -30.38
C LEU A 697 -2.76 -15.65 -29.13
N ALA A 698 -1.44 -15.65 -29.22
CA ALA A 698 -0.57 -16.19 -28.16
C ALA A 698 -0.76 -15.53 -26.78
N SER A 699 -1.19 -14.27 -26.73
CA SER A 699 -1.37 -13.50 -25.48
C SER A 699 -2.81 -13.46 -24.96
N LEU A 700 -3.79 -13.99 -25.71
CA LEU A 700 -5.21 -13.82 -25.39
C LEU A 700 -5.54 -14.53 -24.08
N ARG A 701 -6.27 -13.85 -23.20
CA ARG A 701 -6.74 -14.32 -21.89
C ARG A 701 -8.25 -14.46 -21.82
N SER A 702 -8.98 -13.60 -22.52
CA SER A 702 -10.45 -13.59 -22.53
C SER A 702 -10.99 -13.45 -23.96
N LEU A 703 -11.95 -14.30 -24.31
CA LEU A 703 -12.74 -14.23 -25.55
C LEU A 703 -14.23 -14.27 -25.22
N ILE A 704 -14.94 -13.16 -25.48
CA ILE A 704 -16.36 -13.00 -25.16
C ILE A 704 -17.15 -12.73 -26.43
N LEU A 705 -18.00 -13.68 -26.83
CA LEU A 705 -18.83 -13.64 -28.05
C LEU A 705 -20.31 -13.93 -27.75
N ASN A 706 -20.70 -13.76 -26.49
CA ASN A 706 -22.07 -13.96 -26.02
C ASN A 706 -23.06 -13.19 -26.89
N TRP A 707 -24.22 -13.79 -27.15
CA TRP A 707 -25.36 -13.20 -27.86
C TRP A 707 -25.06 -12.84 -29.33
N CYS A 708 -24.00 -13.39 -29.92
CA CYS A 708 -23.77 -13.39 -31.36
C CYS A 708 -24.63 -14.45 -32.06
N SER A 709 -25.95 -14.27 -32.08
CA SER A 709 -26.92 -15.26 -32.60
C SER A 709 -26.78 -15.60 -34.10
N SER A 710 -26.18 -14.71 -34.90
CA SER A 710 -25.87 -14.99 -36.32
C SER A 710 -24.55 -15.73 -36.56
N LEU A 711 -23.72 -15.90 -35.53
CA LEU A 711 -22.37 -16.47 -35.66
C LEU A 711 -22.46 -17.99 -35.72
N GLN A 712 -22.26 -18.57 -36.91
CA GLN A 712 -22.53 -20.00 -37.13
C GLN A 712 -21.34 -20.93 -36.86
N ASN A 713 -20.12 -20.41 -36.88
CA ASN A 713 -18.90 -21.22 -36.78
C ASN A 713 -17.97 -20.64 -35.72
N PHE A 714 -17.49 -21.49 -34.81
CA PHE A 714 -16.38 -21.14 -33.92
C PHE A 714 -15.04 -21.25 -34.68
N PRO A 715 -14.06 -20.37 -34.43
CA PRO A 715 -12.82 -20.33 -35.19
C PRO A 715 -11.88 -21.52 -34.94
N ALA A 716 -11.08 -21.89 -35.94
CA ALA A 716 -10.04 -22.91 -35.79
C ALA A 716 -8.85 -22.38 -34.98
N ILE A 717 -8.37 -23.15 -34.00
CA ILE A 717 -7.27 -22.73 -33.12
C ILE A 717 -5.93 -23.24 -33.66
N LEU A 718 -5.08 -22.31 -34.14
CA LEU A 718 -3.80 -22.61 -34.77
C LEU A 718 -2.67 -22.67 -33.73
N GLY A 719 -2.43 -23.87 -33.20
CA GLY A 719 -1.41 -24.13 -32.18
C GLY A 719 -1.93 -23.98 -30.75
N LYS A 720 -1.12 -24.33 -29.75
CA LYS A 720 -1.53 -24.28 -28.34
C LYS A 720 -1.66 -22.84 -27.85
N MET A 721 -2.77 -22.54 -27.15
CA MET A 721 -3.02 -21.25 -26.49
C MET A 721 -3.02 -21.43 -24.97
N ASP A 722 -1.85 -21.29 -24.35
CA ASP A 722 -1.66 -21.51 -22.89
C ASP A 722 -2.20 -20.35 -22.02
N ASN A 723 -2.35 -19.15 -22.60
CA ASN A 723 -2.74 -17.94 -21.89
C ASN A 723 -4.26 -17.72 -21.82
N LEU A 724 -5.04 -18.36 -22.71
CA LEU A 724 -6.49 -18.17 -22.75
C LEU A 724 -7.10 -18.80 -21.51
N LYS A 725 -7.77 -18.00 -20.68
CA LYS A 725 -8.36 -18.43 -19.40
C LYS A 725 -9.86 -18.56 -19.48
N SER A 726 -10.54 -17.66 -20.18
CA SER A 726 -12.00 -17.63 -20.25
C SER A 726 -12.48 -17.54 -21.69
N VAL A 727 -13.46 -18.38 -22.04
CA VAL A 727 -14.21 -18.34 -23.30
C VAL A 727 -15.69 -18.35 -22.97
N SER A 728 -16.41 -17.37 -23.50
CA SER A 728 -17.85 -17.25 -23.31
C SER A 728 -18.51 -17.05 -24.69
N ILE A 729 -19.39 -17.98 -25.06
CA ILE A 729 -20.09 -18.04 -26.36
C ILE A 729 -21.59 -18.27 -26.18
N ASP A 730 -22.15 -17.75 -25.09
CA ASP A 730 -23.53 -17.92 -24.68
C ASP A 730 -24.51 -17.40 -25.75
N SER A 731 -25.63 -18.08 -25.97
CA SER A 731 -26.69 -17.67 -26.91
C SER A 731 -26.19 -17.36 -28.32
N THR A 732 -25.17 -18.08 -28.79
CA THR A 732 -24.62 -17.95 -30.15
C THR A 732 -25.30 -18.90 -31.14
N GLY A 733 -25.19 -18.58 -32.44
CA GLY A 733 -25.67 -19.44 -33.53
C GLY A 733 -24.73 -20.61 -33.89
N ILE A 734 -23.72 -20.88 -33.06
CA ILE A 734 -22.62 -21.79 -33.40
C ILE A 734 -23.16 -23.20 -33.56
N ARG A 735 -22.86 -23.83 -34.70
CA ARG A 735 -23.37 -25.16 -35.05
C ARG A 735 -22.49 -26.29 -34.57
N GLU A 736 -21.18 -26.11 -34.63
CA GLU A 736 -20.17 -27.11 -34.31
C GLU A 736 -18.93 -26.41 -33.72
N LEU A 737 -18.31 -27.01 -32.70
CA LEU A 737 -16.99 -26.59 -32.19
C LEU A 737 -15.90 -27.40 -32.90
N PRO A 738 -14.85 -26.77 -33.47
CA PRO A 738 -13.82 -27.49 -34.19
C PRO A 738 -12.97 -28.36 -33.23
N PRO A 739 -12.43 -29.51 -33.67
CA PRO A 739 -11.54 -30.32 -32.84
C PRO A 739 -10.33 -29.56 -32.31
N SER A 740 -9.91 -28.49 -32.99
CA SER A 740 -8.85 -27.61 -32.51
C SER A 740 -9.17 -26.90 -31.19
N ILE A 741 -10.41 -26.91 -30.68
CA ILE A 741 -10.75 -26.37 -29.37
C ILE A 741 -9.91 -27.01 -28.25
N GLY A 742 -9.50 -28.28 -28.41
CA GLY A 742 -8.58 -28.96 -27.50
C GLY A 742 -7.16 -28.33 -27.44
N ASN A 743 -6.83 -27.41 -28.34
CA ASN A 743 -5.59 -26.62 -28.27
C ASN A 743 -5.67 -25.47 -27.25
N LEU A 744 -6.85 -25.18 -26.69
CA LEU A 744 -7.05 -24.21 -25.60
C LEU A 744 -6.61 -24.80 -24.25
N VAL A 745 -5.38 -25.29 -24.20
CA VAL A 745 -4.83 -26.04 -23.07
C VAL A 745 -4.78 -25.22 -21.78
N GLY A 746 -4.79 -23.89 -21.85
CA GLY A 746 -4.79 -22.99 -20.69
C GLY A 746 -6.17 -22.64 -20.14
N LEU A 747 -7.26 -23.08 -20.80
CA LEU A 747 -8.64 -22.66 -20.54
C LEU A 747 -9.09 -23.13 -19.16
N GLN A 748 -9.65 -22.20 -18.39
CA GLN A 748 -10.15 -22.41 -17.03
C GLN A 748 -11.67 -22.26 -16.95
N GLU A 749 -12.25 -21.43 -17.81
CA GLU A 749 -13.68 -21.16 -17.83
C GLU A 749 -14.21 -21.28 -19.26
N LEU A 750 -15.27 -22.06 -19.43
CA LEU A 750 -16.00 -22.20 -20.68
C LEU A 750 -17.49 -22.06 -20.41
N SER A 751 -18.07 -21.00 -20.95
CA SER A 751 -19.50 -20.76 -20.92
C SER A 751 -20.06 -20.84 -22.34
N MET A 752 -21.11 -21.63 -22.52
CA MET A 752 -21.82 -21.79 -23.78
C MET A 752 -23.32 -21.99 -23.54
N THR A 753 -23.90 -21.19 -22.64
CA THR A 753 -25.30 -21.27 -22.26
C THR A 753 -26.21 -21.01 -23.45
N SER A 754 -27.39 -21.64 -23.50
CA SER A 754 -28.41 -21.44 -24.55
C SER A 754 -27.89 -21.54 -26.00
N CYS A 755 -26.85 -22.33 -26.26
CA CYS A 755 -26.32 -22.59 -27.60
C CYS A 755 -27.18 -23.60 -28.37
N LEU A 756 -28.44 -23.25 -28.67
CA LEU A 756 -29.47 -24.14 -29.23
C LEU A 756 -29.14 -24.72 -30.61
N SER A 757 -28.22 -24.10 -31.37
CA SER A 757 -27.81 -24.57 -32.70
C SER A 757 -26.67 -25.58 -32.67
N LEU A 758 -26.02 -25.77 -31.52
CA LEU A 758 -24.86 -26.64 -31.40
C LEU A 758 -25.29 -28.11 -31.48
N LYS A 759 -24.83 -28.82 -32.52
CA LYS A 759 -25.23 -30.20 -32.78
C LYS A 759 -24.61 -31.21 -31.82
N GLU A 760 -23.32 -31.08 -31.58
CA GLU A 760 -22.54 -31.99 -30.73
C GLU A 760 -21.29 -31.30 -30.17
N LEU A 761 -20.81 -31.81 -29.02
CA LEU A 761 -19.50 -31.47 -28.47
C LEU A 761 -18.42 -32.36 -29.13
N PRO A 762 -17.19 -31.85 -29.35
CA PRO A 762 -16.13 -32.59 -30.04
C PRO A 762 -15.55 -33.72 -29.18
N ASP A 763 -15.08 -34.80 -29.81
CA ASP A 763 -14.58 -36.01 -29.11
C ASP A 763 -13.37 -35.75 -28.20
N ASN A 764 -12.58 -34.71 -28.49
CA ASN A 764 -11.36 -34.36 -27.77
C ASN A 764 -11.57 -33.24 -26.73
N PHE A 765 -12.80 -33.08 -26.24
CA PHE A 765 -13.14 -32.10 -25.19
C PHE A 765 -12.36 -32.35 -23.88
N ASP A 766 -11.93 -33.59 -23.65
CA ASP A 766 -11.06 -34.01 -22.54
C ASP A 766 -9.66 -33.36 -22.57
N MET A 767 -9.22 -32.83 -23.71
CA MET A 767 -7.97 -32.08 -23.81
C MET A 767 -8.00 -30.76 -23.04
N LEU A 768 -9.18 -30.25 -22.64
CA LEU A 768 -9.37 -29.07 -21.80
C LEU A 768 -9.09 -29.38 -20.32
N GLN A 769 -7.90 -29.93 -20.04
CA GLN A 769 -7.55 -30.46 -18.72
C GLN A 769 -7.53 -29.39 -17.62
N ASN A 770 -7.38 -28.11 -17.96
CA ASN A 770 -7.33 -27.02 -16.98
C ASN A 770 -8.70 -26.38 -16.72
N LEU A 771 -9.78 -26.91 -17.28
CA LEU A 771 -11.12 -26.37 -17.12
C LEU A 771 -11.61 -26.57 -15.68
N ILE A 772 -12.02 -25.47 -15.05
CA ILE A 772 -12.49 -25.38 -13.66
C ILE A 772 -14.00 -25.10 -13.65
N ASN A 773 -14.46 -24.18 -14.50
CA ASN A 773 -15.86 -23.79 -14.61
C ASN A 773 -16.39 -24.16 -16.00
N LEU A 774 -17.45 -24.97 -16.04
CA LEU A 774 -18.16 -25.34 -17.25
C LEU A 774 -19.62 -24.95 -17.11
N ASP A 775 -20.05 -23.97 -17.89
CA ASP A 775 -21.45 -23.56 -17.97
C ASP A 775 -22.04 -23.93 -19.33
N ILE A 776 -23.01 -24.83 -19.32
CA ILE A 776 -23.72 -25.31 -20.50
C ILE A 776 -25.24 -25.29 -20.28
N GLU A 777 -25.74 -24.36 -19.45
CA GLU A 777 -27.19 -24.17 -19.24
C GLU A 777 -27.96 -24.16 -20.58
N GLY A 778 -29.12 -24.78 -20.63
CA GLY A 778 -30.01 -24.74 -21.79
C GLY A 778 -29.46 -25.45 -23.04
N CYS A 779 -28.49 -26.36 -22.88
CA CYS A 779 -27.89 -27.13 -23.98
C CYS A 779 -28.44 -28.57 -24.07
N PRO A 780 -29.53 -28.84 -24.82
CA PRO A 780 -30.12 -30.17 -24.92
C PRO A 780 -29.19 -31.24 -25.53
N GLN A 781 -28.18 -30.84 -26.30
CA GLN A 781 -27.18 -31.71 -26.91
C GLN A 781 -26.30 -32.43 -25.87
N LEU A 782 -26.21 -31.92 -24.64
CA LEU A 782 -25.47 -32.54 -23.55
C LEU A 782 -25.91 -33.99 -23.33
N ARG A 783 -27.21 -34.28 -23.41
CA ARG A 783 -27.72 -35.64 -23.25
C ARG A 783 -27.19 -36.61 -24.30
N SER A 784 -27.04 -36.16 -25.55
CA SER A 784 -26.44 -36.98 -26.60
C SER A 784 -24.95 -37.24 -26.34
N PHE A 785 -24.24 -36.26 -25.77
CA PHE A 785 -22.85 -36.39 -25.35
C PHE A 785 -22.70 -37.36 -24.16
N LEU A 786 -23.54 -37.25 -23.13
CA LEU A 786 -23.59 -38.19 -22.00
C LEU A 786 -23.91 -39.62 -22.47
N THR A 787 -24.81 -39.77 -23.45
CA THR A 787 -25.11 -41.07 -24.07
C THR A 787 -23.90 -41.66 -24.79
N LYS A 788 -23.16 -40.86 -25.57
CA LYS A 788 -21.91 -41.29 -26.21
C LYS A 788 -20.85 -41.71 -25.17
N LEU A 789 -20.69 -40.93 -24.10
CA LEU A 789 -19.78 -41.26 -22.99
C LEU A 789 -20.15 -42.60 -22.33
N ARG A 790 -21.45 -42.86 -22.15
CA ARG A 790 -21.95 -44.16 -21.67
C ARG A 790 -21.61 -45.30 -22.64
N ASP A 791 -21.84 -45.11 -23.93
CA ASP A 791 -21.59 -46.12 -24.97
C ASP A 791 -20.10 -46.43 -25.15
N MET A 792 -19.20 -45.48 -24.86
CA MET A 792 -17.75 -45.67 -24.87
C MET A 792 -17.24 -46.54 -23.70
N GLY A 793 -18.06 -46.77 -22.66
CA GLY A 793 -17.73 -47.61 -21.50
C GLY A 793 -16.96 -46.88 -20.38
N GLN A 794 -17.02 -47.42 -19.15
CA GLN A 794 -16.49 -46.83 -17.89
C GLN A 794 -14.96 -46.60 -17.84
N SER A 795 -14.21 -46.91 -18.90
CA SER A 795 -12.76 -46.73 -18.95
C SER A 795 -12.41 -45.69 -20.02
N THR A 796 -12.35 -44.39 -19.69
CA THR A 796 -11.19 -43.50 -19.94
C THR A 796 -11.44 -41.98 -19.85
N LEU A 797 -12.67 -41.45 -19.82
CA LEU A 797 -12.87 -40.00 -19.91
C LEU A 797 -13.47 -39.41 -18.61
N THR A 798 -12.62 -38.81 -17.78
CA THR A 798 -13.03 -38.03 -16.60
C THR A 798 -12.54 -36.59 -16.71
N PHE A 799 -13.42 -35.62 -16.49
CA PHE A 799 -13.10 -34.18 -16.42
C PHE A 799 -12.67 -33.80 -15.01
N GLY A 800 -11.54 -34.36 -14.57
CA GLY A 800 -11.14 -34.37 -13.17
C GLY A 800 -10.74 -33.03 -12.55
N ASN A 801 -10.88 -31.89 -13.23
CA ASN A 801 -10.55 -30.56 -12.69
C ASN A 801 -11.74 -29.59 -12.64
N ILE A 802 -12.90 -29.97 -13.18
CA ILE A 802 -14.10 -29.13 -13.12
C ILE A 802 -14.61 -29.11 -11.67
N GLN A 803 -14.79 -27.91 -11.14
CA GLN A 803 -15.26 -27.60 -9.80
C GLN A 803 -16.67 -27.00 -9.84
N SER A 804 -16.96 -26.14 -10.83
CA SER A 804 -18.30 -25.61 -11.04
C SER A 804 -18.88 -26.14 -12.35
N LEU A 805 -20.07 -26.73 -12.28
CA LEU A 805 -20.76 -27.33 -13.40
C LEU A 805 -22.23 -26.88 -13.42
N ASN A 806 -22.58 -26.06 -14.41
CA ASN A 806 -23.96 -25.63 -14.63
C ASN A 806 -24.60 -26.42 -15.79
N LEU A 807 -25.59 -27.24 -15.43
CA LEU A 807 -26.41 -28.08 -16.32
C LEU A 807 -27.90 -27.74 -16.23
N GLU A 808 -28.23 -26.51 -15.87
CA GLU A 808 -29.60 -26.04 -15.80
C GLU A 808 -30.32 -26.25 -17.15
N ASN A 809 -31.58 -26.70 -17.10
CA ASN A 809 -32.44 -26.85 -18.28
C ASN A 809 -31.82 -27.66 -19.44
N CYS A 810 -31.05 -28.70 -19.13
CA CYS A 810 -30.40 -29.57 -20.13
C CYS A 810 -31.26 -30.77 -20.56
N GLY A 811 -32.48 -30.91 -20.02
CA GLY A 811 -33.38 -32.04 -20.30
C GLY A 811 -32.91 -33.38 -19.72
N LEU A 812 -32.18 -33.33 -18.60
CA LEU A 812 -31.64 -34.51 -17.91
C LEU A 812 -32.75 -35.38 -17.33
N ILE A 813 -32.57 -36.70 -17.43
CA ILE A 813 -33.39 -37.74 -16.80
C ILE A 813 -32.54 -38.57 -15.81
N ASP A 814 -33.18 -39.45 -15.04
CA ASP A 814 -32.54 -40.27 -13.99
C ASP A 814 -31.31 -41.06 -14.49
N GLU A 815 -31.33 -41.54 -15.74
CA GLU A 815 -30.22 -42.29 -16.35
C GLU A 815 -28.96 -41.45 -16.57
N ASP A 816 -29.09 -40.12 -16.67
CA ASP A 816 -28.00 -39.20 -17.00
C ASP A 816 -27.18 -38.82 -15.76
N LEU A 817 -27.83 -38.75 -14.59
CA LEU A 817 -27.20 -38.30 -13.35
C LEU A 817 -26.01 -39.16 -12.90
N PRO A 818 -26.07 -40.52 -12.90
CA PRO A 818 -24.91 -41.35 -12.57
C PRO A 818 -23.71 -41.11 -13.47
N ILE A 819 -23.94 -40.76 -14.74
CA ILE A 819 -22.88 -40.46 -15.72
C ILE A 819 -22.21 -39.15 -15.36
N ILE A 820 -22.97 -38.12 -14.97
CA ILE A 820 -22.43 -36.83 -14.52
C ILE A 820 -21.51 -37.03 -13.33
N PHE A 821 -21.96 -37.72 -12.28
CA PHE A 821 -21.14 -37.98 -11.10
C PHE A 821 -19.88 -38.83 -11.41
N HIS A 822 -19.94 -39.72 -12.40
CA HIS A 822 -18.77 -40.46 -12.86
C HIS A 822 -17.77 -39.59 -13.64
N CYS A 823 -18.27 -38.77 -14.58
CA CYS A 823 -17.46 -37.97 -15.48
C CYS A 823 -16.84 -36.74 -14.80
N PHE A 824 -17.48 -36.19 -13.76
CA PHE A 824 -17.07 -34.94 -13.12
C PHE A 824 -16.80 -35.13 -11.61
N PRO A 825 -15.80 -35.94 -11.21
CA PRO A 825 -15.63 -36.39 -9.82
C PRO A 825 -15.20 -35.31 -8.81
N LYS A 826 -14.85 -34.10 -9.26
CA LYS A 826 -14.37 -33.00 -8.40
C LYS A 826 -15.31 -31.79 -8.34
N VAL A 827 -16.53 -31.93 -8.84
CA VAL A 827 -17.50 -30.84 -8.82
C VAL A 827 -17.85 -30.51 -7.37
N SER A 828 -17.67 -29.24 -7.00
CA SER A 828 -18.11 -28.66 -5.74
C SER A 828 -19.38 -27.84 -5.87
N SER A 829 -19.63 -27.21 -7.02
CA SER A 829 -20.89 -26.53 -7.33
C SER A 829 -21.57 -27.18 -8.52
N LEU A 830 -22.75 -27.76 -8.29
CA LEU A 830 -23.53 -28.44 -9.31
C LEU A 830 -24.91 -27.81 -9.44
N VAL A 831 -25.20 -27.24 -10.61
CA VAL A 831 -26.52 -26.71 -10.95
C VAL A 831 -27.25 -27.69 -11.87
N LEU A 832 -28.34 -28.26 -11.36
CA LEU A 832 -29.24 -29.19 -12.06
C LEU A 832 -30.65 -28.62 -12.22
N SER A 833 -30.82 -27.32 -11.98
CA SER A 833 -32.11 -26.63 -11.99
C SER A 833 -32.90 -26.83 -13.29
N LYS A 834 -34.22 -26.73 -13.24
CA LYS A 834 -35.14 -26.86 -14.40
C LYS A 834 -35.00 -28.18 -15.21
N ASN A 835 -34.54 -29.28 -14.61
CA ASN A 835 -34.48 -30.58 -15.26
C ASN A 835 -35.66 -31.50 -14.88
N ASP A 836 -35.76 -32.65 -15.56
CA ASP A 836 -36.97 -33.48 -15.64
C ASP A 836 -36.81 -34.86 -14.97
N PHE A 837 -35.75 -35.07 -14.20
CA PHE A 837 -35.51 -36.29 -13.44
C PHE A 837 -36.46 -36.43 -12.23
N VAL A 838 -36.76 -37.67 -11.86
CA VAL A 838 -37.69 -38.04 -10.79
C VAL A 838 -36.94 -38.32 -9.49
N ALA A 839 -35.73 -38.88 -9.56
CA ALA A 839 -34.93 -39.20 -8.37
C ALA A 839 -33.46 -38.85 -8.58
N LEU A 840 -32.83 -38.31 -7.53
CA LEU A 840 -31.37 -38.21 -7.49
C LEU A 840 -30.75 -39.61 -7.25
N PRO A 841 -29.59 -39.92 -7.86
CA PRO A 841 -29.00 -41.25 -7.73
C PRO A 841 -28.39 -41.45 -6.33
N ILE A 842 -28.45 -42.68 -5.81
CA ILE A 842 -27.92 -43.03 -4.47
C ILE A 842 -26.42 -42.67 -4.32
N CYS A 843 -25.65 -42.71 -5.41
CA CYS A 843 -24.22 -42.37 -5.39
C CYS A 843 -23.93 -40.90 -4.98
N ILE A 844 -24.92 -40.01 -4.98
CA ILE A 844 -24.75 -38.63 -4.49
C ILE A 844 -24.36 -38.59 -3.00
N GLN A 845 -24.81 -39.57 -2.19
CA GLN A 845 -24.50 -39.66 -0.76
C GLN A 845 -23.00 -39.86 -0.49
N GLU A 846 -22.30 -40.54 -1.41
CA GLU A 846 -20.87 -40.80 -1.29
C GLU A 846 -20.02 -39.77 -2.02
N PHE A 847 -20.64 -38.75 -2.63
CA PHE A 847 -19.94 -37.86 -3.54
C PHE A 847 -19.09 -36.82 -2.75
N PRO A 848 -17.75 -36.92 -2.76
CA PRO A 848 -16.94 -36.31 -1.71
C PRO A 848 -16.73 -34.81 -1.88
N CYS A 849 -16.87 -34.26 -3.09
CA CYS A 849 -16.51 -32.86 -3.37
C CYS A 849 -17.70 -31.91 -3.42
N LEU A 850 -18.94 -32.40 -3.44
CA LEU A 850 -20.12 -31.56 -3.68
C LEU A 850 -20.46 -30.74 -2.44
N GLU A 851 -20.41 -29.41 -2.59
CA GLU A 851 -20.66 -28.40 -1.55
C GLU A 851 -21.96 -27.64 -1.83
N LEU A 852 -22.24 -27.28 -3.09
CA LEU A 852 -23.41 -26.51 -3.50
C LEU A 852 -24.22 -27.30 -4.54
N LEU A 853 -25.49 -27.55 -4.24
CA LEU A 853 -26.41 -28.31 -5.10
C LEU A 853 -27.67 -27.49 -5.40
N HIS A 854 -27.83 -27.07 -6.65
CA HIS A 854 -29.04 -26.37 -7.11
C HIS A 854 -29.94 -27.35 -7.87
N LEU A 855 -31.17 -27.51 -7.40
CA LEU A 855 -32.23 -28.37 -7.92
C LEU A 855 -33.49 -27.56 -8.23
N ASP A 856 -33.43 -26.24 -8.14
CA ASP A 856 -34.64 -25.44 -8.19
C ASP A 856 -35.36 -25.59 -9.53
N ASN A 857 -36.69 -25.53 -9.48
CA ASN A 857 -37.56 -25.75 -10.62
C ASN A 857 -37.47 -27.16 -11.25
N CYS A 858 -36.89 -28.16 -10.58
CA CYS A 858 -37.01 -29.57 -10.97
C CYS A 858 -38.41 -30.11 -10.62
N LYS A 859 -39.41 -29.79 -11.44
CA LYS A 859 -40.84 -30.02 -11.15
C LYS A 859 -41.23 -31.51 -11.00
N LYS A 860 -40.44 -32.43 -11.55
CA LYS A 860 -40.68 -33.89 -11.48
C LYS A 860 -39.92 -34.60 -10.35
N LEU A 861 -39.00 -33.91 -9.67
CA LEU A 861 -38.19 -34.47 -8.60
C LEU A 861 -39.08 -34.88 -7.43
N GLN A 862 -39.06 -36.17 -7.10
CA GLN A 862 -39.80 -36.82 -6.03
C GLN A 862 -38.89 -37.28 -4.89
N GLU A 863 -37.72 -37.82 -5.23
CA GLU A 863 -36.85 -38.51 -4.26
C GLU A 863 -35.44 -37.91 -4.20
N ILE A 864 -35.01 -37.56 -2.98
CA ILE A 864 -33.62 -37.23 -2.64
C ILE A 864 -33.16 -38.30 -1.64
N PRO A 865 -32.23 -39.21 -2.03
CA PRO A 865 -31.90 -40.36 -1.20
C PRO A 865 -31.10 -39.99 0.05
N GLY A 866 -30.34 -38.88 0.02
CA GLY A 866 -29.46 -38.43 1.09
C GLY A 866 -28.49 -37.37 0.58
N PHE A 867 -27.58 -36.92 1.45
CA PHE A 867 -26.64 -35.85 1.14
C PHE A 867 -25.19 -36.33 1.15
N PRO A 868 -24.31 -35.71 0.35
CA PRO A 868 -22.87 -35.91 0.45
C PRO A 868 -22.30 -35.30 1.73
N PRO A 869 -21.14 -35.78 2.21
CA PRO A 869 -20.56 -35.40 3.50
C PRO A 869 -20.13 -33.92 3.60
N ASN A 870 -19.90 -33.24 2.48
CA ASN A 870 -19.42 -31.85 2.44
C ASN A 870 -20.48 -30.87 1.93
N ILE A 871 -21.75 -31.27 1.88
CA ILE A 871 -22.82 -30.38 1.43
C ILE A 871 -22.93 -29.16 2.35
N GLN A 872 -23.04 -27.98 1.76
CA GLN A 872 -23.21 -26.70 2.46
C GLN A 872 -24.44 -25.94 1.98
N TYR A 873 -24.92 -26.20 0.77
CA TYR A 873 -26.10 -25.54 0.22
C TYR A 873 -26.92 -26.47 -0.66
N VAL A 874 -28.24 -26.52 -0.42
CA VAL A 874 -29.21 -27.24 -1.26
C VAL A 874 -30.39 -26.33 -1.60
N ASN A 875 -30.54 -26.00 -2.87
CA ASN A 875 -31.70 -25.25 -3.36
C ASN A 875 -32.68 -26.19 -4.07
N ALA A 876 -33.76 -26.59 -3.40
CA ALA A 876 -34.85 -27.39 -3.96
C ALA A 876 -36.13 -26.57 -4.18
N ARG A 877 -36.01 -25.25 -4.36
CA ARG A 877 -37.14 -24.35 -4.59
C ARG A 877 -37.99 -24.82 -5.77
N ASN A 878 -39.31 -24.75 -5.62
CA ASN A 878 -40.29 -25.17 -6.65
C ASN A 878 -40.21 -26.64 -7.09
N CYS A 879 -39.51 -27.51 -6.35
CA CYS A 879 -39.61 -28.96 -6.52
C CYS A 879 -40.94 -29.48 -5.94
N THR A 880 -42.06 -29.14 -6.59
CA THR A 880 -43.43 -29.38 -6.09
C THR A 880 -43.82 -30.85 -6.00
N SER A 881 -43.08 -31.75 -6.65
CA SER A 881 -43.33 -33.20 -6.61
C SER A 881 -42.58 -33.92 -5.48
N LEU A 882 -41.80 -33.22 -4.65
CA LEU A 882 -41.02 -33.85 -3.58
C LEU A 882 -41.93 -34.67 -2.66
N THR A 883 -41.53 -35.92 -2.41
CA THR A 883 -42.17 -36.78 -1.43
C THR A 883 -42.04 -36.18 -0.03
N ALA A 884 -43.00 -36.46 0.84
CA ALA A 884 -42.93 -36.03 2.23
C ALA A 884 -41.65 -36.54 2.94
N GLU A 885 -41.16 -37.72 2.56
CA GLU A 885 -39.89 -38.27 3.06
C GLU A 885 -38.70 -37.40 2.68
N SER A 886 -38.59 -36.99 1.41
CA SER A 886 -37.50 -36.12 0.94
C SER A 886 -37.59 -34.70 1.49
N SER A 887 -38.80 -34.13 1.56
CA SER A 887 -39.00 -32.82 2.18
C SER A 887 -38.69 -32.84 3.68
N ASN A 888 -39.06 -33.91 4.39
CA ASN A 888 -38.72 -34.06 5.80
C ASN A 888 -37.21 -34.28 6.00
N LEU A 889 -36.54 -35.02 5.11
CA LEU A 889 -35.09 -35.20 5.12
C LEU A 889 -34.36 -33.85 4.97
N LEU A 890 -34.83 -32.98 4.07
CA LEU A 890 -34.32 -31.63 3.85
C LEU A 890 -34.57 -30.67 5.03
N LEU A 891 -35.58 -30.95 5.88
CA LEU A 891 -36.00 -30.11 7.00
C LEU A 891 -35.74 -30.76 8.38
N SER A 892 -35.02 -31.89 8.39
CA SER A 892 -34.85 -32.71 9.60
C SER A 892 -33.80 -32.09 10.53
N GLN A 893 -34.07 -32.12 11.84
CA GLN A 893 -33.11 -31.66 12.84
C GLN A 893 -31.80 -32.47 12.77
N GLU A 894 -31.90 -33.80 12.57
CA GLU A 894 -30.74 -34.70 12.47
C GLU A 894 -29.81 -34.26 11.33
N THR A 895 -30.36 -33.89 10.17
CA THR A 895 -29.56 -33.46 9.02
C THR A 895 -28.78 -32.17 9.30
N PHE A 896 -29.38 -31.19 9.98
CA PHE A 896 -28.71 -29.93 10.32
C PHE A 896 -27.77 -30.05 11.54
N GLU A 897 -27.99 -31.04 12.39
CA GLU A 897 -27.03 -31.39 13.44
C GLU A 897 -25.81 -32.14 12.88
N GLU A 898 -25.96 -32.91 11.80
CA GLU A 898 -24.89 -33.64 11.12
C GLU A 898 -24.14 -32.82 10.04
N CYS A 899 -24.86 -31.98 9.31
CA CYS A 899 -24.35 -31.19 8.18
C CYS A 899 -24.55 -29.69 8.45
N GLU A 900 -23.47 -28.91 8.47
CA GLU A 900 -23.55 -27.44 8.41
C GLU A 900 -24.00 -27.05 7.00
N MET A 901 -25.28 -26.75 6.81
CA MET A 901 -25.82 -26.40 5.48
C MET A 901 -26.95 -25.37 5.51
N GLN A 902 -27.24 -24.79 4.35
CA GLN A 902 -28.41 -23.98 4.07
C GLN A 902 -29.33 -24.73 3.09
N VAL A 903 -30.63 -24.68 3.31
CA VAL A 903 -31.62 -25.38 2.48
C VAL A 903 -32.82 -24.49 2.15
N MET A 904 -33.29 -24.53 0.91
CA MET A 904 -34.56 -23.93 0.50
C MET A 904 -35.45 -24.97 -0.18
N VAL A 905 -36.69 -25.13 0.29
CA VAL A 905 -37.62 -26.18 -0.17
C VAL A 905 -39.08 -25.69 -0.10
N PRO A 906 -40.00 -26.17 -0.96
CA PRO A 906 -41.43 -25.86 -0.83
C PRO A 906 -41.98 -26.22 0.54
N GLY A 907 -42.72 -25.30 1.15
CA GLY A 907 -43.26 -25.48 2.49
C GLY A 907 -43.91 -24.20 3.02
N THR A 908 -44.83 -24.35 3.97
CA THR A 908 -45.63 -23.23 4.51
C THR A 908 -45.37 -22.96 5.99
N ARG A 909 -44.58 -23.79 6.67
CA ARG A 909 -44.41 -23.77 8.12
C ARG A 909 -42.96 -24.01 8.50
N VAL A 910 -42.49 -23.23 9.47
CA VAL A 910 -41.25 -23.49 10.20
C VAL A 910 -41.34 -24.87 10.87
N PRO A 911 -40.30 -25.72 10.79
CA PRO A 911 -40.30 -27.02 11.46
C PRO A 911 -40.53 -26.91 12.98
N GLU A 912 -41.24 -27.89 13.57
CA GLU A 912 -41.64 -27.84 14.99
C GLU A 912 -40.46 -27.92 15.99
N TRP A 913 -39.27 -28.32 15.53
CA TRP A 913 -38.08 -28.47 16.37
C TRP A 913 -37.33 -27.15 16.64
N PHE A 914 -37.72 -26.05 16.01
CA PHE A 914 -37.17 -24.72 16.29
C PHE A 914 -37.50 -24.29 17.73
N ASP A 915 -36.52 -23.73 18.45
CA ASP A 915 -36.70 -23.41 19.88
C ASP A 915 -37.65 -22.21 20.09
N HIS A 916 -37.68 -21.27 19.14
CA HIS A 916 -38.61 -20.15 19.15
C HIS A 916 -39.09 -19.80 17.73
N ILE A 917 -40.39 -19.57 17.59
CA ILE A 917 -41.07 -19.32 16.31
C ILE A 917 -41.96 -18.09 16.47
N THR A 918 -41.77 -17.10 15.61
CA THR A 918 -42.55 -15.87 15.55
C THR A 918 -43.27 -15.73 14.22
N LYS A 919 -44.41 -15.03 14.22
CA LYS A 919 -45.13 -14.67 13.00
C LYS A 919 -44.69 -13.28 12.56
N GLY A 920 -44.33 -13.12 11.28
CA GLY A 920 -43.87 -11.85 10.71
C GLY A 920 -42.40 -11.89 10.27
N GLU A 921 -41.84 -10.71 10.01
CA GLU A 921 -40.54 -10.54 9.34
C GLU A 921 -39.35 -10.45 10.30
N TYR A 922 -39.62 -10.29 11.59
CA TYR A 922 -38.60 -10.19 12.64
C TYR A 922 -38.82 -11.19 13.77
N MET A 923 -37.73 -11.56 14.43
CA MET A 923 -37.72 -12.40 15.62
C MET A 923 -36.82 -11.75 16.67
N THR A 924 -37.20 -11.88 17.94
CA THR A 924 -36.45 -11.31 19.06
C THR A 924 -36.14 -12.37 20.11
N PHE A 925 -34.92 -12.36 20.62
CA PHE A 925 -34.49 -13.20 21.73
C PHE A 925 -33.37 -12.49 22.50
N TRP A 926 -33.02 -13.02 23.67
CA TRP A 926 -32.12 -12.36 24.61
C TRP A 926 -30.90 -13.22 24.86
N VAL A 927 -29.72 -12.58 24.88
CA VAL A 927 -28.42 -13.24 25.00
C VAL A 927 -27.53 -12.48 25.99
N ARG A 928 -26.70 -13.21 26.75
CA ARG A 928 -25.60 -12.62 27.52
C ARG A 928 -24.29 -13.35 27.25
N GLU A 929 -23.17 -12.72 27.57
CA GLU A 929 -21.79 -13.20 27.39
C GLU A 929 -21.34 -13.43 25.94
N LYS A 930 -22.04 -14.28 25.17
CA LYS A 930 -21.63 -14.69 23.81
C LYS A 930 -22.80 -14.94 22.89
N PHE A 931 -22.64 -14.60 21.61
CA PHE A 931 -23.65 -14.86 20.59
C PHE A 931 -23.78 -16.37 20.33
N PRO A 932 -25.00 -16.93 20.29
CA PRO A 932 -25.22 -18.36 20.13
C PRO A 932 -24.95 -18.88 18.71
N ALA A 933 -24.46 -20.12 18.62
CA ALA A 933 -24.50 -20.86 17.36
C ALA A 933 -25.96 -21.18 17.02
N THR A 934 -26.43 -20.66 15.89
CA THR A 934 -27.87 -20.51 15.63
C THR A 934 -28.21 -20.86 14.20
N ILE A 935 -29.35 -21.54 14.02
CA ILE A 935 -29.98 -21.81 12.74
C ILE A 935 -31.22 -20.93 12.63
N LEU A 936 -31.34 -20.20 11.53
CA LEU A 936 -32.50 -19.37 11.22
C LEU A 936 -33.42 -20.11 10.25
N CYS A 937 -34.72 -19.86 10.35
CA CYS A 937 -35.70 -20.34 9.40
C CYS A 937 -36.68 -19.22 9.03
N PHE A 938 -36.95 -19.08 7.74
CA PHE A 938 -37.92 -18.14 7.20
C PHE A 938 -38.93 -18.89 6.33
N ALA A 939 -40.22 -18.77 6.64
CA ALA A 939 -41.29 -19.26 5.80
C ALA A 939 -41.79 -18.11 4.91
N LEU A 940 -41.47 -18.18 3.62
CA LEU A 940 -41.81 -17.18 2.62
C LEU A 940 -43.18 -17.54 2.01
N ALA A 941 -44.18 -16.71 2.26
CA ALA A 941 -45.51 -16.86 1.70
C ALA A 941 -45.61 -16.10 0.38
N VAL A 942 -46.12 -16.77 -0.65
CA VAL A 942 -46.23 -16.26 -2.02
C VAL A 942 -47.72 -16.06 -2.35
N GLU A 943 -48.16 -14.81 -2.44
CA GLU A 943 -49.58 -14.47 -2.63
C GLU A 943 -50.08 -14.77 -4.05
N SER A 944 -49.19 -14.70 -5.05
CA SER A 944 -49.46 -15.08 -6.43
C SER A 944 -48.16 -15.46 -7.16
N GLU A 945 -48.28 -16.26 -8.23
CA GLU A 945 -47.15 -16.68 -9.06
C GLU A 945 -46.29 -15.48 -9.49
N MET A 946 -45.04 -15.48 -9.04
CA MET A 946 -44.11 -14.36 -9.20
C MET A 946 -43.06 -14.67 -10.26
N LYS A 947 -42.87 -13.77 -11.23
CA LYS A 947 -41.84 -13.89 -12.29
C LYS A 947 -40.71 -12.86 -12.18
N GLU A 948 -40.84 -11.90 -11.28
CA GLU A 948 -39.79 -10.90 -11.01
C GLU A 948 -38.77 -11.48 -10.04
N SER A 949 -37.54 -10.95 -10.02
CA SER A 949 -36.57 -11.26 -8.99
C SER A 949 -36.76 -10.34 -7.77
N PHE A 950 -36.43 -10.85 -6.59
CA PHE A 950 -36.31 -10.06 -5.36
C PHE A 950 -35.11 -10.51 -4.54
N ASP A 951 -34.66 -9.63 -3.65
CA ASP A 951 -33.58 -9.89 -2.70
C ASP A 951 -34.12 -9.83 -1.27
N CYS A 952 -33.66 -10.77 -0.43
CA CYS A 952 -33.85 -10.72 1.02
C CYS A 952 -32.53 -10.33 1.69
N GLU A 953 -32.63 -9.47 2.68
CA GLU A 953 -31.57 -9.07 3.58
C GLU A 953 -31.85 -9.64 4.97
N ILE A 954 -30.85 -10.19 5.64
CA ILE A 954 -30.98 -10.53 7.06
C ILE A 954 -30.23 -9.46 7.85
N ARG A 955 -30.96 -8.69 8.66
CA ARG A 955 -30.37 -7.67 9.53
C ARG A 955 -30.37 -8.15 10.97
N PHE A 956 -29.29 -7.81 11.65
CA PHE A 956 -29.10 -8.10 13.07
C PHE A 956 -29.04 -6.77 13.81
N TYR A 957 -29.92 -6.63 14.80
CA TYR A 957 -29.91 -5.53 15.75
C TYR A 957 -29.56 -6.07 17.13
N ILE A 958 -28.65 -5.40 17.84
CA ILE A 958 -28.34 -5.69 19.25
C ILE A 958 -28.66 -4.42 20.04
N ASN A 959 -29.56 -4.54 21.03
CA ASN A 959 -30.05 -3.43 21.86
C ASN A 959 -30.59 -2.24 21.05
N GLY A 960 -31.16 -2.52 19.87
CA GLY A 960 -31.73 -1.52 18.95
C GLY A 960 -30.72 -0.90 17.96
N ASP A 961 -29.42 -1.19 18.09
CA ASP A 961 -28.41 -0.76 17.13
C ASP A 961 -28.25 -1.82 16.04
N GLU A 962 -28.26 -1.41 14.77
CA GLU A 962 -27.92 -2.29 13.65
C GLU A 962 -26.43 -2.65 13.72
N VAL A 963 -26.13 -3.93 13.95
CA VAL A 963 -24.75 -4.40 14.14
C VAL A 963 -24.22 -5.14 12.93
N TYR A 964 -25.12 -5.73 12.12
CA TYR A 964 -24.73 -6.57 11.01
C TYR A 964 -25.83 -6.68 9.96
N GLU A 965 -25.44 -6.52 8.71
CA GLU A 965 -26.25 -6.76 7.51
C GLU A 965 -25.66 -7.96 6.76
N LEU A 966 -26.50 -8.94 6.45
CA LEU A 966 -26.14 -10.11 5.68
C LEU A 966 -26.74 -10.02 4.28
N GLU A 967 -25.94 -9.53 3.33
CA GLU A 967 -26.29 -9.55 1.90
C GLU A 967 -26.36 -11.01 1.38
N MET A 968 -27.54 -11.44 0.94
CA MET A 968 -27.77 -12.78 0.37
C MET A 968 -27.37 -12.88 -1.11
N PRO A 969 -27.10 -14.10 -1.62
CA PRO A 969 -26.98 -14.32 -3.05
C PRO A 969 -28.26 -13.81 -3.75
N ARG A 970 -28.06 -12.79 -4.57
CA ARG A 970 -29.10 -11.99 -5.23
C ARG A 970 -29.94 -12.86 -6.17
N ASN A 971 -31.21 -12.49 -6.34
CA ASN A 971 -32.21 -13.03 -7.27
C ASN A 971 -32.98 -14.28 -6.82
N PHE A 972 -33.82 -14.17 -5.79
CA PHE A 972 -34.99 -15.05 -5.69
C PHE A 972 -35.95 -14.73 -6.84
N SER A 973 -36.03 -15.55 -7.88
CA SER A 973 -37.04 -15.45 -8.97
C SER A 973 -38.03 -16.62 -8.99
N ASP A 974 -39.12 -16.50 -9.76
CA ASP A 974 -39.99 -17.61 -10.19
C ASP A 974 -40.66 -18.43 -9.07
N MET A 975 -40.92 -17.86 -7.89
CA MET A 975 -41.60 -18.58 -6.81
C MET A 975 -43.08 -18.79 -7.15
N VAL A 976 -43.50 -20.06 -7.26
CA VAL A 976 -44.88 -20.48 -7.60
C VAL A 976 -45.68 -20.97 -6.39
N THR A 977 -45.01 -21.27 -5.28
CA THR A 977 -45.59 -21.80 -4.04
C THR A 977 -44.88 -21.17 -2.85
N ASP A 978 -45.40 -21.35 -1.65
CA ASP A 978 -44.68 -21.00 -0.43
C ASP A 978 -43.40 -21.85 -0.28
N HIS A 979 -42.37 -21.26 0.34
CA HIS A 979 -41.10 -21.94 0.62
C HIS A 979 -40.68 -21.78 2.07
N VAL A 980 -39.95 -22.77 2.56
CA VAL A 980 -39.24 -22.75 3.83
C VAL A 980 -37.75 -22.67 3.52
N TRP A 981 -37.09 -21.68 4.11
CA TRP A 981 -35.67 -21.45 3.97
C TRP A 981 -34.99 -21.60 5.33
N LEU A 982 -34.12 -22.61 5.47
CA LEU A 982 -33.28 -22.84 6.64
C LEU A 982 -31.86 -22.37 6.34
N TYR A 983 -31.29 -21.63 7.28
CA TYR A 983 -29.97 -21.04 7.17
C TYR A 983 -29.17 -21.32 8.44
N ASP A 984 -28.23 -22.26 8.38
CA ASP A 984 -27.25 -22.43 9.44
C ASP A 984 -26.19 -21.34 9.35
N LEU A 985 -26.16 -20.44 10.33
CA LEU A 985 -25.22 -19.32 10.33
C LEU A 985 -23.76 -19.82 10.28
N ARG A 986 -23.44 -21.01 10.81
CA ARG A 986 -22.06 -21.56 10.82
C ARG A 986 -21.44 -21.72 9.43
N THR A 987 -22.26 -21.90 8.40
CA THR A 987 -21.83 -22.15 7.02
C THR A 987 -21.21 -20.94 6.32
N HIS A 988 -21.44 -19.73 6.82
CA HIS A 988 -21.08 -18.53 6.06
C HIS A 988 -19.56 -18.25 6.09
N PRO A 989 -18.87 -18.24 4.93
CA PRO A 989 -17.40 -18.17 4.87
C PRO A 989 -16.81 -16.81 5.28
N SER A 990 -17.60 -15.73 5.23
CA SER A 990 -17.14 -14.35 5.47
C SER A 990 -17.23 -13.89 6.92
N ILE A 991 -17.99 -14.60 7.77
CA ILE A 991 -18.40 -14.07 9.08
C ILE A 991 -17.76 -14.84 10.21
N GLN A 992 -16.95 -14.14 11.01
CA GLN A 992 -16.60 -14.61 12.34
C GLN A 992 -17.77 -14.31 13.26
N TRP A 993 -18.81 -15.15 13.37
CA TRP A 993 -19.98 -14.84 14.23
C TRP A 993 -19.61 -14.50 15.68
N ARG A 994 -18.46 -14.98 16.14
CA ARG A 994 -17.81 -14.58 17.40
C ARG A 994 -17.42 -13.09 17.48
N SER A 995 -17.53 -12.31 16.40
CA SER A 995 -17.33 -10.86 16.40
C SER A 995 -18.59 -10.11 16.82
N LEU A 996 -19.77 -10.72 16.73
CA LEU A 996 -21.00 -10.15 17.29
C LEU A 996 -20.89 -10.03 18.83
N ASP A 997 -20.03 -10.84 19.46
CA ASP A 997 -19.69 -10.72 20.89
C ASP A 997 -19.20 -9.31 21.26
N LEU A 998 -18.60 -8.55 20.32
CA LEU A 998 -18.12 -7.18 20.59
C LEU A 998 -19.23 -6.17 20.88
N TYR A 999 -20.46 -6.48 20.45
CA TYR A 999 -21.63 -5.62 20.63
C TYR A 999 -22.46 -6.03 21.84
N LEU A 1000 -22.14 -7.18 22.47
CA LEU A 1000 -22.81 -7.64 23.68
C LEU A 1000 -22.27 -6.88 24.90
N MET A 1001 -23.18 -6.28 25.67
CA MET A 1001 -22.90 -5.71 26.98
C MET A 1001 -22.82 -6.83 28.04
N ASP A 1002 -22.26 -6.53 29.21
CA ASP A 1002 -22.08 -7.48 30.33
C ASP A 1002 -23.42 -8.02 30.93
N ASP A 1003 -24.58 -7.58 30.43
CA ASP A 1003 -25.93 -7.96 30.89
C ASP A 1003 -26.74 -8.65 29.77
N TRP A 1004 -28.05 -8.84 29.96
CA TRP A 1004 -28.97 -9.30 28.91
C TRP A 1004 -29.03 -8.29 27.75
N ASN A 1005 -28.73 -8.78 26.55
CA ASN A 1005 -28.80 -8.03 25.31
C ASN A 1005 -29.99 -8.52 24.50
N GLN A 1006 -30.80 -7.59 24.01
CA GLN A 1006 -31.87 -7.90 23.08
C GLN A 1006 -31.26 -8.09 21.69
N VAL A 1007 -31.43 -9.28 21.11
CA VAL A 1007 -31.06 -9.58 19.74
C VAL A 1007 -32.35 -9.61 18.92
N GLU A 1008 -32.43 -8.75 17.92
CA GLU A 1008 -33.47 -8.78 16.91
C GLU A 1008 -32.86 -9.17 15.56
N ILE A 1009 -33.50 -10.12 14.89
CA ILE A 1009 -33.12 -10.56 13.55
C ILE A 1009 -34.33 -10.32 12.66
N SER A 1010 -34.18 -9.46 11.64
CA SER A 1010 -35.20 -9.23 10.62
C SER A 1010 -34.75 -9.83 9.29
N CYS A 1011 -35.70 -10.36 8.53
CA CYS A 1011 -35.52 -10.70 7.12
C CYS A 1011 -36.33 -9.71 6.30
N GLU A 1012 -35.66 -8.69 5.79
CA GLU A 1012 -36.27 -7.57 5.07
C GLU A 1012 -36.11 -7.76 3.56
N LYS A 1013 -37.10 -7.28 2.81
CA LYS A 1013 -37.06 -7.28 1.35
C LYS A 1013 -36.60 -5.91 0.85
N ILE A 1014 -35.49 -5.85 0.12
CA ILE A 1014 -34.91 -4.58 -0.33
C ILE A 1014 -35.52 -4.11 -1.67
N LEU A 1015 -35.68 -5.04 -2.63
CA LEU A 1015 -36.02 -4.77 -4.04
C LEU A 1015 -36.91 -5.89 -4.60
N GLY A 1016 -37.80 -5.60 -5.57
CA GLY A 1016 -38.60 -6.60 -6.30
C GLY A 1016 -40.07 -6.77 -5.86
N ALA A 1017 -40.76 -7.83 -6.33
CA ALA A 1017 -42.23 -7.92 -6.33
C ALA A 1017 -42.93 -7.94 -4.96
N SER A 1018 -44.01 -7.17 -4.84
CA SER A 1018 -44.85 -6.99 -3.64
C SER A 1018 -45.52 -8.25 -3.08
N ASN A 1019 -45.43 -9.40 -3.76
CA ASN A 1019 -46.32 -10.54 -3.53
C ASN A 1019 -45.67 -11.66 -2.70
N VAL A 1020 -44.47 -11.42 -2.16
CA VAL A 1020 -43.79 -12.35 -1.24
C VAL A 1020 -43.63 -11.67 0.12
N THR A 1021 -44.04 -12.36 1.17
CA THR A 1021 -43.94 -11.88 2.56
C THR A 1021 -43.29 -12.94 3.44
N VAL A 1022 -42.55 -12.52 4.46
CA VAL A 1022 -42.08 -13.46 5.49
C VAL A 1022 -43.25 -13.72 6.44
N SER A 1023 -43.84 -14.91 6.31
CA SER A 1023 -45.01 -15.30 7.10
C SER A 1023 -44.64 -15.74 8.52
N TRP A 1024 -43.51 -16.44 8.65
CA TRP A 1024 -42.99 -16.95 9.91
C TRP A 1024 -41.47 -16.93 9.94
N CYS A 1025 -40.94 -16.66 11.12
CA CYS A 1025 -39.53 -16.67 11.46
C CYS A 1025 -39.29 -17.71 12.57
N GLY A 1026 -38.17 -18.42 12.51
CA GLY A 1026 -37.77 -19.40 13.51
C GLY A 1026 -36.30 -19.27 13.85
N VAL A 1027 -35.97 -19.44 15.13
CA VAL A 1027 -34.60 -19.53 15.64
C VAL A 1027 -34.40 -20.84 16.41
N HIS A 1028 -33.35 -21.57 16.07
CA HIS A 1028 -32.91 -22.75 16.80
C HIS A 1028 -31.48 -22.56 17.29
N VAL A 1029 -31.25 -22.82 18.57
CA VAL A 1029 -29.95 -22.67 19.21
C VAL A 1029 -29.30 -24.05 19.36
N ILE A 1030 -28.07 -24.15 18.87
CA ILE A 1030 -27.32 -25.40 18.90
C ILE A 1030 -26.80 -25.64 20.33
N LYS A 1031 -27.50 -26.52 21.04
CA LYS A 1031 -27.31 -26.80 22.47
C LYS A 1031 -25.93 -27.37 22.82
N GLN A 1032 -25.25 -27.99 21.85
CA GLN A 1032 -23.91 -28.57 22.06
C GLN A 1032 -22.79 -27.53 22.09
N GLU A 1033 -22.98 -26.40 21.40
CA GLU A 1033 -21.98 -25.33 21.28
C GLU A 1033 -22.30 -24.11 22.14
N THR A 1034 -23.51 -24.06 22.69
CA THR A 1034 -24.08 -22.87 23.32
C THR A 1034 -24.57 -23.15 24.73
N ASN A 1035 -24.25 -22.26 25.69
CA ASN A 1035 -24.76 -22.38 27.06
C ASN A 1035 -26.21 -21.87 27.12
N MET A 1036 -27.17 -22.79 27.19
CA MET A 1036 -28.60 -22.47 27.25
C MET A 1036 -29.03 -21.64 28.48
N LYS A 1037 -28.16 -21.44 29.49
CA LYS A 1037 -28.44 -20.53 30.63
C LYS A 1037 -28.31 -19.05 30.28
N ASP A 1038 -27.66 -18.76 29.16
CA ASP A 1038 -27.32 -17.40 28.72
C ASP A 1038 -28.23 -16.93 27.59
N ILE A 1039 -29.37 -17.63 27.39
CA ILE A 1039 -30.34 -17.39 26.32
C ILE A 1039 -31.74 -17.45 26.89
N LEU A 1040 -32.56 -16.47 26.53
CA LEU A 1040 -33.99 -16.44 26.82
C LEU A 1040 -34.75 -16.06 25.55
N PHE A 1041 -35.87 -16.75 25.29
CA PHE A 1041 -36.79 -16.40 24.18
C PHE A 1041 -37.96 -15.52 24.64
N ALA A 1042 -37.98 -15.16 25.92
CA ALA A 1042 -38.92 -14.22 26.51
C ALA A 1042 -38.13 -13.12 27.22
N ASP A 1043 -38.75 -11.94 27.35
CA ASP A 1043 -38.14 -10.80 28.03
C ASP A 1043 -37.75 -11.16 29.48
N PRO A 1044 -36.48 -10.94 29.89
CA PRO A 1044 -36.03 -11.18 31.25
C PRO A 1044 -36.69 -10.27 32.31
N ASP A 1045 -37.28 -9.13 31.94
CA ASP A 1045 -37.96 -8.22 32.89
C ASP A 1045 -39.36 -7.78 32.41
N PRO A 1046 -40.41 -8.57 32.67
CA PRO A 1046 -41.76 -8.25 32.24
C PRO A 1046 -42.43 -7.12 33.04
N ASP A 1047 -41.85 -6.64 34.16
CA ASP A 1047 -42.51 -5.72 35.11
C ASP A 1047 -42.16 -4.22 34.90
N LEU A 1048 -41.44 -3.86 33.83
CA LEU A 1048 -41.19 -2.47 33.42
C LEU A 1048 -42.18 -2.03 32.33
N ASP A 1049 -43.46 -1.99 32.68
CA ASP A 1049 -44.54 -1.49 31.82
C ASP A 1049 -44.49 0.05 31.70
N SER A 1050 -44.20 0.51 30.47
CA SER A 1050 -44.52 1.81 29.86
C SER A 1050 -44.62 3.06 30.75
N SER A 1051 -43.49 3.68 31.11
CA SER A 1051 -43.41 5.14 31.21
C SER A 1051 -41.97 5.60 31.30
N LEU A 1052 -41.33 5.87 30.15
CA LEU A 1052 -40.24 6.83 29.92
C LEU A 1052 -39.71 6.56 28.51
N HIS A 1053 -39.60 7.61 27.68
CA HIS A 1053 -39.13 7.61 26.29
C HIS A 1053 -40.18 7.35 25.18
N SER A 1054 -41.24 8.15 25.19
CA SER A 1054 -41.68 8.76 23.93
C SER A 1054 -42.09 10.20 24.20
N GLU A 1055 -41.13 11.13 24.18
CA GLU A 1055 -41.42 12.55 23.98
C GLU A 1055 -41.94 12.72 22.54
N LYS A 1056 -43.22 12.37 22.34
CA LYS A 1056 -43.99 12.87 21.20
C LYS A 1056 -44.33 14.32 21.53
N ILE A 1057 -43.75 15.20 20.74
CA ILE A 1057 -44.06 16.63 20.71
C ILE A 1057 -45.53 16.76 20.29
N ASP A 1058 -46.39 17.10 21.26
CA ASP A 1058 -47.75 17.57 21.02
C ASP A 1058 -47.70 18.88 20.25
N ILE A 1059 -48.17 18.86 19.00
CA ILE A 1059 -48.66 20.05 18.30
C ILE A 1059 -50.16 19.84 18.11
N ASP A 1060 -50.92 20.40 19.04
CA ASP A 1060 -52.35 20.63 18.93
C ASP A 1060 -52.65 21.50 17.70
N LEU A 1061 -53.30 20.92 16.70
CA LEU A 1061 -54.19 21.65 15.79
C LEU A 1061 -55.41 20.76 15.45
N ASP A 1062 -56.39 20.81 16.35
CA ASP A 1062 -57.80 20.56 16.03
C ASP A 1062 -58.28 21.56 14.98
N THR A 1063 -58.74 21.10 13.81
CA THR A 1063 -60.15 21.20 13.35
C THR A 1063 -60.30 20.80 11.89
N ASP A 1064 -61.33 19.98 11.68
CA ASP A 1064 -61.85 19.45 10.42
C ASP A 1064 -62.07 20.50 9.31
N GLY A 1065 -61.77 20.12 8.07
CA GLY A 1065 -62.06 20.92 6.88
C GLY A 1065 -61.71 20.19 5.58
N GLU A 1066 -62.73 19.53 5.03
CA GLU A 1066 -62.89 18.86 3.74
C GLU A 1066 -62.01 19.26 2.53
N GLU A 1067 -61.63 18.23 1.77
CA GLU A 1067 -61.49 18.15 0.31
C GLU A 1067 -61.14 19.43 -0.48
N SER A 1068 -59.90 19.52 -0.94
CA SER A 1068 -59.62 19.56 -2.40
C SER A 1068 -58.13 19.55 -2.69
N THR A 1069 -57.75 18.51 -3.43
CA THR A 1069 -56.50 18.33 -4.17
C THR A 1069 -56.16 19.54 -5.04
N LYS A 1070 -55.01 20.18 -4.79
CA LYS A 1070 -54.23 20.94 -5.78
C LYS A 1070 -52.74 20.90 -5.41
N SER A 1071 -52.04 20.00 -6.09
CA SER A 1071 -50.70 20.18 -6.67
C SER A 1071 -49.80 21.27 -6.05
N ILE A 1072 -48.79 20.84 -5.28
CA ILE A 1072 -47.49 21.51 -5.26
C ILE A 1072 -46.49 20.45 -5.73
N GLU A 1073 -46.26 20.47 -7.04
CA GLU A 1073 -45.02 20.00 -7.67
C GLU A 1073 -43.90 20.88 -7.09
N ASP A 1074 -42.88 20.25 -6.50
CA ASP A 1074 -41.47 20.69 -6.53
C ASP A 1074 -40.68 19.90 -5.48
N SER A 1075 -40.03 18.83 -5.95
CA SER A 1075 -38.78 18.21 -5.45
C SER A 1075 -38.73 16.69 -5.72
N GLN A 1076 -39.00 16.28 -6.96
CA GLN A 1076 -38.45 15.04 -7.50
C GLN A 1076 -37.07 15.36 -8.10
N TYR A 1077 -36.04 15.27 -7.26
CA TYR A 1077 -34.64 15.19 -7.67
C TYR A 1077 -34.00 14.16 -6.77
N CYS A 1078 -34.05 12.89 -7.21
CA CYS A 1078 -33.21 11.74 -6.83
C CYS A 1078 -34.04 10.50 -7.19
N ASN A 1079 -33.84 9.98 -8.41
CA ASN A 1079 -34.07 8.59 -8.87
C ASN A 1079 -34.22 8.60 -10.39
N LEU A 1080 -33.12 8.86 -11.09
CA LEU A 1080 -32.95 8.57 -12.51
C LEU A 1080 -31.52 8.02 -12.66
N VAL A 1081 -31.32 6.78 -12.23
CA VAL A 1081 -30.33 5.90 -12.82
C VAL A 1081 -31.13 4.70 -13.27
N ASP A 1082 -31.23 4.59 -14.58
CA ASP A 1082 -31.96 3.57 -15.32
C ASP A 1082 -31.43 2.17 -15.02
N ASP A 1083 -32.29 1.28 -14.52
CA ASP A 1083 -32.09 -0.17 -14.60
C ASP A 1083 -33.31 -0.80 -15.27
N ASN A 1084 -33.41 -0.56 -16.58
CA ASN A 1084 -34.24 -1.33 -17.50
C ASN A 1084 -33.30 -2.16 -18.37
N CYS A 1085 -32.99 -3.42 -18.01
CA CYS A 1085 -32.38 -4.37 -18.95
C CYS A 1085 -32.39 -5.84 -18.51
N TYR A 1086 -33.53 -6.44 -18.12
CA TYR A 1086 -33.69 -7.89 -18.25
C TYR A 1086 -35.13 -8.23 -18.66
N ILE A 1087 -35.33 -8.42 -19.96
CA ILE A 1087 -36.57 -8.90 -20.56
C ILE A 1087 -36.56 -10.43 -20.46
N ASN A 1088 -37.42 -10.97 -19.59
CA ASN A 1088 -37.68 -12.41 -19.48
C ASN A 1088 -38.50 -12.90 -20.68
N PHE A 1089 -37.97 -13.93 -21.36
CA PHE A 1089 -38.59 -14.59 -22.50
C PHE A 1089 -39.48 -15.75 -22.03
N GLU A 1090 -40.79 -15.62 -22.17
CA GLU A 1090 -41.68 -16.77 -22.32
C GLU A 1090 -42.47 -16.67 -23.63
N THR A 1091 -42.20 -17.65 -24.49
CA THR A 1091 -42.94 -18.19 -25.65
C THR A 1091 -43.75 -17.27 -26.58
N PRO A 1092 -43.52 -17.36 -27.91
CA PRO A 1092 -44.09 -16.47 -28.90
C PRO A 1092 -45.49 -16.91 -29.34
N ASP A 1093 -46.47 -16.00 -29.26
CA ASP A 1093 -47.39 -15.67 -30.36
C ASP A 1093 -48.53 -14.78 -29.84
N ARG A 1094 -48.76 -13.67 -30.53
CA ARG A 1094 -49.80 -12.64 -30.30
C ARG A 1094 -49.65 -11.77 -29.05
N GLN A 1095 -48.82 -10.73 -29.13
CA GLN A 1095 -49.18 -9.37 -28.67
C GLN A 1095 -48.21 -8.26 -29.11
N MET A 1096 -47.50 -8.42 -30.23
CA MET A 1096 -46.52 -7.42 -30.71
C MET A 1096 -47.10 -6.37 -31.68
N GLU A 1097 -48.38 -6.47 -32.07
CA GLU A 1097 -49.03 -5.49 -32.97
C GLU A 1097 -49.81 -4.37 -32.26
N GLU A 1098 -50.02 -4.42 -30.94
CA GLU A 1098 -50.78 -3.35 -30.26
C GLU A 1098 -49.90 -2.28 -29.59
N TRP A 1099 -48.61 -2.53 -29.36
CA TRP A 1099 -47.76 -1.58 -28.64
C TRP A 1099 -46.96 -0.62 -29.55
N TRP A 1100 -46.85 -0.93 -30.85
CA TRP A 1100 -46.22 -0.02 -31.82
C TRP A 1100 -47.12 1.16 -32.26
N ASN A 1101 -48.41 1.14 -31.94
CA ASN A 1101 -49.35 2.20 -32.37
C ASN A 1101 -49.73 3.23 -31.29
N ILE A 1102 -49.27 3.08 -30.04
CA ILE A 1102 -49.61 4.06 -28.98
C ILE A 1102 -48.50 5.11 -28.78
N SER A 1103 -47.26 4.83 -29.16
CA SER A 1103 -46.13 5.75 -28.95
C SER A 1103 -45.91 6.80 -30.05
N LYS A 1104 -46.77 6.88 -31.09
CA LYS A 1104 -46.65 7.87 -32.17
C LYS A 1104 -47.68 9.01 -32.14
N GLU A 1105 -48.52 9.08 -31.11
CA GLU A 1105 -49.55 10.12 -31.00
C GLU A 1105 -49.26 11.23 -29.97
N ALA A 1106 -48.10 11.22 -29.31
CA ALA A 1106 -47.77 12.22 -28.29
C ALA A 1106 -46.68 13.21 -28.72
N GLU A 1107 -46.60 13.63 -29.99
CA GLU A 1107 -45.78 14.79 -30.37
C GLU A 1107 -46.09 15.28 -31.80
N ASN A 1108 -47.23 15.96 -31.97
CA ASN A 1108 -47.35 17.00 -33.00
C ASN A 1108 -48.47 17.98 -32.67
N ASN A 1109 -48.09 18.98 -31.88
CA ASN A 1109 -48.24 20.39 -32.20
C ASN A 1109 -49.25 20.79 -33.30
N ARG A 1110 -50.11 21.74 -32.89
CA ARG A 1110 -50.69 22.88 -33.63
C ARG A 1110 -52.14 22.82 -34.09
N VAL A 1111 -52.92 23.66 -33.38
CA VAL A 1111 -53.73 24.78 -33.89
C VAL A 1111 -54.83 24.46 -34.92
N VAL A 1112 -56.06 24.43 -34.40
CA VAL A 1112 -57.26 25.20 -34.81
C VAL A 1112 -57.37 25.61 -36.29
N CYS A 1113 -58.39 25.10 -37.00
CA CYS A 1113 -59.49 25.88 -37.61
C CYS A 1113 -60.24 25.10 -38.72
N HIS A 1114 -61.51 24.82 -38.43
CA HIS A 1114 -62.69 24.98 -39.27
C HIS A 1114 -62.96 24.14 -40.54
N THR A 1115 -64.29 23.93 -40.68
CA THR A 1115 -65.12 23.60 -41.85
C THR A 1115 -65.26 22.13 -42.28
N GLU A 1116 -66.21 21.48 -41.61
CA GLU A 1116 -67.52 21.09 -42.17
C GLU A 1116 -67.59 20.45 -43.57
N MET A 1117 -68.31 19.32 -43.55
CA MET A 1117 -69.38 18.94 -44.48
C MET A 1117 -69.03 18.15 -45.76
N ASP A 1118 -69.39 16.87 -45.66
CA ASP A 1118 -70.38 16.20 -46.51
C ASP A 1118 -69.96 15.60 -47.87
N GLN A 1119 -70.47 14.37 -48.02
CA GLN A 1119 -71.06 13.78 -49.22
C GLN A 1119 -70.19 13.04 -50.27
N ASN A 1120 -70.60 11.77 -50.40
CA ASN A 1120 -70.97 11.06 -51.63
C ASN A 1120 -69.92 10.23 -52.40
N GLN A 1121 -70.24 8.92 -52.45
CA GLN A 1121 -70.44 8.10 -53.64
C GLN A 1121 -69.52 8.34 -54.85
N ASP A 1122 -68.72 7.32 -55.24
CA ASP A 1122 -69.11 6.38 -56.31
C ASP A 1122 -68.03 5.30 -56.55
N LYS A 1123 -68.52 4.07 -56.77
CA LYS A 1123 -68.06 3.02 -57.70
C LYS A 1123 -66.55 2.87 -57.99
N ASN A 1124 -66.01 1.69 -57.63
CA ASN A 1124 -65.46 0.74 -58.61
C ASN A 1124 -65.45 -0.70 -58.07
N LEU A 1125 -66.23 -1.54 -58.78
CA LEU A 1125 -66.28 -3.01 -58.86
C LEU A 1125 -64.89 -3.56 -59.28
N LEU A 1126 -64.37 -4.76 -58.93
CA LEU A 1126 -64.89 -6.15 -58.80
C LEU A 1126 -63.72 -7.05 -58.25
N PRO A 1127 -63.86 -8.38 -57.99
CA PRO A 1127 -63.65 -8.97 -56.66
C PRO A 1127 -62.64 -10.13 -56.59
N GLU A 1128 -62.52 -10.66 -55.37
CA GLU A 1128 -62.11 -12.01 -54.92
C GLU A 1128 -61.93 -13.11 -56.00
N LYS A 1129 -60.77 -13.78 -55.94
CA LYS A 1129 -60.72 -15.25 -55.88
C LYS A 1129 -59.36 -15.77 -55.38
N THR A 1130 -59.47 -16.55 -54.33
CA THR A 1130 -58.50 -17.46 -53.70
C THR A 1130 -57.99 -18.50 -54.69
N LEU A 1131 -56.67 -18.68 -54.77
CA LEU A 1131 -56.02 -19.80 -55.47
C LEU A 1131 -55.37 -20.71 -54.43
N TYR A 1132 -55.97 -21.89 -54.24
CA TYR A 1132 -55.34 -23.05 -53.61
C TYR A 1132 -54.69 -23.94 -54.69
N SER A 1133 -53.58 -24.53 -54.29
CA SER A 1133 -52.90 -25.74 -54.82
C SER A 1133 -53.64 -26.58 -55.85
N VAL A 1134 -52.97 -26.85 -56.98
CA VAL A 1134 -53.22 -28.01 -57.85
C VAL A 1134 -51.87 -28.62 -58.23
N THR A 1135 -51.73 -29.88 -57.83
CA THR A 1135 -50.87 -30.92 -58.39
C THR A 1135 -51.34 -31.32 -59.79
N GLU A 1136 -50.42 -31.50 -60.74
CA GLU A 1136 -50.38 -32.55 -61.78
C GLU A 1136 -49.56 -32.08 -62.98
N ASP A 1137 -48.63 -32.94 -63.39
CA ASP A 1137 -48.14 -33.14 -64.75
C ASP A 1137 -47.78 -31.91 -65.59
N SER A 1138 -46.47 -31.69 -65.76
CA SER A 1138 -45.81 -31.62 -67.07
C SER A 1138 -44.39 -31.04 -66.96
N LEU A 1139 -43.43 -31.81 -66.44
CA LEU A 1139 -42.03 -31.70 -66.88
C LEU A 1139 -41.43 -33.10 -67.01
N PHE A 1140 -41.89 -33.78 -68.05
CA PHE A 1140 -41.30 -34.99 -68.60
C PHE A 1140 -39.86 -34.71 -69.06
N SER A 1141 -38.93 -35.53 -68.54
CA SER A 1141 -37.79 -36.14 -69.24
C SER A 1141 -36.73 -35.24 -69.88
N LEU A 1142 -35.58 -35.08 -69.20
CA LEU A 1142 -34.26 -35.12 -69.83
C LEU A 1142 -33.24 -35.80 -68.89
N TYR A 1143 -32.93 -37.07 -69.23
CA TYR A 1143 -31.69 -37.83 -69.02
C TYR A 1143 -31.19 -38.06 -67.57
N LEU A 1144 -31.49 -39.22 -66.98
CA LEU A 1144 -30.76 -40.51 -67.06
C LEU A 1144 -29.82 -40.71 -65.86
N GLU A 1145 -30.40 -41.24 -64.77
CA GLU A 1145 -29.76 -42.29 -63.98
C GLU A 1145 -29.61 -43.51 -64.90
N ASP A 1146 -28.39 -44.04 -65.04
CA ASP A 1146 -28.17 -45.45 -64.73
C ASP A 1146 -26.71 -45.89 -64.92
N ILE A 1147 -26.37 -46.94 -64.16
CA ILE A 1147 -25.23 -47.85 -64.28
C ILE A 1147 -23.92 -47.43 -63.58
N GLY A 1148 -23.82 -47.82 -62.31
CA GLY A 1148 -23.22 -49.13 -62.00
C GLY A 1148 -21.71 -49.30 -62.24
N SER A 1149 -20.99 -49.35 -61.12
CA SER A 1149 -19.86 -50.27 -60.84
C SER A 1149 -19.23 -51.05 -62.01
N VAL A 1150 -17.99 -50.71 -62.35
CA VAL A 1150 -17.04 -51.65 -62.97
C VAL A 1150 -15.70 -51.58 -62.25
N LYS A 1151 -15.45 -52.60 -61.44
CA LYS A 1151 -14.10 -53.10 -61.14
C LYS A 1151 -13.64 -53.96 -62.32
N ALA A 1152 -12.47 -53.68 -62.87
CA ALA A 1152 -11.56 -54.61 -63.57
C ALA A 1152 -10.31 -53.80 -63.96
N SER A 1153 -9.19 -53.93 -63.25
CA SER A 1153 -8.11 -54.87 -63.56
C SER A 1153 -7.40 -54.62 -64.90
N GLY A 1154 -6.13 -54.24 -64.80
CA GLY A 1154 -5.09 -54.69 -65.73
C GLY A 1154 -4.67 -53.70 -66.80
N SER A 1155 -3.49 -53.10 -66.62
CA SER A 1155 -2.38 -53.28 -67.57
C SER A 1155 -1.10 -52.66 -67.03
N ASN A 1156 -0.15 -53.53 -66.70
CA ASN A 1156 1.26 -53.20 -66.73
C ASN A 1156 1.63 -52.84 -68.18
N SER A 1157 2.10 -51.62 -68.41
CA SER A 1157 2.98 -51.30 -69.53
C SER A 1157 4.04 -50.31 -69.07
N SER A 1158 5.20 -50.86 -68.76
CA SER A 1158 6.52 -50.24 -68.93
C SER A 1158 6.66 -49.58 -70.31
N ILE A 1159 7.64 -48.66 -70.41
CA ILE A 1159 8.13 -47.91 -71.60
C ILE A 1159 7.53 -46.49 -71.61
N LEU A 1160 8.26 -45.45 -71.20
CA LEU A 1160 9.39 -44.88 -71.94
C LEU A 1160 10.52 -44.39 -71.02
N VAL A 1161 11.69 -44.98 -71.22
CA VAL A 1161 12.99 -44.32 -71.02
C VAL A 1161 13.15 -43.33 -72.17
N VAL A 1162 13.38 -42.05 -71.86
CA VAL A 1162 13.88 -41.05 -72.81
C VAL A 1162 15.27 -40.64 -72.36
N ASP A 1163 16.22 -40.84 -73.27
CA ASP A 1163 17.65 -40.66 -73.15
C ASP A 1163 18.12 -39.19 -73.12
N HIS A 1164 19.20 -38.98 -72.37
CA HIS A 1164 20.39 -38.16 -72.66
C HIS A 1164 20.39 -36.60 -72.61
N PRO A 1165 21.57 -36.00 -72.33
CA PRO A 1165 21.72 -34.73 -71.64
C PRO A 1165 22.02 -33.55 -72.57
N VAL A 1166 21.66 -32.34 -72.15
CA VAL A 1166 22.07 -31.11 -72.84
C VAL A 1166 22.53 -30.06 -71.83
N LYS A 1167 23.86 -29.88 -71.78
CA LYS A 1167 24.52 -28.60 -71.55
C LYS A 1167 23.99 -27.59 -72.57
N ASN A 1168 23.57 -26.40 -72.15
CA ASN A 1168 23.87 -25.17 -72.88
C ASN A 1168 23.68 -23.92 -72.01
N GLN A 1169 24.71 -23.08 -72.09
CA GLN A 1169 24.75 -21.68 -71.70
C GLN A 1169 23.84 -20.84 -72.61
N PRO A 1170 23.45 -19.64 -72.15
CA PRO A 1170 24.07 -18.40 -72.65
C PRO A 1170 24.50 -17.50 -71.47
N GLN A 1171 25.74 -17.01 -71.41
CA GLN A 1171 26.25 -15.77 -72.01
C GLN A 1171 25.46 -14.48 -71.68
N SER A 1172 25.90 -13.79 -70.62
CA SER A 1172 26.16 -12.33 -70.56
C SER A 1172 27.13 -12.08 -69.38
N GLN A 1173 28.42 -11.83 -69.62
CA GLN A 1173 29.09 -10.51 -69.52
C GLN A 1173 28.51 -9.63 -68.39
N VAL A 1174 29.22 -9.31 -67.31
CA VAL A 1174 30.29 -8.29 -67.25
C VAL A 1174 31.30 -8.57 -66.10
N THR A 1175 32.56 -8.28 -66.42
CA THR A 1175 33.85 -8.24 -65.68
C THR A 1175 33.85 -7.79 -64.21
N GLY A 1176 34.54 -8.48 -63.29
CA GLY A 1176 35.89 -8.17 -62.75
C GLY A 1176 35.78 -8.04 -61.20
N PHE A 1177 36.61 -8.54 -60.30
CA PHE A 1177 38.07 -8.74 -60.22
C PHE A 1177 38.40 -9.83 -59.17
N ILE A 1178 39.38 -10.70 -59.51
CA ILE A 1178 40.46 -11.28 -58.67
C ILE A 1178 40.07 -12.07 -57.39
N GLN A 1179 39.96 -13.41 -57.51
CA GLN A 1179 40.95 -14.46 -57.15
C GLN A 1179 40.89 -14.95 -55.70
N THR A 1180 40.40 -16.17 -55.53
CA THR A 1180 40.71 -17.08 -54.42
C THR A 1180 41.27 -18.39 -54.99
N PRO A 1181 42.17 -19.08 -54.26
CA PRO A 1181 43.19 -19.90 -54.86
C PRO A 1181 42.75 -21.33 -55.11
N ASN A 1182 43.44 -21.89 -56.11
CA ASN A 1182 43.30 -23.21 -56.66
C ASN A 1182 44.42 -24.11 -56.11
N VAL A 1183 44.17 -25.42 -56.16
CA VAL A 1183 45.16 -26.49 -56.42
C VAL A 1183 45.96 -27.07 -55.22
N GLN A 1184 45.56 -28.32 -54.94
CA GLN A 1184 46.35 -29.55 -54.72
C GLN A 1184 47.13 -29.79 -53.43
N GLU A 1185 46.72 -30.90 -52.81
CA GLU A 1185 47.57 -31.88 -52.11
C GLU A 1185 48.83 -32.25 -52.91
N PRO A 1186 49.98 -32.42 -52.23
CA PRO A 1186 50.43 -33.80 -52.03
C PRO A 1186 51.11 -34.08 -50.67
N ARG A 1187 50.84 -35.30 -50.18
CA ARG A 1187 51.69 -36.28 -49.46
C ARG A 1187 52.82 -35.86 -48.49
N THR A 1188 52.80 -36.62 -47.39
CA THR A 1188 53.90 -37.17 -46.55
C THR A 1188 54.45 -36.37 -45.35
N THR A 1189 53.93 -36.74 -44.19
CA THR A 1189 54.59 -37.03 -42.90
C THR A 1189 56.12 -37.02 -42.84
N VAL A 1190 56.70 -36.13 -42.01
CA VAL A 1190 57.76 -36.43 -41.02
C VAL A 1190 57.67 -35.41 -39.87
N SER A 1191 57.75 -35.92 -38.64
CA SER A 1191 57.87 -35.19 -37.37
C SER A 1191 59.16 -34.37 -37.24
N MET A 1192 59.14 -33.29 -36.46
CA MET A 1192 60.01 -33.15 -35.29
C MET A 1192 59.64 -31.94 -34.43
N ASP A 1193 59.81 -32.16 -33.14
CA ASP A 1193 59.56 -31.31 -31.99
C ASP A 1193 60.41 -30.03 -31.88
N HIS A 1194 59.90 -29.17 -31.00
CA HIS A 1194 60.61 -28.31 -30.05
C HIS A 1194 61.11 -26.91 -30.47
N LYS A 1195 60.53 -25.97 -29.70
CA LYS A 1195 61.14 -24.81 -29.02
C LYS A 1195 61.26 -23.46 -29.74
N VAL A 1196 60.38 -22.55 -29.29
CA VAL A 1196 60.69 -21.31 -28.54
C VAL A 1196 61.52 -20.20 -29.22
N THR A 1197 60.80 -19.08 -29.44
CA THR A 1197 61.17 -17.64 -29.40
C THR A 1197 61.79 -16.90 -30.59
N ARG A 1198 61.20 -15.70 -30.77
CA ARG A 1198 61.70 -14.41 -31.30
C ARG A 1198 61.73 -14.18 -32.81
N GLY A 1199 61.15 -13.03 -33.21
CA GLY A 1199 61.67 -12.21 -34.32
C GLY A 1199 60.63 -11.63 -35.30
N GLU A 1200 60.22 -10.39 -35.04
CA GLU A 1200 60.15 -9.25 -36.01
C GLU A 1200 59.20 -9.26 -37.25
N SER A 1201 58.24 -8.31 -37.21
CA SER A 1201 57.78 -7.30 -38.21
C SER A 1201 57.84 -7.61 -39.73
N PRO A 1202 56.84 -7.19 -40.55
CA PRO A 1202 56.74 -5.76 -40.95
C PRO A 1202 55.36 -5.19 -41.37
N GLN A 1203 55.27 -3.86 -41.30
CA GLN A 1203 54.62 -2.90 -42.23
C GLN A 1203 53.13 -3.02 -42.58
N LYS A 1204 52.37 -1.96 -42.23
CA LYS A 1204 51.56 -1.20 -43.20
C LYS A 1204 51.31 0.24 -42.74
N THR A 1205 51.50 1.12 -43.70
CA THR A 1205 51.44 2.58 -43.74
C THR A 1205 50.01 3.10 -43.91
N ASN A 1206 49.64 4.16 -43.19
CA ASN A 1206 48.63 5.12 -43.61
C ASN A 1206 49.08 6.53 -43.24
N SER A 1207 48.88 7.43 -44.18
CA SER A 1207 49.36 8.80 -44.28
C SER A 1207 48.38 9.84 -43.72
N THR A 1208 48.92 11.04 -43.50
CA THR A 1208 48.27 12.38 -43.51
C THR A 1208 47.32 12.77 -42.37
N MET A 1209 47.81 13.57 -41.42
CA MET A 1209 47.56 15.03 -41.37
C MET A 1209 48.51 15.70 -40.36
N GLU A 1210 49.37 16.60 -40.86
CA GLU A 1210 50.19 17.52 -40.07
C GLU A 1210 49.38 18.79 -39.74
N LEU A 1211 49.58 19.35 -38.54
CA LEU A 1211 49.62 20.78 -38.16
C LEU A 1211 50.02 20.85 -36.66
N PRO A 1212 50.66 21.92 -36.17
CA PRO A 1212 52.01 21.79 -35.62
C PRO A 1212 52.16 22.18 -34.13
N THR A 1213 53.26 21.70 -33.55
CA THR A 1213 54.04 22.22 -32.40
C THR A 1213 53.41 23.29 -31.51
N THR A 1214 53.22 22.96 -30.23
CA THR A 1214 53.42 23.89 -29.10
C THR A 1214 53.65 23.13 -27.77
N ILE A 1215 54.57 22.16 -27.76
CA ILE A 1215 55.16 21.63 -26.50
C ILE A 1215 56.45 22.38 -26.13
N ASP A 1216 56.99 23.19 -27.05
CA ASP A 1216 58.01 24.21 -26.73
C ASP A 1216 57.46 25.46 -26.04
N SER A 1217 56.16 25.49 -25.68
CA SER A 1217 55.56 26.58 -24.90
C SER A 1217 55.33 26.27 -23.42
N LEU A 1218 55.69 25.08 -22.93
CA LEU A 1218 55.71 24.76 -21.49
C LEU A 1218 57.11 24.47 -20.93
N LYS A 1219 58.17 24.71 -21.73
CA LYS A 1219 59.56 24.84 -21.25
C LYS A 1219 60.09 26.29 -21.25
N LYS A 1220 59.24 27.29 -21.45
CA LYS A 1220 59.62 28.72 -21.38
C LYS A 1220 58.50 29.60 -20.82
N GLN A 1221 58.32 29.58 -19.50
CA GLN A 1221 57.81 30.71 -18.72
C GLN A 1221 58.06 30.49 -17.22
N THR A 1222 59.31 30.68 -16.80
CA THR A 1222 59.69 31.24 -15.49
C THR A 1222 61.15 31.65 -15.59
N ASN A 1223 61.33 32.89 -16.06
CA ASN A 1223 62.58 33.62 -15.87
C ASN A 1223 62.77 33.83 -14.37
N LEU A 1224 63.72 33.11 -13.77
CA LEU A 1224 64.50 33.62 -12.66
C LEU A 1224 65.97 33.45 -13.06
N THR A 1225 66.43 34.40 -13.86
CA THR A 1225 67.84 34.73 -14.01
C THR A 1225 68.40 35.07 -12.63
N ILE A 1226 69.13 34.14 -12.04
CA ILE A 1226 70.18 34.49 -11.08
C ILE A 1226 71.34 34.93 -11.97
N ASN A 1227 71.65 36.23 -11.91
CA ASN A 1227 72.62 36.87 -12.79
C ASN A 1227 74.03 36.39 -12.41
N ASP A 1228 74.94 36.26 -13.38
CA ASP A 1228 76.34 35.86 -13.11
C ASP A 1228 77.04 36.81 -12.11
N ALA A 1229 76.53 38.04 -11.93
CA ALA A 1229 76.98 38.95 -10.88
C ALA A 1229 76.68 38.46 -9.45
N ASP A 1230 75.62 37.69 -9.23
CA ASP A 1230 75.28 37.11 -7.91
C ASP A 1230 76.10 35.84 -7.62
N MET A 1231 76.45 35.08 -8.65
CA MET A 1231 77.40 33.94 -8.56
C MET A 1231 78.84 34.44 -8.43
N GLU A 1232 79.27 35.47 -9.15
CA GLU A 1232 80.57 36.11 -8.95
C GLU A 1232 80.65 36.81 -7.58
N ALA A 1233 79.57 37.40 -7.05
CA ALA A 1233 79.59 37.92 -5.69
C ALA A 1233 79.69 36.80 -4.64
N PHE A 1234 79.07 35.64 -4.87
CA PHE A 1234 79.19 34.47 -4.00
C PHE A 1234 80.60 33.86 -4.03
N TYR A 1235 81.23 33.78 -5.21
CA TYR A 1235 82.63 33.37 -5.33
C TYR A 1235 83.62 34.46 -4.86
N ALA A 1236 83.31 35.75 -5.03
CA ALA A 1236 84.16 36.86 -4.57
C ALA A 1236 84.16 37.04 -3.05
N VAL A 1237 83.11 36.58 -2.34
CA VAL A 1237 83.13 36.54 -0.86
C VAL A 1237 83.87 35.28 -0.36
N LEU A 1238 83.81 34.16 -1.08
CA LEU A 1238 84.58 32.96 -0.75
C LEU A 1238 86.08 33.06 -1.09
N ASP A 1239 86.45 33.90 -2.07
CA ASP A 1239 87.85 34.22 -2.38
C ASP A 1239 88.43 35.39 -1.53
N ALA A 1240 87.60 36.09 -0.74
CA ALA A 1240 88.04 37.25 0.09
C ALA A 1240 88.33 36.93 1.57
N GLU A 1241 88.13 35.69 2.03
CA GLU A 1241 88.70 35.20 3.29
C GLU A 1241 89.54 33.95 3.01
N THR A 1242 90.83 34.14 2.69
CA THR A 1242 91.96 33.24 3.06
C THR A 1242 93.25 33.68 2.35
N SER A 1243 93.74 34.87 2.72
CA SER A 1243 95.15 35.24 2.48
C SER A 1243 95.77 35.79 3.76
N ASP A 1244 95.96 34.92 4.75
CA ASP A 1244 97.18 35.03 5.54
C ASP A 1244 97.78 33.64 5.77
N SER A 1245 98.43 33.17 4.70
CA SER A 1245 99.44 32.14 4.77
C SER A 1245 100.65 32.70 5.54
N ARG A 1246 100.84 32.28 6.80
CA ARG A 1246 102.12 31.92 7.44
C ARG A 1246 102.03 31.94 8.97
N VAL A 1247 101.32 30.99 9.57
CA VAL A 1247 101.64 30.54 10.94
C VAL A 1247 101.45 29.02 11.02
N VAL A 1248 102.59 28.30 11.02
CA VAL A 1248 102.87 27.14 11.90
C VAL A 1248 101.89 25.96 11.77
N SER A 1249 102.19 24.88 11.02
CA SER A 1249 103.26 23.91 11.30
C SER A 1249 103.55 23.66 12.80
N LYS A 1250 102.55 23.24 13.59
CA LYS A 1250 102.69 22.43 14.83
C LYS A 1250 101.34 21.97 15.40
N LEU A 1251 100.51 21.31 14.60
CA LEU A 1251 99.49 20.38 15.11
C LEU A 1251 99.69 19.03 14.42
N ALA A 1252 100.89 18.47 14.64
CA ALA A 1252 101.19 17.09 14.35
C ALA A 1252 100.39 16.19 15.31
N HIS A 1253 99.64 15.24 14.75
CA HIS A 1253 98.98 14.12 15.43
C HIS A 1253 98.45 14.40 16.84
N LYS A 1254 97.34 15.13 16.95
CA LYS A 1254 96.49 15.00 18.14
C LYS A 1254 95.52 13.86 17.92
N ILE A 1255 95.67 12.84 18.76
CA ILE A 1255 94.76 11.71 18.89
C ILE A 1255 93.37 12.29 19.26
N PRO A 1256 92.28 11.94 18.56
CA PRO A 1256 90.95 12.41 18.95
C PRO A 1256 90.63 11.98 20.38
N SER A 1257 89.85 12.78 21.10
CA SER A 1257 89.31 12.37 22.40
C SER A 1257 88.66 10.99 22.33
N GLU A 1258 88.71 10.23 23.43
CA GLU A 1258 88.07 8.91 23.50
C GLU A 1258 86.56 9.01 23.24
N GLU A 1259 85.94 10.13 23.65
CA GLU A 1259 84.56 10.47 23.32
C GLU A 1259 84.35 10.62 21.81
N THR A 1260 85.25 11.31 21.11
CA THR A 1260 85.21 11.45 19.64
C THR A 1260 85.42 10.14 18.92
N LYS A 1261 86.36 9.30 19.36
CA LYS A 1261 86.54 7.95 18.79
C LYS A 1261 85.28 7.10 18.99
N LYS A 1262 84.66 7.18 20.17
CA LYS A 1262 83.41 6.48 20.46
C LYS A 1262 82.27 6.98 19.58
N ALA A 1263 82.15 8.29 19.36
CA ALA A 1263 81.15 8.88 18.49
C ALA A 1263 81.37 8.50 17.01
N LEU A 1264 82.62 8.56 16.52
CA LEU A 1264 82.97 8.13 15.16
C LEU A 1264 82.71 6.64 14.95
N LYS A 1265 83.02 5.79 15.93
CA LYS A 1265 82.73 4.36 15.87
C LYS A 1265 81.21 4.09 15.87
N THR A 1266 80.47 4.81 16.71
CA THR A 1266 78.99 4.73 16.73
C THR A 1266 78.41 5.16 15.38
N PHE A 1267 78.93 6.23 14.79
CA PHE A 1267 78.52 6.69 13.47
C PHE A 1267 78.90 5.68 12.37
N GLN A 1268 80.11 5.11 12.42
CA GLN A 1268 80.54 4.04 11.51
C GLN A 1268 79.59 2.83 11.58
N ASP A 1269 79.21 2.40 12.79
CA ASP A 1269 78.26 1.32 12.99
C ASP A 1269 76.89 1.64 12.36
N PHE A 1270 76.40 2.87 12.50
CA PHE A 1270 75.12 3.28 11.88
C PHE A 1270 75.16 3.34 10.36
N VAL A 1271 76.27 3.83 9.81
CA VAL A 1271 76.47 4.00 8.37
C VAL A 1271 76.48 2.65 7.63
N THR A 1272 76.80 1.56 8.33
CA THR A 1272 76.72 0.18 7.78
C THR A 1272 75.33 -0.46 7.87
N LYS A 1273 74.37 0.15 8.59
CA LYS A 1273 73.00 -0.38 8.72
C LYS A 1273 72.13 0.05 7.53
N ASP A 1274 71.14 -0.79 7.21
CA ASP A 1274 70.07 -0.43 6.27
C ASP A 1274 69.35 0.83 6.78
N PHE A 1275 69.07 1.77 5.87
CA PHE A 1275 68.45 3.06 6.19
C PHE A 1275 67.13 2.91 6.96
N SER A 1276 66.36 1.86 6.69
CA SER A 1276 65.10 1.60 7.39
C SER A 1276 65.26 1.33 8.89
N VAL A 1277 66.37 0.72 9.30
CA VAL A 1277 66.68 0.42 10.70
C VAL A 1277 67.00 1.70 11.47
N LEU A 1278 67.56 2.71 10.79
CA LEU A 1278 67.92 4.00 11.39
C LEU A 1278 66.73 4.87 11.75
N LEU A 1279 65.52 4.55 11.26
CA LEU A 1279 64.29 5.28 11.56
C LEU A 1279 63.57 4.76 12.81
N GLY A 1280 64.11 3.73 13.48
CA GLY A 1280 63.62 3.31 14.80
C GLY A 1280 63.79 4.44 15.83
N PRO A 1281 62.88 4.59 16.81
CA PRO A 1281 62.89 5.72 17.73
C PRO A 1281 64.20 5.82 18.55
N SER A 1282 64.79 4.68 18.93
CA SER A 1282 66.09 4.60 19.60
C SER A 1282 67.26 4.97 18.68
N GLU A 1283 67.30 4.37 17.49
CA GLU A 1283 68.36 4.52 16.51
C GLU A 1283 68.40 5.92 15.92
N TYR A 1284 67.23 6.50 15.59
CA TYR A 1284 67.11 7.85 15.05
C TYR A 1284 67.61 8.89 16.04
N SER A 1285 67.20 8.80 17.32
CA SER A 1285 67.68 9.71 18.36
C SER A 1285 69.19 9.60 18.52
N THR A 1286 69.69 8.38 18.68
CA THR A 1286 71.14 8.15 18.88
C THR A 1286 71.96 8.63 17.68
N MET A 1287 71.48 8.41 16.47
CA MET A 1287 72.14 8.86 15.23
C MET A 1287 72.16 10.39 15.15
N LYS A 1288 71.03 11.05 15.45
CA LYS A 1288 70.93 12.50 15.48
C LYS A 1288 71.85 13.11 16.54
N ASP A 1289 71.85 12.57 17.75
CA ASP A 1289 72.71 13.03 18.85
C ASP A 1289 74.20 12.85 18.49
N THR A 1290 74.55 11.72 17.85
CA THR A 1290 75.92 11.45 17.38
C THR A 1290 76.34 12.44 16.29
N LEU A 1291 75.47 12.71 15.32
CA LEU A 1291 75.72 13.68 14.25
C LEU A 1291 75.84 15.10 14.78
N ASP A 1292 74.97 15.51 15.71
CA ASP A 1292 75.01 16.82 16.34
C ASP A 1292 76.29 16.99 17.17
N TYR A 1293 76.72 15.94 17.89
CA TYR A 1293 78.01 15.95 18.58
C TYR A 1293 79.18 16.11 17.60
N LEU A 1294 79.28 15.25 16.57
CA LEU A 1294 80.38 15.27 15.60
C LEU A 1294 80.43 16.57 14.80
N THR A 1295 79.27 17.19 14.51
CA THR A 1295 79.18 18.47 13.79
C THR A 1295 79.69 19.63 14.63
N ASN A 1296 79.44 19.60 15.94
CA ASN A 1296 79.82 20.67 16.88
C ASN A 1296 81.19 20.47 17.54
N LEU A 1297 81.96 19.47 17.14
CA LEU A 1297 83.30 19.25 17.69
C LEU A 1297 84.20 20.47 17.47
N PRO A 1298 84.98 20.91 18.46
CA PRO A 1298 85.96 21.97 18.26
C PRO A 1298 87.05 21.54 17.27
N ALA A 1299 87.63 22.49 16.52
CA ALA A 1299 88.65 22.21 15.51
C ALA A 1299 89.92 21.53 16.08
N GLU A 1300 90.08 21.52 17.40
CA GLU A 1300 91.25 21.00 18.12
C GLU A 1300 91.20 19.48 18.36
N ASP A 1301 90.06 18.82 18.14
CA ASP A 1301 89.81 17.43 18.58
C ASP A 1301 90.24 16.33 17.58
N GLY A 1302 91.23 16.63 16.74
CA GLY A 1302 91.97 15.60 15.98
C GLY A 1302 91.27 14.97 14.78
N ILE A 1303 90.04 15.37 14.42
CA ILE A 1303 89.36 14.92 13.20
C ILE A 1303 89.86 15.71 11.98
N SER A 1304 90.08 15.03 10.84
CA SER A 1304 90.42 15.70 9.58
C SER A 1304 89.30 16.59 9.05
N VAL A 1305 89.67 17.55 8.20
CA VAL A 1305 88.72 18.40 7.50
C VAL A 1305 87.80 17.58 6.58
N GLU A 1306 88.29 16.48 6.03
CA GLU A 1306 87.56 15.60 5.11
C GLU A 1306 86.43 14.84 5.83
N ILE A 1307 86.71 14.26 7.00
CA ILE A 1307 85.68 13.61 7.83
C ILE A 1307 84.65 14.65 8.27
N ARG A 1308 85.09 15.82 8.74
CA ARG A 1308 84.18 16.87 9.24
C ARG A 1308 83.24 17.38 8.17
N SER A 1309 83.74 17.57 6.95
CA SER A 1309 82.93 17.92 5.78
C SER A 1309 81.89 16.85 5.45
N LEU A 1310 82.30 15.57 5.48
CA LEU A 1310 81.38 14.46 5.19
C LEU A 1310 80.30 14.31 6.27
N VAL A 1311 80.63 14.45 7.56
CA VAL A 1311 79.66 14.42 8.67
C VAL A 1311 78.59 15.49 8.50
N ILE A 1312 78.97 16.73 8.16
CA ILE A 1312 78.04 17.83 7.92
C ILE A 1312 77.10 17.50 6.74
N GLN A 1313 77.66 16.94 5.67
CA GLN A 1313 76.88 16.51 4.50
C GLN A 1313 75.87 15.42 4.88
N VAL A 1314 76.30 14.40 5.65
CA VAL A 1314 75.44 13.31 6.12
C VAL A 1314 74.30 13.85 6.99
N SER A 1315 74.60 14.74 7.93
CA SER A 1315 73.61 15.30 8.85
C SER A 1315 72.45 16.00 8.11
N ARG A 1316 72.78 16.81 7.10
CA ARG A 1316 71.78 17.50 6.27
C ARG A 1316 70.94 16.55 5.42
N GLN A 1317 71.58 15.56 4.79
CA GLN A 1317 70.90 14.60 3.91
C GLN A 1317 70.04 13.62 4.70
N PHE A 1318 70.55 13.08 5.83
CA PHE A 1318 69.83 12.14 6.68
C PHE A 1318 68.47 12.69 7.15
N THR A 1319 68.44 13.98 7.54
CA THR A 1319 67.19 14.64 7.96
C THR A 1319 66.16 14.74 6.84
N HIS A 1320 66.58 14.97 5.60
CA HIS A 1320 65.69 15.03 4.43
C HIS A 1320 65.22 13.63 4.05
N TRP A 1321 66.17 12.69 3.87
CA TRP A 1321 65.88 11.29 3.54
C TRP A 1321 64.96 10.62 4.56
N SER A 1322 65.09 10.92 5.85
CA SER A 1322 64.20 10.39 6.89
C SER A 1322 62.75 10.84 6.69
N LYS A 1323 62.52 12.12 6.37
CA LYS A 1323 61.18 12.65 6.10
C LYS A 1323 60.57 12.02 4.85
N ASP A 1324 61.33 12.00 3.75
CA ASP A 1324 60.86 11.47 2.47
C ASP A 1324 60.57 9.96 2.56
N TYR A 1325 61.47 9.18 3.16
CA TYR A 1325 61.30 7.74 3.34
C TYR A 1325 60.09 7.41 4.23
N THR A 1326 59.84 8.20 5.28
CA THR A 1326 58.69 8.04 6.16
C THR A 1326 57.38 8.38 5.45
N TYR A 1327 57.38 9.48 4.68
CA TYR A 1327 56.23 9.90 3.90
C TYR A 1327 55.84 8.84 2.85
N GLU A 1328 56.82 8.36 2.06
CA GLU A 1328 56.58 7.34 1.04
C GLU A 1328 56.21 5.97 1.64
N SER A 1329 56.67 5.65 2.85
CA SER A 1329 56.25 4.43 3.55
C SER A 1329 54.77 4.48 3.94
N LYS A 1330 54.30 5.61 4.49
CA LYS A 1330 52.88 5.80 4.81
C LYS A 1330 52.01 5.79 3.54
N LYS A 1331 52.51 6.39 2.46
CA LYS A 1331 51.83 6.40 1.16
C LYS A 1331 51.69 4.98 0.61
N LEU A 1332 52.75 4.17 0.66
CA LEU A 1332 52.77 2.77 0.24
C LEU A 1332 51.84 1.88 1.06
N GLU A 1333 51.79 2.06 2.39
CA GLU A 1333 50.85 1.33 3.26
C GLU A 1333 49.39 1.65 2.91
N SER A 1334 49.08 2.94 2.73
CA SER A 1334 47.73 3.40 2.36
C SER A 1334 47.28 2.87 1.00
N THR A 1335 48.14 2.91 -0.03
CA THR A 1335 47.80 2.38 -1.37
C THR A 1335 47.66 0.86 -1.36
N THR A 1336 48.51 0.15 -0.61
CA THR A 1336 48.44 -1.32 -0.49
C THR A 1336 47.17 -1.76 0.22
N ALA A 1337 46.75 -1.07 1.29
CA ALA A 1337 45.49 -1.37 1.98
C ALA A 1337 44.26 -1.17 1.08
N LYS A 1338 44.27 -0.14 0.21
CA LYS A 1338 43.20 0.11 -0.76
C LYS A 1338 43.13 -0.96 -1.86
N LEU A 1339 44.29 -1.44 -2.33
CA LEU A 1339 44.36 -2.51 -3.32
C LEU A 1339 43.90 -3.86 -2.74
N LEU A 1340 44.35 -4.22 -1.53
CA LEU A 1340 43.88 -5.42 -0.84
C LEU A 1340 42.36 -5.42 -0.64
N LYS A 1341 41.79 -4.28 -0.24
CA LYS A 1341 40.34 -4.14 -0.09
C LYS A 1341 39.60 -4.32 -1.42
N ALA A 1342 40.19 -3.92 -2.54
CA ALA A 1342 39.60 -4.14 -3.85
C ALA A 1342 39.62 -5.62 -4.24
N ASP A 1343 40.72 -6.33 -3.95
CA ASP A 1343 40.83 -7.77 -4.19
C ASP A 1343 39.84 -8.57 -3.30
N GLU A 1344 39.70 -8.22 -2.02
CA GLU A 1344 38.70 -8.81 -1.10
C GLU A 1344 37.26 -8.62 -1.59
N LEU A 1345 36.95 -7.44 -2.15
CA LEU A 1345 35.63 -7.15 -2.73
C LEU A 1345 35.37 -7.98 -3.99
N GLU A 1346 36.41 -8.28 -4.77
CA GLU A 1346 36.30 -9.11 -5.98
C GLU A 1346 36.12 -10.59 -5.63
N GLU A 1347 36.87 -11.12 -4.66
CA GLU A 1347 36.66 -12.47 -4.11
C GLU A 1347 35.27 -12.60 -3.48
N GLY A 1348 34.82 -11.61 -2.70
CA GLY A 1348 33.49 -11.61 -2.11
C GLY A 1348 32.36 -11.59 -3.14
N LEU A 1349 32.54 -10.88 -4.26
CA LEU A 1349 31.57 -10.86 -5.35
C LEU A 1349 31.53 -12.21 -6.10
N GLU A 1350 32.66 -12.86 -6.30
CA GLU A 1350 32.71 -14.16 -6.99
C GLU A 1350 32.21 -15.30 -6.09
N ALA A 1351 32.47 -15.23 -4.78
CA ALA A 1351 31.82 -16.06 -3.78
C ALA A 1351 30.30 -15.86 -3.81
N ASN A 1352 29.81 -14.60 -3.86
CA ASN A 1352 28.39 -14.30 -4.01
C ASN A 1352 27.79 -14.85 -5.31
N LYS A 1353 28.51 -14.79 -6.45
CA LYS A 1353 28.03 -15.43 -7.69
C LYS A 1353 27.96 -16.94 -7.58
N THR A 1354 28.93 -17.56 -6.93
CA THR A 1354 28.97 -19.01 -6.72
C THR A 1354 27.83 -19.44 -5.81
N HIS A 1355 27.63 -18.71 -4.70
CA HIS A 1355 26.53 -18.92 -3.77
C HIS A 1355 25.18 -18.67 -4.44
N PHE A 1356 25.06 -17.67 -5.31
CA PHE A 1356 23.86 -17.44 -6.12
C PHE A 1356 23.58 -18.63 -7.06
N LYS A 1357 24.60 -19.22 -7.69
CA LYS A 1357 24.42 -20.44 -8.51
C LYS A 1357 24.00 -21.64 -7.67
N GLU A 1358 24.54 -21.81 -6.48
CA GLU A 1358 24.12 -22.86 -5.53
C GLU A 1358 22.66 -22.64 -5.11
N VAL A 1359 22.27 -21.41 -4.77
CA VAL A 1359 20.89 -21.04 -4.43
C VAL A 1359 19.95 -21.27 -5.62
N MET A 1360 20.35 -20.96 -6.85
CA MET A 1360 19.56 -21.24 -8.06
C MET A 1360 19.40 -22.75 -8.30
N CYS A 1361 20.45 -23.54 -8.04
CA CYS A 1361 20.38 -25.00 -8.16
C CYS A 1361 19.47 -25.59 -7.09
N LEU A 1362 19.60 -25.12 -5.84
CA LEU A 1362 18.70 -25.44 -4.74
C LEU A 1362 17.27 -24.98 -5.01
N GLU A 1363 17.04 -23.80 -5.59
CA GLU A 1363 15.72 -23.29 -5.95
C GLU A 1363 15.08 -24.17 -7.03
N ASN A 1364 15.85 -24.62 -8.03
CA ASN A 1364 15.36 -25.55 -9.04
C ASN A 1364 15.06 -26.95 -8.46
N GLU A 1365 15.91 -27.46 -7.56
CA GLU A 1365 15.63 -28.69 -6.82
C GLU A 1365 14.40 -28.53 -5.93
N LEU A 1366 14.29 -27.44 -5.16
CA LEU A 1366 13.13 -27.14 -4.32
C LEU A 1366 11.87 -26.91 -5.12
N CYS A 1367 11.94 -26.32 -6.33
CA CYS A 1367 10.78 -26.18 -7.21
C CYS A 1367 10.33 -27.53 -7.76
N SER A 1368 11.27 -28.43 -8.08
CA SER A 1368 10.97 -29.80 -8.50
C SER A 1368 10.37 -30.61 -7.35
N GLU A 1369 10.92 -30.44 -6.14
CA GLU A 1369 10.42 -31.06 -4.92
C GLU A 1369 9.10 -30.45 -4.47
N LEU A 1370 8.89 -29.13 -4.61
CA LEU A 1370 7.62 -28.43 -4.35
C LEU A 1370 6.55 -28.88 -5.33
N ALA A 1371 6.87 -29.06 -6.62
CA ALA A 1371 5.91 -29.61 -7.58
C ALA A 1371 5.50 -31.05 -7.20
N TYR A 1372 6.47 -31.88 -6.80
CA TYR A 1372 6.21 -33.23 -6.29
C TYR A 1372 5.41 -33.19 -4.97
N LEU A 1373 5.73 -32.28 -4.06
CA LEU A 1373 5.09 -32.11 -2.77
C LEU A 1373 3.73 -31.41 -2.87
N GLU A 1374 3.47 -30.57 -3.85
CA GLU A 1374 2.15 -29.99 -4.14
C GLU A 1374 1.22 -31.06 -4.71
N GLN A 1375 1.75 -31.93 -5.57
CA GLN A 1375 1.05 -33.12 -6.03
C GLN A 1375 0.78 -34.10 -4.87
N ARG A 1376 1.72 -34.27 -3.95
CA ARG A 1376 1.56 -35.10 -2.74
C ARG A 1376 0.72 -34.45 -1.66
N LYS A 1377 0.71 -33.12 -1.56
CA LYS A 1377 -0.07 -32.31 -0.61
C LYS A 1377 -1.54 -32.52 -0.92
N LYS A 1378 -1.93 -32.47 -2.19
CA LYS A 1378 -3.28 -32.77 -2.65
C LYS A 1378 -3.80 -34.15 -2.19
N GLU A 1379 -2.90 -35.10 -1.88
CA GLU A 1379 -3.24 -36.44 -1.36
C GLU A 1379 -3.25 -36.55 0.17
N LEU A 1380 -2.62 -35.63 0.91
CA LEU A 1380 -2.43 -35.72 2.37
C LEU A 1380 -3.13 -34.60 3.14
N GLU A 1381 -4.11 -33.96 2.51
CA GLU A 1381 -4.91 -32.89 3.09
C GLU A 1381 -5.71 -33.34 4.35
N GLU A 1382 -5.77 -34.64 4.64
CA GLU A 1382 -6.35 -35.19 5.88
C GLU A 1382 -5.40 -35.17 7.12
N GLN A 1383 -4.09 -35.00 6.96
CA GLN A 1383 -3.17 -34.87 8.12
C GLN A 1383 -2.77 -33.41 8.44
N ILE A 1384 -3.39 -32.43 7.74
CA ILE A 1384 -3.07 -30.98 7.74
C ILE A 1384 -2.99 -30.33 9.13
N ASN A 1385 -3.76 -30.79 10.11
CA ASN A 1385 -3.85 -30.06 11.38
C ASN A 1385 -2.54 -30.06 12.19
N ALA A 1386 -1.70 -31.09 12.03
CA ALA A 1386 -0.35 -31.10 12.62
C ALA A 1386 0.64 -30.22 11.82
N VAL A 1387 0.39 -30.05 10.51
CA VAL A 1387 1.26 -29.29 9.61
C VAL A 1387 0.93 -27.79 9.61
N LYS A 1388 -0.28 -27.36 10.00
CA LYS A 1388 -0.61 -25.92 10.18
C LYS A 1388 0.40 -25.19 11.07
N SER A 1389 0.87 -25.83 12.14
CA SER A 1389 1.92 -25.27 13.02
C SER A 1389 3.27 -25.16 12.31
N ASN A 1390 3.65 -26.16 11.51
CA ASN A 1390 4.89 -26.16 10.74
C ASN A 1390 4.85 -25.22 9.52
N ILE A 1391 3.66 -24.99 8.94
CA ILE A 1391 3.44 -24.02 7.85
C ILE A 1391 3.67 -22.62 8.38
N SER A 1392 3.13 -22.23 9.53
CA SER A 1392 3.45 -20.91 10.11
C SER A 1392 4.94 -20.71 10.34
N ALA A 1393 5.66 -21.74 10.82
CA ALA A 1393 7.12 -21.68 10.99
C ALA A 1393 7.85 -21.58 9.64
N SER A 1394 7.40 -22.33 8.62
CA SER A 1394 8.00 -22.33 7.27
C SER A 1394 7.67 -21.05 6.49
N GLN A 1395 6.49 -20.45 6.70
CA GLN A 1395 6.09 -19.16 6.15
C GLN A 1395 6.96 -18.04 6.73
N ALA A 1396 7.23 -18.09 8.03
CA ALA A 1396 8.16 -17.18 8.69
C ALA A 1396 9.58 -17.35 8.11
N ALA A 1397 10.04 -18.58 7.91
CA ALA A 1397 11.34 -18.86 7.29
C ALA A 1397 11.41 -18.37 5.82
N ARG A 1398 10.34 -18.54 5.02
CA ARG A 1398 10.26 -18.04 3.63
C ARG A 1398 10.26 -16.52 3.56
N ASN A 1399 9.58 -15.85 4.50
CA ASN A 1399 9.59 -14.39 4.60
C ASN A 1399 10.98 -13.88 5.00
N MET A 1400 11.64 -14.55 5.97
CA MET A 1400 13.04 -14.27 6.31
C MET A 1400 13.97 -14.49 5.12
N ALA A 1401 13.80 -15.56 4.33
CA ALA A 1401 14.62 -15.83 3.15
C ALA A 1401 14.39 -14.80 2.04
N SER A 1402 13.15 -14.38 1.80
CA SER A 1402 12.80 -13.34 0.82
C SER A 1402 13.31 -11.95 1.24
N GLN A 1403 13.29 -11.66 2.53
CA GLN A 1403 13.92 -10.48 3.11
C GLN A 1403 15.44 -10.56 2.96
N ARG A 1404 16.05 -11.71 3.26
CA ARG A 1404 17.48 -11.95 3.06
C ARG A 1404 17.90 -11.82 1.59
N LYS A 1405 17.08 -12.27 0.64
CA LYS A 1405 17.28 -12.07 -0.81
C LYS A 1405 17.31 -10.58 -1.17
N ARG A 1406 16.39 -9.77 -0.62
CA ARG A 1406 16.37 -8.31 -0.82
C ARG A 1406 17.58 -7.63 -0.18
N GLU A 1407 17.98 -8.05 1.02
CA GLU A 1407 19.19 -7.57 1.69
C GLU A 1407 20.45 -7.87 0.87
N ILE A 1408 20.63 -9.13 0.44
CA ILE A 1408 21.77 -9.54 -0.41
C ILE A 1408 21.78 -8.76 -1.73
N PHE A 1409 20.63 -8.51 -2.34
CA PHE A 1409 20.55 -7.71 -3.57
C PHE A 1409 20.94 -6.24 -3.33
N GLY A 1410 20.50 -5.66 -2.20
CA GLY A 1410 20.90 -4.32 -1.76
C GLY A 1410 22.40 -4.22 -1.49
N GLU A 1411 22.95 -5.18 -0.74
CA GLU A 1411 24.39 -5.30 -0.47
C GLU A 1411 25.19 -5.43 -1.77
N ALA A 1412 24.76 -6.30 -2.69
CA ALA A 1412 25.41 -6.48 -3.99
C ALA A 1412 25.41 -5.20 -4.84
N LYS A 1413 24.32 -4.41 -4.79
CA LYS A 1413 24.23 -3.13 -5.51
C LYS A 1413 25.21 -2.10 -4.93
N ILE A 1414 25.35 -2.04 -3.61
CA ILE A 1414 26.31 -1.18 -2.91
C ILE A 1414 27.75 -1.62 -3.24
N LEU A 1415 28.05 -2.92 -3.15
CA LEU A 1415 29.36 -3.48 -3.46
C LEU A 1415 29.75 -3.23 -4.93
N LYS A 1416 28.80 -3.36 -5.85
CA LYS A 1416 29.00 -3.05 -7.28
C LYS A 1416 29.39 -1.58 -7.49
N ALA A 1417 28.68 -0.65 -6.85
CA ALA A 1417 28.98 0.78 -6.94
C ALA A 1417 30.35 1.12 -6.34
N GLN A 1418 30.71 0.51 -5.20
CA GLN A 1418 32.02 0.68 -4.58
C GLN A 1418 33.15 0.15 -5.48
N ARG A 1419 32.95 -1.03 -6.10
CA ARG A 1419 33.89 -1.60 -7.08
C ARG A 1419 34.07 -0.67 -8.28
N ASP A 1420 32.99 -0.17 -8.86
CA ASP A 1420 33.06 0.68 -10.05
C ASP A 1420 33.82 1.99 -9.76
N GLY A 1421 33.60 2.59 -8.59
CA GLY A 1421 34.36 3.76 -8.14
C GLY A 1421 35.85 3.48 -7.85
N LEU A 1422 36.20 2.29 -7.36
CA LEU A 1422 37.60 1.89 -7.15
C LEU A 1422 38.32 1.53 -8.46
N ARG A 1423 37.61 0.93 -9.41
CA ARG A 1423 38.15 0.48 -10.71
C ARG A 1423 38.70 1.65 -11.52
N GLU A 1424 38.06 2.81 -11.47
CA GLU A 1424 38.56 4.04 -12.11
C GLU A 1424 39.87 4.54 -11.47
N GLN A 1425 40.08 4.32 -10.18
CA GLN A 1425 41.26 4.79 -9.45
C GLN A 1425 42.45 3.82 -9.53
N MET A 1426 42.21 2.55 -9.86
CA MET A 1426 43.24 1.50 -9.86
C MET A 1426 44.50 1.80 -10.67
N PRO A 1427 44.44 2.37 -11.90
CA PRO A 1427 45.64 2.69 -12.67
C PRO A 1427 46.53 3.70 -11.93
N HIS A 1428 45.92 4.78 -11.43
CA HIS A 1428 46.61 5.83 -10.68
C HIS A 1428 47.23 5.31 -9.37
N LEU A 1429 46.51 4.45 -8.65
CA LEU A 1429 47.02 3.87 -7.40
C LEU A 1429 48.23 2.94 -7.63
N ARG A 1430 48.27 2.20 -8.74
CA ARG A 1430 49.45 1.39 -9.12
C ARG A 1430 50.65 2.27 -9.47
N ASP A 1431 50.43 3.33 -10.24
CA ASP A 1431 51.49 4.27 -10.62
C ASP A 1431 52.10 4.97 -9.38
N GLU A 1432 51.26 5.38 -8.42
CA GLU A 1432 51.72 5.95 -7.15
C GLU A 1432 52.49 4.93 -6.29
N GLN A 1433 52.04 3.67 -6.26
CA GLN A 1433 52.72 2.59 -5.52
C GLN A 1433 54.12 2.34 -6.08
N GLU A 1434 54.27 2.34 -7.41
CA GLU A 1434 55.53 2.10 -8.09
C GLU A 1434 56.50 3.28 -7.92
N LEU A 1435 55.99 4.51 -7.97
CA LEU A 1435 56.79 5.71 -7.70
C LEU A 1435 57.33 5.72 -6.26
N ALA A 1436 56.48 5.40 -5.27
CA ALA A 1436 56.88 5.34 -3.86
C ALA A 1436 57.98 4.29 -3.61
N LYS A 1437 57.86 3.10 -4.23
CA LYS A 1437 58.89 2.06 -4.18
C LYS A 1437 60.22 2.55 -4.79
N LYS A 1438 60.16 3.24 -5.94
CA LYS A 1438 61.34 3.77 -6.63
C LYS A 1438 62.07 4.83 -5.80
N ILE A 1439 61.36 5.76 -5.15
CA ILE A 1439 61.96 6.78 -4.29
C ILE A 1439 62.66 6.13 -3.07
N LYS A 1440 62.00 5.17 -2.41
CA LYS A 1440 62.58 4.45 -1.27
C LYS A 1440 63.85 3.67 -1.66
N ALA A 1441 63.87 3.05 -2.84
CA ALA A 1441 65.04 2.34 -3.36
C ALA A 1441 66.21 3.31 -3.62
N ASN A 1442 65.96 4.45 -4.26
CA ASN A 1442 66.97 5.48 -4.50
C ASN A 1442 67.62 5.99 -3.20
N ILE A 1443 66.82 6.24 -2.15
CA ILE A 1443 67.35 6.70 -0.85
C ILE A 1443 68.29 5.66 -0.24
N ARG A 1444 67.95 4.37 -0.28
CA ARG A 1444 68.82 3.30 0.25
C ARG A 1444 70.12 3.18 -0.54
N GLU A 1445 70.06 3.34 -1.86
CA GLU A 1445 71.24 3.30 -2.72
C GLU A 1445 72.19 4.46 -2.41
N GLU A 1446 71.67 5.68 -2.32
CA GLU A 1446 72.48 6.86 -1.99
C GLU A 1446 73.06 6.80 -0.57
N TRP A 1447 72.30 6.28 0.40
CA TRP A 1447 72.80 6.00 1.75
C TRP A 1447 73.99 5.03 1.74
N SER A 1448 73.89 3.95 0.95
CA SER A 1448 74.95 2.94 0.85
C SER A 1448 76.24 3.52 0.25
N LYS A 1449 76.13 4.33 -0.82
CA LYS A 1449 77.28 5.01 -1.44
C LYS A 1449 77.98 5.97 -0.48
N LEU A 1450 77.19 6.73 0.30
CA LEU A 1450 77.71 7.63 1.32
C LEU A 1450 78.50 6.87 2.39
N GLY A 1451 78.02 5.68 2.76
CA GLY A 1451 78.67 4.87 3.76
C GLY A 1451 79.97 4.22 3.33
N GLU A 1452 80.07 3.79 2.08
CA GLU A 1452 81.35 3.36 1.49
C GLU A 1452 82.37 4.50 1.47
N LYS A 1453 81.94 5.71 1.08
CA LYS A 1453 82.80 6.89 1.08
C LYS A 1453 83.35 7.20 2.48
N PHE A 1454 82.51 7.14 3.50
CA PHE A 1454 82.93 7.37 4.89
C PHE A 1454 83.96 6.34 5.37
N ASN A 1455 83.70 5.05 5.13
CA ASN A 1455 84.62 3.97 5.51
C ASN A 1455 85.98 4.07 4.77
N ASN A 1456 85.98 4.49 3.51
CA ASN A 1456 87.21 4.68 2.75
C ASN A 1456 88.08 5.80 3.33
N ILE A 1457 87.48 6.91 3.79
CA ILE A 1457 88.21 8.02 4.43
C ILE A 1457 88.82 7.56 5.76
N LEU A 1458 88.03 6.88 6.61
CA LEU A 1458 88.53 6.37 7.91
C LEU A 1458 89.73 5.43 7.76
N ARG A 1459 89.67 4.50 6.78
CA ARG A 1459 90.80 3.61 6.45
C ARG A 1459 92.04 4.39 6.02
N HIS A 1460 91.86 5.42 5.20
CA HIS A 1460 92.97 6.22 4.68
C HIS A 1460 93.68 7.04 5.78
N GLU A 1461 92.97 7.36 6.87
CA GLU A 1461 93.49 8.08 8.04
C GLU A 1461 94.09 7.15 9.13
N GLY A 1462 94.03 5.84 8.94
CA GLY A 1462 94.59 4.86 9.89
C GLY A 1462 93.71 4.59 11.12
N PHE A 1463 92.41 4.91 11.04
CA PHE A 1463 91.41 4.42 11.99
C PHE A 1463 90.91 3.04 11.54
N ASP A 1464 91.70 2.00 11.82
CA ASP A 1464 91.27 0.59 11.73
C ASP A 1464 91.24 -0.04 13.14
#